data_AF-A0A9W7DD06-F1
#
_entry.id   AF-A0A9W7DD06-F1
#
_cell.length_a   1.000
_cell.length_b   1.000
_cell.length_c   1.000
_cell.angle_alpha   90.00
_cell.angle_beta   90.00
_cell.angle_gamma   90.00
#
_symmetry.space_group_name_H-M   'P 1'
#
loop_
_entity.id
_entity.type
_entity.pdbx_description
1 polymer ?
#
loop_
_entity_poly.entity_id
_entity_poly.type
_entity_poly.pdbx_seq_one_letter_code
_entity_poly.pdbx_strand_id
1 'polypeptide(L)'
;MSHEERTSIKSERPERNPMLDDAAEQSDDDELDKLVDSSEEDDDEDEDEEAMRAVREGFIVDDEEEESRKRRKKHKRKHRLQEEDEELDEDDLALLRENLGEKSAPATQFKRLKRAAEETDNRQQSKGLDDMFSDEEGQGGDDMEDGAEEDADDLLEASRKRQQMPSHEFRDEFDDFIDDDEFSDDDEDKEEKLARMRSARAKQIQFAQTSQLDQDKLDELYEIFGDGEEYAWALEAEAADDDEGDQFDEYGQLIPKSKKDPQALTEVFEYEELKEHLLTDKDQEIRITDVPERFQTLREGIKKYDLDDQEFADKQQWVADTFYNEKLALFQEKELNKDAFLKAVGQIVHFISRDNLEVPTIWNCRKDYTLHTYRENGQLRVQKLLNENDLWRILQLDIDYHAIYEKKQAIKKMYESLPDETLDLIYEDFIKSAKSISELQDLHDYLSFTYSEELKDTMNTKQKSHSKYSIFEKIKKSEIYNVVKNMGIDAEKFGDNVAANTQIFLTDDYIKSPQELIKETVRPRSYFDTEEKAMHAVKRIFSEQLSVNPKLRAQIRKTFEKYAIIDIDLTEKGKTKITNSSPYADFKYAINRNTNSFMYQPDLFLRMLEAESLGYVNIKVSLKSAFDPFVSHLFTFMSSDGTSDVSTAWNDLRKQCLTLALNKLVPMVALDVKEKVRTTSERMLFFEIRDNFMNKVDQAPFHPIPSQKGTVPRVLAVSNGDGKKDSAVLAIAMDYDGAIAEHLKFDENFKDSEFEKKFTALANRFKPEVIALSGYNVNLSHLHKRIQEIVKNNRITVEVEDDEGYQPEGTPAVEVPVMYVPNETARLFEHSTRAEQEFSDKPVVAKFCIGIARYVQSPLLEYMSLGDAITSISIHKHQNLLPEEKIKFAIDSIFVDVACLVGVKINDAIRSQYLSVAIQYIAGLGPRKASSLIRGIESNGGILIRRDDLVLNGLTTKNIFMNCAPFFEIPSPDRYDKDVELLDATRIHPEDYELARKMAADALDLTEEEKQEIDQEEGGVVGKLFDEGIDKLDELLLEGYADQLEEHGHRKRSTLEMIKEELQNSYEELRKSFHILTSDEVFHLLTNESKETFQRGMLVTTIIQRIDNRFIMGNTQSGILCNLQRSNIVPYGEDWNLMAKYQTGQAIQAAVKSIDYDTFRAELSLLKDDLSNAFTGKKIEKFKGLWDFEAEQRDIQKELQADKVDTNKKRILKHPYFRNMNAKQAEDYLASKTNGEFVIRPSSKGVNHLTITWKIDNHLFQHIDVIESDKTNDIQS
;
A
#
# COMPACT_ATOMS: atom_id res chain seq x y z
N MET A 1 66.12 26.01 -8.97
CA MET A 1 66.16 27.47 -8.75
C MET A 1 65.64 27.70 -7.33
N SER A 2 66.48 27.67 -6.28
CA SER A 2 67.30 28.79 -5.72
C SER A 2 66.40 29.98 -5.35
N HIS A 3 66.23 30.45 -4.11
CA HIS A 3 67.13 30.78 -2.99
C HIS A 3 66.27 30.93 -1.69
N GLU A 4 66.68 30.44 -0.50
CA GLU A 4 67.42 31.12 0.59
C GLU A 4 66.70 32.35 1.21
N GLU A 5 66.77 32.74 2.49
CA GLU A 5 67.22 32.23 3.81
C GLU A 5 66.97 33.41 4.80
N ARG A 6 66.65 33.15 6.09
CA ARG A 6 67.13 33.83 7.35
C ARG A 6 66.89 35.36 7.53
N THR A 7 66.68 35.99 8.71
CA THR A 7 67.03 35.76 10.14
C THR A 7 66.46 36.90 11.04
N SER A 8 65.98 36.57 12.27
CA SER A 8 66.20 37.17 13.62
C SER A 8 66.44 38.71 13.83
N ILE A 9 65.90 39.41 14.86
CA ILE A 9 66.44 39.51 16.26
C ILE A 9 65.56 40.42 17.20
N LYS A 10 65.33 39.93 18.44
CA LYS A 10 65.26 40.51 19.83
C LYS A 10 64.57 41.84 20.23
N SER A 11 63.84 41.75 21.35
CA SER A 11 64.06 42.35 22.72
C SER A 11 62.72 42.71 23.37
N GLU A 12 62.43 42.72 24.68
CA GLU A 12 62.94 42.17 25.95
C GLU A 12 61.78 42.34 26.98
N ARG A 13 61.74 41.53 28.06
CA ARG A 13 60.79 41.61 29.20
C ARG A 13 61.19 42.71 30.21
N PRO A 14 60.36 43.00 31.25
CA PRO A 14 60.43 42.30 32.57
C PRO A 14 59.03 41.91 33.14
N GLU A 15 58.79 40.77 33.82
CA GLU A 15 58.94 40.46 35.29
C GLU A 15 58.22 41.46 36.24
N ARG A 16 57.47 41.15 37.31
CA ARG A 16 57.09 39.95 38.12
C ARG A 16 55.95 40.37 39.12
N ASN A 17 55.00 39.47 39.41
CA ASN A 17 54.26 39.06 40.66
C ASN A 17 54.38 39.87 42.00
N PRO A 18 53.61 39.57 43.11
CA PRO A 18 52.32 38.88 43.34
C PRO A 18 51.42 39.42 44.53
N MET A 19 50.29 38.72 44.82
CA MET A 19 49.76 38.31 46.16
C MET A 19 48.83 39.18 47.05
N LEU A 20 47.85 38.45 47.68
CA LEU A 20 47.10 38.68 48.96
C LEU A 20 45.97 39.73 48.93
N ASP A 21 44.83 39.64 49.63
CA ASP A 21 44.14 38.66 50.51
C ASP A 21 42.70 39.21 50.72
N ASP A 22 41.78 38.33 51.13
CA ASP A 22 40.61 38.53 52.01
C ASP A 22 39.68 39.76 51.94
N ALA A 23 38.37 39.51 51.77
CA ALA A 23 37.36 39.84 52.78
C ALA A 23 35.97 39.25 52.44
N ALA A 24 35.41 38.51 53.38
CA ALA A 24 34.02 38.09 53.47
C ALA A 24 33.20 39.10 54.30
N GLU A 25 31.87 39.12 54.12
CA GLU A 25 30.77 39.47 55.08
C GLU A 25 29.49 39.70 54.25
N GLN A 26 28.51 38.80 54.21
CA GLN A 26 27.38 38.62 55.15
C GLN A 26 26.65 39.90 55.56
N SER A 27 25.38 40.02 55.14
CA SER A 27 24.26 40.43 56.00
C SER A 27 22.93 40.00 55.38
N ASP A 28 22.26 39.10 56.09
CA ASP A 28 20.84 38.76 56.01
C ASP A 28 19.95 39.91 56.51
N ASP A 29 18.64 39.65 56.45
CA ASP A 29 17.46 40.29 57.08
C ASP A 29 16.62 41.20 56.15
N ASP A 30 15.28 41.15 56.15
CA ASP A 30 14.28 40.13 56.46
C ASP A 30 12.90 40.75 56.15
N GLU A 31 11.92 39.90 55.84
CA GLU A 31 10.46 40.05 55.98
C GLU A 31 9.67 41.24 55.35
N LEU A 32 8.67 40.92 54.51
CA LEU A 32 7.26 40.85 54.97
C LEU A 32 6.28 40.46 53.84
N ASP A 33 5.63 39.33 54.06
CA ASP A 33 4.41 38.83 53.42
C ASP A 33 3.24 39.83 53.42
N LYS A 34 2.49 39.88 52.31
CA LYS A 34 1.02 40.02 52.32
C LYS A 34 0.37 39.23 51.19
N LEU A 35 -0.29 38.15 51.60
CA LEU A 35 -1.35 37.41 50.91
C LEU A 35 -2.59 38.26 50.64
N VAL A 36 -3.15 38.18 49.42
CA VAL A 36 -4.60 38.05 49.07
C VAL A 36 -4.64 37.50 47.62
N ASP A 37 -4.83 36.20 47.39
CA ASP A 37 -6.10 35.51 47.08
C ASP A 37 -6.90 36.11 45.90
N SER A 38 -6.89 35.43 44.75
CA SER A 38 -7.91 35.53 43.70
C SER A 38 -7.93 34.24 42.89
N SER A 39 -8.88 33.38 43.25
CA SER A 39 -9.38 32.25 42.47
C SER A 39 -10.26 32.69 41.29
N GLU A 40 -10.48 31.75 40.34
CA GLU A 40 -11.42 31.71 39.21
C GLU A 40 -10.90 32.32 37.89
N GLU A 41 -10.89 31.67 36.71
CA GLU A 41 -11.35 30.35 36.24
C GLU A 41 -10.63 30.09 34.89
N ASP A 42 -9.96 28.95 34.76
CA ASP A 42 -9.51 28.33 33.50
C ASP A 42 -10.53 27.22 33.17
N ASP A 43 -11.17 27.30 32.01
CA ASP A 43 -11.94 26.24 31.35
C ASP A 43 -12.13 26.71 29.90
N ASP A 44 -11.26 26.32 28.94
CA ASP A 44 -11.52 26.40 27.48
C ASP A 44 -10.39 25.78 26.60
N GLU A 45 -9.49 24.92 27.11
CA GLU A 45 -8.37 24.34 26.30
C GLU A 45 -8.56 22.89 25.81
N ASP A 46 -9.67 22.21 26.13
CA ASP A 46 -9.84 20.78 25.80
C ASP A 46 -10.72 20.47 24.56
N GLU A 47 -11.36 21.46 23.91
CA GLU A 47 -12.21 21.22 22.71
C GLU A 47 -11.44 21.32 21.36
N ASP A 48 -10.20 21.82 21.36
CA ASP A 48 -9.42 22.04 20.12
C ASP A 48 -8.62 20.81 19.65
N GLU A 49 -8.30 19.84 20.51
CA GLU A 49 -7.53 18.65 20.11
C GLU A 49 -8.35 17.59 19.36
N GLU A 50 -9.64 17.45 19.68
CA GLU A 50 -10.52 16.47 19.03
C GLU A 50 -10.97 16.95 17.63
N ALA A 51 -11.20 18.26 17.49
CA ALA A 51 -11.46 18.89 16.19
C ALA A 51 -10.22 18.84 15.26
N MET A 52 -9.00 18.94 15.80
CA MET A 52 -7.77 18.78 15.02
C MET A 52 -7.48 17.32 14.62
N ARG A 53 -8.06 16.32 15.31
CA ARG A 53 -7.93 14.90 14.95
C ARG A 53 -8.85 14.54 13.78
N ALA A 54 -10.08 15.06 13.75
CA ALA A 54 -11.03 14.87 12.65
C ALA A 54 -10.54 15.48 11.32
N VAL A 55 -9.82 16.61 11.38
CA VAL A 55 -9.20 17.24 10.20
C VAL A 55 -7.98 16.45 9.69
N ARG A 56 -7.37 15.61 10.53
CA ARG A 56 -6.17 14.80 10.21
C ARG A 56 -6.48 13.50 9.46
N GLU A 57 -7.74 13.04 9.49
CA GLU A 57 -8.16 11.76 8.89
C GLU A 57 -8.79 11.88 7.49
N GLY A 58 -8.77 13.06 6.85
CA GLY A 58 -9.06 13.18 5.42
C GLY A 58 -10.50 12.85 5.00
N PHE A 59 -11.46 12.82 5.94
CA PHE A 59 -12.87 12.60 5.63
C PHE A 59 -13.49 13.91 5.09
N ILE A 60 -13.81 13.94 3.80
CA ILE A 60 -14.68 14.97 3.22
C ILE A 60 -16.10 14.63 3.69
N VAL A 61 -16.58 15.33 4.72
CA VAL A 61 -18.01 15.35 5.04
C VAL A 61 -18.66 16.35 4.10
N ASP A 62 -19.41 15.85 3.12
CA ASP A 62 -20.43 16.61 2.41
C ASP A 62 -21.52 16.98 3.44
N ASP A 63 -21.49 18.22 3.94
CA ASP A 63 -22.53 18.79 4.80
C ASP A 63 -23.75 19.22 3.95
N GLU A 64 -24.51 18.26 3.43
CA GLU A 64 -25.92 18.47 3.04
C GLU A 64 -26.75 17.21 3.33
N GLU A 65 -27.28 17.09 4.56
CA GLU A 65 -28.66 16.67 4.84
C GLU A 65 -28.96 16.72 6.37
N GLU A 66 -29.73 17.72 6.81
CA GLU A 66 -30.27 17.80 8.16
C GLU A 66 -31.72 17.29 8.19
N GLU A 67 -32.00 16.18 8.88
CA GLU A 67 -33.31 15.94 9.51
C GLU A 67 -33.22 15.71 11.04
N SER A 68 -33.59 16.78 11.77
CA SER A 68 -34.37 16.80 13.02
C SER A 68 -33.87 16.09 14.31
N ARG A 69 -33.05 16.79 15.12
CA ARG A 69 -32.87 16.49 16.56
C ARG A 69 -33.74 17.38 17.46
N LYS A 70 -34.71 16.76 18.18
CA LYS A 70 -35.41 17.37 19.33
C LYS A 70 -34.68 17.08 20.65
N ARG A 71 -34.27 18.19 21.30
CA ARG A 71 -33.62 18.32 22.62
C ARG A 71 -34.16 17.42 23.74
N ARG A 72 -33.26 16.82 24.53
CA ARG A 72 -33.46 16.58 25.98
C ARG A 72 -32.18 16.80 26.80
N LYS A 73 -32.40 17.23 28.03
CA LYS A 73 -31.50 17.95 28.94
C LYS A 73 -30.47 17.04 29.62
N LYS A 74 -29.26 17.58 29.80
CA LYS A 74 -28.18 17.07 30.67
C LYS A 74 -28.64 16.84 32.11
N HIS A 75 -28.26 15.71 32.70
CA HIS A 75 -27.97 15.59 34.14
C HIS A 75 -26.55 15.03 34.30
N LYS A 76 -25.70 15.80 35.01
CA LYS A 76 -24.29 15.51 35.35
C LYS A 76 -24.16 14.27 36.23
N ARG A 77 -23.10 13.47 36.03
CA ARG A 77 -22.21 12.95 37.11
C ARG A 77 -20.90 12.36 36.55
N LYS A 78 -19.78 12.71 37.21
CA LYS A 78 -18.37 12.31 36.96
C LYS A 78 -18.06 10.87 37.42
N HIS A 79 -17.17 10.16 36.70
CA HIS A 79 -16.24 9.12 37.20
C HIS A 79 -15.13 8.95 36.14
N ARG A 80 -13.82 9.16 36.35
CA ARG A 80 -12.77 8.42 37.08
C ARG A 80 -12.58 6.95 36.63
N LEU A 81 -11.42 6.70 36.01
CA LEU A 81 -10.76 5.44 35.62
C LEU A 81 -11.17 4.17 36.40
N GLN A 82 -11.56 3.10 35.70
CA GLN A 82 -11.06 1.72 35.88
C GLN A 82 -11.71 0.73 34.89
N GLU A 83 -10.88 -0.18 34.36
CA GLU A 83 -11.15 -1.57 33.94
C GLU A 83 -12.35 -1.85 33.01
N GLU A 84 -12.04 -2.24 31.77
CA GLU A 84 -12.96 -2.82 30.79
C GLU A 84 -13.44 -4.20 31.29
N ASP A 85 -14.64 -4.23 31.87
CA ASP A 85 -15.49 -5.42 31.94
C ASP A 85 -16.55 -5.28 30.82
N GLU A 86 -16.66 -6.29 29.98
CA GLU A 86 -17.64 -6.42 28.88
C GLU A 86 -19.08 -6.47 29.46
N GLU A 87 -19.90 -5.45 29.19
CA GLU A 87 -21.35 -5.48 29.47
C GLU A 87 -22.08 -6.11 28.27
N LEU A 88 -22.82 -7.18 28.53
CA LEU A 88 -23.68 -7.89 27.58
C LEU A 88 -24.89 -7.04 27.15
N ASP A 89 -25.29 -7.15 25.88
CA ASP A 89 -26.35 -6.32 25.29
C ASP A 89 -27.76 -6.71 25.76
N GLU A 90 -28.77 -5.86 25.48
CA GLU A 90 -30.15 -6.04 25.98
C GLU A 90 -30.81 -7.34 25.47
N ASP A 91 -30.36 -7.86 24.32
CA ASP A 91 -30.77 -9.13 23.76
C ASP A 91 -30.07 -10.33 24.44
N ASP A 92 -28.81 -10.18 24.88
CA ASP A 92 -28.10 -11.17 25.70
C ASP A 92 -28.70 -11.26 27.12
N LEU A 93 -29.13 -10.12 27.67
CA LEU A 93 -29.88 -10.07 28.92
C LEU A 93 -31.28 -10.67 28.78
N ALA A 94 -31.90 -10.60 27.60
CA ALA A 94 -33.17 -11.27 27.33
C ALA A 94 -32.98 -12.80 27.23
N LEU A 95 -31.92 -13.26 26.56
CA LEU A 95 -31.51 -14.66 26.48
C LEU A 95 -31.11 -15.25 27.84
N LEU A 96 -30.44 -14.46 28.69
CA LEU A 96 -30.14 -14.85 30.07
C LEU A 96 -31.41 -14.90 30.93
N ARG A 97 -32.35 -13.97 30.76
CA ARG A 97 -33.64 -13.96 31.48
C ARG A 97 -34.55 -15.12 31.05
N GLU A 98 -34.48 -15.53 29.80
CA GLU A 98 -35.17 -16.72 29.28
C GLU A 98 -34.56 -18.00 29.86
N ASN A 99 -33.23 -18.09 29.94
CA ASN A 99 -32.52 -19.20 30.58
C ASN A 99 -32.68 -19.25 32.12
N LEU A 100 -33.10 -18.15 32.76
CA LEU A 100 -33.35 -18.04 34.22
C LEU A 100 -34.81 -18.32 34.64
N GLY A 101 -35.72 -18.54 33.70
CA GLY A 101 -37.07 -19.05 33.99
C GLY A 101 -38.04 -18.08 34.70
N GLU A 102 -37.86 -16.76 34.58
CA GLU A 102 -38.78 -15.78 35.18
C GLU A 102 -39.96 -15.40 34.25
N LYS A 103 -41.18 -15.80 34.62
CA LYS A 103 -42.43 -15.38 33.95
C LYS A 103 -42.85 -13.97 34.36
N SER A 104 -43.09 -13.05 33.41
CA SER A 104 -43.70 -11.74 33.69
C SER A 104 -45.20 -11.70 33.35
N ALA A 105 -45.97 -10.93 34.13
CA ALA A 105 -47.42 -10.71 33.99
C ALA A 105 -47.74 -9.19 34.02
N PRO A 106 -48.91 -8.74 33.51
CA PRO A 106 -49.00 -7.55 32.65
C PRO A 106 -49.74 -6.33 33.26
N ALA A 107 -49.49 -5.12 32.71
CA ALA A 107 -50.36 -3.93 32.80
C ALA A 107 -49.99 -2.88 31.70
N THR A 108 -50.70 -2.78 30.57
CA THR A 108 -51.93 -1.99 30.25
C THR A 108 -51.78 -0.48 29.93
N GLN A 109 -51.83 -0.20 28.61
CA GLN A 109 -52.71 0.73 27.85
C GLN A 109 -52.71 2.27 28.03
N PHE A 110 -52.54 2.97 26.89
CA PHE A 110 -53.42 3.97 26.18
C PHE A 110 -52.55 4.95 25.35
N LYS A 111 -52.83 5.46 24.13
CA LYS A 111 -53.94 5.40 23.15
C LYS A 111 -53.52 6.13 21.84
N ARG A 112 -53.78 5.49 20.69
CA ARG A 112 -54.26 5.99 19.36
C ARG A 112 -53.63 7.20 18.62
N LEU A 113 -53.31 6.96 17.33
CA LEU A 113 -53.90 7.72 16.21
C LEU A 113 -54.05 6.88 14.92
N LYS A 114 -55.11 7.18 14.16
CA LYS A 114 -55.72 6.43 13.04
C LYS A 114 -55.13 6.79 11.65
N ARG A 115 -55.10 5.79 10.76
CA ARG A 115 -55.66 5.71 9.37
C ARG A 115 -55.29 4.32 8.83
N ALA A 116 -56.00 3.63 7.94
CA ALA A 116 -57.37 3.54 7.46
C ALA A 116 -57.40 2.16 6.75
N ALA A 117 -58.39 1.32 7.03
CA ALA A 117 -58.47 -0.05 6.53
C ALA A 117 -59.36 -0.15 5.29
N GLU A 118 -59.08 -1.13 4.43
CA GLU A 118 -60.11 -1.94 3.80
C GLU A 118 -59.70 -3.42 3.87
N GLU A 119 -60.64 -4.22 4.36
CA GLU A 119 -60.54 -5.63 4.75
C GLU A 119 -60.88 -6.55 3.56
N THR A 120 -60.38 -7.79 3.59
CA THR A 120 -61.28 -8.96 3.54
C THR A 120 -60.61 -10.21 4.14
N ASP A 121 -61.33 -10.83 5.07
CA ASP A 121 -61.12 -12.07 5.84
C ASP A 121 -60.79 -13.31 4.97
N ASN A 122 -60.16 -14.41 5.44
CA ASN A 122 -60.41 -15.24 6.63
C ASN A 122 -59.19 -16.20 6.86
N ARG A 123 -58.61 -16.27 8.07
CA ARG A 123 -58.70 -17.38 9.08
C ARG A 123 -58.39 -18.79 8.54
N GLN A 124 -57.41 -19.55 9.06
CA GLN A 124 -57.35 -20.04 10.45
C GLN A 124 -55.99 -20.70 10.83
N GLN A 125 -55.39 -20.20 11.93
CA GLN A 125 -54.68 -20.87 13.04
C GLN A 125 -53.61 -21.95 12.79
N SER A 126 -52.35 -21.56 13.04
CA SER A 126 -51.27 -22.41 13.53
C SER A 126 -51.43 -22.73 15.03
N LYS A 127 -51.10 -23.97 15.41
CA LYS A 127 -50.87 -24.39 16.80
C LYS A 127 -49.35 -24.46 17.02
N GLY A 128 -48.87 -23.79 18.07
CA GLY A 128 -47.47 -23.78 18.48
C GLY A 128 -47.03 -25.08 19.16
N LEU A 129 -45.74 -25.35 19.01
CA LEU A 129 -44.94 -26.39 19.66
C LEU A 129 -44.60 -25.99 21.09
N ASP A 130 -45.41 -26.42 22.06
CA ASP A 130 -45.02 -26.29 23.48
C ASP A 130 -45.60 -27.42 24.35
N ASP A 131 -45.84 -28.59 23.76
CA ASP A 131 -46.40 -29.75 24.47
C ASP A 131 -45.68 -31.07 24.13
N MET A 132 -44.38 -30.98 23.81
CA MET A 132 -43.49 -32.16 23.78
C MET A 132 -42.43 -31.98 24.86
N PHE A 133 -42.35 -32.98 25.74
CA PHE A 133 -41.33 -33.22 26.78
C PHE A 133 -41.65 -32.74 28.21
N SER A 134 -42.60 -33.42 28.85
CA SER A 134 -42.40 -33.84 30.25
C SER A 134 -42.48 -35.37 30.33
N ASP A 135 -41.36 -35.98 30.69
CA ASP A 135 -41.18 -37.42 30.81
C ASP A 135 -41.53 -37.93 32.23
N GLU A 136 -41.83 -39.22 32.30
CA GLU A 136 -41.92 -40.11 33.49
C GLU A 136 -43.03 -39.92 34.55
N GLU A 137 -43.99 -40.85 34.60
CA GLU A 137 -43.91 -42.06 35.45
C GLU A 137 -45.19 -42.91 35.34
N GLY A 138 -45.02 -44.22 35.13
CA GLY A 138 -45.74 -45.21 35.94
C GLY A 138 -46.96 -45.94 35.35
N GLN A 139 -46.73 -47.23 35.07
CA GLN A 139 -47.65 -48.37 35.20
C GLN A 139 -48.73 -48.61 34.12
N GLY A 140 -48.45 -49.63 33.30
CA GLY A 140 -49.15 -50.90 33.49
C GLY A 140 -49.98 -51.41 32.31
N GLY A 141 -49.60 -52.60 31.82
CA GLY A 141 -50.54 -53.64 31.42
C GLY A 141 -50.87 -53.74 29.94
N ASP A 142 -50.23 -54.73 29.30
CA ASP A 142 -50.82 -55.75 28.43
C ASP A 142 -52.26 -55.55 27.93
N ASP A 143 -52.44 -55.61 26.61
CA ASP A 143 -53.28 -56.60 25.90
C ASP A 143 -53.41 -56.13 24.43
N MET A 144 -52.74 -56.78 23.48
CA MET A 144 -53.12 -58.02 22.77
C MET A 144 -54.12 -57.81 21.62
N GLU A 145 -53.68 -58.30 20.45
CA GLU A 145 -54.44 -58.89 19.33
C GLU A 145 -55.32 -57.96 18.46
N ASP A 146 -55.42 -58.14 17.13
CA ASP A 146 -54.76 -59.08 16.21
C ASP A 146 -55.08 -58.66 14.76
N GLY A 147 -54.13 -58.98 13.87
CA GLY A 147 -54.37 -59.56 12.54
C GLY A 147 -54.77 -58.62 11.39
N ALA A 148 -54.26 -58.79 10.17
CA ALA A 148 -53.69 -59.99 9.58
C ALA A 148 -52.96 -59.69 8.25
N GLU A 149 -51.83 -60.40 8.08
CA GLU A 149 -51.40 -61.09 6.85
C GLU A 149 -50.79 -60.27 5.68
N GLU A 150 -49.68 -60.68 5.05
CA GLU A 150 -48.80 -61.85 5.21
C GLU A 150 -47.51 -61.60 4.38
N ASP A 151 -46.36 -61.88 5.01
CA ASP A 151 -45.21 -62.68 4.54
C ASP A 151 -44.43 -62.22 3.27
N ALA A 152 -43.14 -61.83 3.33
CA ALA A 152 -41.93 -62.54 3.82
C ALA A 152 -41.85 -63.96 3.22
N ASP A 153 -40.84 -64.43 2.51
CA ASP A 153 -39.40 -64.18 2.47
C ASP A 153 -38.93 -64.60 1.07
N ASP A 154 -37.91 -63.93 0.51
CA ASP A 154 -36.93 -64.60 -0.35
C ASP A 154 -35.65 -63.76 -0.48
N LEU A 155 -34.86 -63.76 0.59
CA LEU A 155 -33.42 -63.49 0.54
C LEU A 155 -32.73 -64.84 0.32
N LEU A 156 -32.46 -65.22 -0.94
CA LEU A 156 -31.26 -65.95 -1.44
C LEU A 156 -31.48 -66.62 -2.82
N GLU A 157 -31.55 -65.86 -3.92
CA GLU A 157 -31.07 -66.34 -5.24
C GLU A 157 -31.03 -65.22 -6.29
N ALA A 158 -29.84 -64.63 -6.60
CA ALA A 158 -29.44 -64.15 -7.95
C ALA A 158 -28.17 -63.26 -7.95
N SER A 159 -27.04 -63.79 -7.46
CA SER A 159 -25.78 -63.59 -8.18
C SER A 159 -25.56 -64.81 -9.07
N ARG A 160 -26.17 -64.83 -10.27
CA ARG A 160 -25.80 -65.74 -11.36
C ARG A 160 -26.40 -65.26 -12.69
N LYS A 161 -25.51 -65.10 -13.69
CA LYS A 161 -25.72 -64.82 -15.14
C LYS A 161 -25.98 -63.33 -15.42
N ARG A 162 -25.07 -62.54 -16.03
CA ARG A 162 -24.21 -62.74 -17.21
C ARG A 162 -24.93 -63.41 -18.39
N GLN A 163 -25.02 -62.63 -19.47
CA GLN A 163 -25.25 -63.00 -20.87
C GLN A 163 -26.68 -63.33 -21.27
N GLN A 164 -27.28 -62.43 -22.05
CA GLN A 164 -27.77 -62.75 -23.40
C GLN A 164 -28.01 -61.47 -24.22
N MET A 165 -27.05 -61.14 -25.09
CA MET A 165 -27.36 -60.69 -26.45
C MET A 165 -27.61 -61.98 -27.27
N PRO A 166 -28.54 -62.02 -28.24
CA PRO A 166 -28.31 -61.45 -29.59
C PRO A 166 -29.66 -60.93 -30.21
N SER A 167 -29.84 -60.42 -31.43
CA SER A 167 -29.12 -60.36 -32.71
C SER A 167 -29.88 -59.37 -33.61
N HIS A 168 -29.13 -58.71 -34.50
CA HIS A 168 -29.56 -58.13 -35.79
C HIS A 168 -30.66 -58.91 -36.54
N GLU A 169 -31.49 -58.22 -37.34
CA GLU A 169 -31.41 -58.25 -38.83
C GLU A 169 -32.52 -57.44 -39.56
N PHE A 170 -32.08 -56.75 -40.64
CA PHE A 170 -32.74 -56.26 -41.88
C PHE A 170 -34.01 -55.37 -41.80
N ARG A 171 -34.08 -54.14 -42.34
CA ARG A 171 -33.72 -53.52 -43.65
C ARG A 171 -34.90 -53.48 -44.65
N ASP A 172 -35.17 -52.25 -45.12
CA ASP A 172 -35.92 -51.76 -46.30
C ASP A 172 -37.42 -52.07 -46.44
N GLU A 173 -38.25 -51.02 -46.58
CA GLU A 173 -38.84 -50.58 -47.88
C GLU A 173 -39.94 -49.51 -47.69
N PHE A 174 -39.60 -48.26 -48.06
CA PHE A 174 -40.35 -47.18 -48.73
C PHE A 174 -41.86 -46.87 -48.47
N ASP A 175 -42.09 -45.54 -48.36
CA ASP A 175 -43.22 -44.69 -48.83
C ASP A 175 -44.64 -44.94 -48.30
N ASP A 176 -45.24 -43.97 -47.57
CA ASP A 176 -45.71 -42.69 -48.12
C ASP A 176 -46.58 -41.93 -47.08
N PHE A 177 -46.51 -40.60 -47.12
CA PHE A 177 -47.50 -39.59 -46.67
C PHE A 177 -47.23 -38.79 -45.37
N ILE A 178 -47.15 -37.47 -45.63
CA ILE A 178 -46.84 -36.29 -44.82
C ILE A 178 -47.94 -35.97 -43.78
N ASP A 179 -47.53 -35.60 -42.56
CA ASP A 179 -47.88 -34.32 -41.92
C ASP A 179 -46.97 -34.07 -40.70
N ASP A 180 -46.46 -32.85 -40.63
CA ASP A 180 -45.65 -32.26 -39.57
C ASP A 180 -46.47 -32.12 -38.27
N ASP A 181 -45.91 -32.55 -37.15
CA ASP A 181 -46.26 -32.01 -35.82
C ASP A 181 -44.97 -31.79 -35.03
N GLU A 182 -44.77 -30.53 -34.68
CA GLU A 182 -43.74 -29.89 -33.85
C GLU A 182 -43.70 -30.52 -32.44
N PHE A 183 -42.54 -30.99 -31.99
CA PHE A 183 -42.31 -31.25 -30.57
C PHE A 183 -42.06 -29.90 -29.88
N SER A 184 -42.78 -29.62 -28.79
CA SER A 184 -42.62 -28.37 -28.02
C SER A 184 -41.37 -28.38 -27.16
N ASP A 185 -40.70 -27.21 -27.06
CA ASP A 185 -39.55 -26.93 -26.20
C ASP A 185 -39.71 -27.38 -24.72
N ASP A 186 -40.96 -27.50 -24.25
CA ASP A 186 -41.31 -27.97 -22.89
C ASP A 186 -40.86 -29.41 -22.57
N ASP A 187 -40.50 -30.24 -23.56
CA ASP A 187 -40.09 -31.63 -23.34
C ASP A 187 -38.56 -31.82 -23.29
N GLU A 188 -37.76 -30.94 -23.91
CA GLU A 188 -36.29 -30.92 -23.74
C GLU A 188 -35.90 -30.41 -22.34
N ASP A 189 -36.58 -29.38 -21.84
CA ASP A 189 -36.36 -28.83 -20.49
C ASP A 189 -36.64 -29.85 -19.38
N LYS A 190 -37.63 -30.72 -19.57
CA LYS A 190 -37.92 -31.79 -18.59
C LYS A 190 -36.82 -32.84 -18.57
N GLU A 191 -36.25 -33.16 -19.72
CA GLU A 191 -35.21 -34.18 -19.85
C GLU A 191 -33.88 -33.68 -19.28
N GLU A 192 -33.54 -32.40 -19.48
CA GLU A 192 -32.38 -31.75 -18.88
C GLU A 192 -32.53 -31.63 -17.34
N LYS A 193 -33.72 -31.26 -16.86
CA LYS A 193 -34.03 -31.21 -15.42
C LYS A 193 -33.94 -32.57 -14.75
N LEU A 194 -34.34 -33.64 -15.45
CA LEU A 194 -34.19 -35.03 -14.99
C LEU A 194 -32.72 -35.49 -14.99
N ALA A 195 -31.90 -35.01 -15.93
CA ALA A 195 -30.47 -35.27 -15.99
C ALA A 195 -29.70 -34.57 -14.85
N ARG A 196 -30.02 -33.29 -14.59
CA ARG A 196 -29.46 -32.52 -13.46
C ARG A 196 -29.84 -33.14 -12.11
N MET A 197 -31.09 -33.56 -11.93
CA MET A 197 -31.51 -34.29 -10.72
C MET A 197 -30.77 -35.63 -10.52
N ARG A 198 -30.44 -36.35 -11.60
CA ARG A 198 -29.65 -37.59 -11.50
C ARG A 198 -28.18 -37.33 -11.13
N SER A 199 -27.60 -36.22 -11.62
CA SER A 199 -26.24 -35.79 -11.29
C SER A 199 -26.11 -35.33 -9.83
N ALA A 200 -27.04 -34.49 -9.36
CA ALA A 200 -27.10 -34.02 -7.98
C ALA A 200 -27.24 -35.19 -6.99
N ARG A 201 -28.13 -36.15 -7.28
CA ARG A 201 -28.34 -37.33 -6.45
C ARG A 201 -27.14 -38.28 -6.41
N ALA A 202 -26.33 -38.31 -7.47
CA ALA A 202 -25.08 -39.09 -7.51
C ALA A 202 -23.98 -38.46 -6.64
N LYS A 203 -23.86 -37.12 -6.64
CA LYS A 203 -22.95 -36.37 -5.74
C LYS A 203 -23.37 -36.51 -4.27
N GLN A 204 -24.68 -36.51 -4.00
CA GLN A 204 -25.28 -36.71 -2.68
C GLN A 204 -24.91 -38.07 -2.04
N ILE A 205 -24.94 -39.15 -2.84
CA ILE A 205 -24.59 -40.50 -2.40
C ILE A 205 -23.08 -40.63 -2.09
N GLN A 206 -22.23 -39.92 -2.84
CA GLN A 206 -20.77 -39.89 -2.60
C GLN A 206 -20.41 -39.12 -1.33
N PHE A 207 -21.09 -38.00 -1.06
CA PHE A 207 -20.86 -37.17 0.12
C PHE A 207 -21.36 -37.83 1.42
N ALA A 208 -22.55 -38.48 1.37
CA ALA A 208 -23.12 -39.22 2.51
C ALA A 208 -22.25 -40.42 2.94
N GLN A 209 -21.59 -41.10 2.00
CA GLN A 209 -20.66 -42.20 2.32
C GLN A 209 -19.39 -41.75 3.04
N THR A 210 -19.03 -40.47 2.94
CA THR A 210 -17.78 -39.93 3.46
C THR A 210 -17.95 -39.27 4.85
N SER A 211 -19.17 -38.86 5.21
CA SER A 211 -19.42 -37.94 6.33
C SER A 211 -20.18 -38.52 7.54
N GLN A 212 -20.65 -39.78 7.51
CA GLN A 212 -21.42 -40.42 8.62
C GLN A 212 -22.64 -39.61 9.13
N LEU A 213 -23.19 -38.71 8.31
CA LEU A 213 -24.40 -37.96 8.62
C LEU A 213 -25.62 -38.63 8.00
N ASP A 214 -26.75 -38.60 8.71
CA ASP A 214 -28.04 -39.08 8.20
C ASP A 214 -28.50 -38.23 7.00
N GLN A 215 -29.04 -38.90 5.99
CA GLN A 215 -29.43 -38.29 4.72
C GLN A 215 -30.50 -37.21 4.88
N ASP A 216 -31.42 -37.39 5.83
CA ASP A 216 -32.48 -36.42 6.13
C ASP A 216 -31.94 -35.12 6.76
N LYS A 217 -30.85 -35.19 7.54
CA LYS A 217 -30.19 -33.99 8.09
C LYS A 217 -29.36 -33.26 7.06
N LEU A 218 -28.89 -33.98 6.04
CA LEU A 218 -28.18 -33.41 4.90
C LEU A 218 -29.17 -32.67 3.99
N ASP A 219 -30.37 -33.23 3.78
CA ASP A 219 -31.45 -32.56 3.07
C ASP A 219 -31.93 -31.30 3.83
N GLU A 220 -32.09 -31.35 5.16
CA GLU A 220 -32.34 -30.14 5.96
C GLU A 220 -31.18 -29.12 5.89
N LEU A 221 -29.92 -29.56 5.86
CA LEU A 221 -28.79 -28.65 5.72
C LEU A 221 -28.79 -27.96 4.34
N TYR A 222 -29.13 -28.70 3.28
CA TYR A 222 -29.26 -28.15 1.92
C TYR A 222 -30.46 -27.21 1.79
N GLU A 223 -31.56 -27.50 2.47
CA GLU A 223 -32.77 -26.66 2.49
C GLU A 223 -32.57 -25.38 3.33
N ILE A 224 -31.62 -25.38 4.28
CA ILE A 224 -31.30 -24.23 5.15
C ILE A 224 -30.14 -23.39 4.62
N PHE A 225 -29.14 -23.97 3.93
CA PHE A 225 -27.89 -23.29 3.55
C PHE A 225 -27.62 -23.21 2.04
N GLY A 226 -28.45 -23.81 1.18
CA GLY A 226 -28.26 -23.79 -0.29
C GLY A 226 -27.04 -24.59 -0.77
N ASP A 227 -26.90 -24.77 -2.09
CA ASP A 227 -25.78 -25.50 -2.72
C ASP A 227 -24.67 -24.58 -3.29
N GLY A 228 -24.83 -23.26 -3.14
CA GLY A 228 -23.91 -22.25 -3.66
C GLY A 228 -24.09 -21.93 -5.16
N GLU A 229 -25.01 -22.59 -5.88
CA GLU A 229 -25.36 -22.26 -7.27
C GLU A 229 -26.55 -21.28 -7.39
N GLU A 230 -27.13 -20.86 -6.26
CA GLU A 230 -28.27 -19.93 -6.20
C GLU A 230 -27.96 -18.56 -6.84
N TYR A 231 -26.71 -18.11 -6.77
CA TYR A 231 -26.24 -16.88 -7.43
C TYR A 231 -26.24 -17.00 -8.96
N ALA A 232 -25.94 -18.17 -9.50
CA ALA A 232 -25.92 -18.40 -10.94
C ALA A 232 -27.34 -18.34 -11.53
N TRP A 233 -28.32 -18.90 -10.81
CA TRP A 233 -29.73 -18.82 -11.17
C TRP A 233 -30.26 -17.37 -11.19
N ALA A 234 -29.90 -16.56 -10.19
CA ALA A 234 -30.32 -15.16 -10.13
C ALA A 234 -29.66 -14.30 -11.23
N LEU A 235 -28.41 -14.61 -11.59
CA LEU A 235 -27.68 -13.95 -12.67
C LEU A 235 -28.19 -14.35 -14.07
N GLU A 236 -28.52 -15.62 -14.29
CA GLU A 236 -29.17 -16.09 -15.52
C GLU A 236 -30.57 -15.47 -15.69
N ALA A 237 -31.33 -15.34 -14.60
CA ALA A 237 -32.65 -14.73 -14.63
C ALA A 237 -32.62 -13.23 -14.97
N GLU A 238 -31.58 -12.50 -14.55
CA GLU A 238 -31.39 -11.09 -14.86
C GLU A 238 -30.83 -10.89 -16.29
N ALA A 239 -29.89 -11.74 -16.72
CA ALA A 239 -29.34 -11.70 -18.08
C ALA A 239 -30.37 -12.08 -19.17
N ALA A 240 -31.30 -13.00 -18.87
CA ALA A 240 -32.35 -13.39 -19.80
C ALA A 240 -33.40 -12.28 -20.03
N ASP A 241 -33.56 -11.34 -19.10
CA ASP A 241 -34.49 -10.21 -19.24
C ASP A 241 -33.92 -9.08 -20.13
N ASP A 242 -32.58 -8.98 -20.25
CA ASP A 242 -31.89 -7.96 -21.06
C ASP A 242 -31.79 -8.32 -22.57
N ASP A 243 -31.87 -9.61 -22.94
CA ASP A 243 -31.68 -10.09 -24.32
C ASP A 243 -32.98 -10.28 -25.15
N GLU A 244 -34.17 -10.19 -24.55
CA GLU A 244 -35.43 -10.39 -25.27
C GLU A 244 -36.05 -9.08 -25.80
N GLY A 245 -35.81 -8.77 -27.08
CA GLY A 245 -36.49 -7.68 -27.80
C GLY A 245 -38.03 -7.79 -27.83
N ASP A 246 -38.70 -6.65 -27.99
CA ASP A 246 -40.18 -6.52 -28.00
C ASP A 246 -40.86 -7.53 -28.95
N GLN A 247 -41.61 -8.49 -28.39
CA GLN A 247 -42.45 -9.40 -29.17
C GLN A 247 -43.77 -8.72 -29.58
N PHE A 248 -44.03 -8.72 -30.89
CA PHE A 248 -45.26 -8.23 -31.50
C PHE A 248 -46.13 -9.41 -31.92
N ASP A 249 -47.45 -9.28 -31.75
CA ASP A 249 -48.39 -10.27 -32.29
C ASP A 249 -48.50 -10.21 -33.84
N GLU A 250 -49.19 -11.17 -34.44
CA GLU A 250 -49.45 -11.26 -35.89
C GLU A 250 -50.18 -10.02 -36.48
N TYR A 251 -50.65 -9.11 -35.62
CA TYR A 251 -51.31 -7.85 -35.98
C TYR A 251 -50.45 -6.60 -35.67
N GLY A 252 -49.19 -6.78 -35.27
CA GLY A 252 -48.24 -5.70 -34.99
C GLY A 252 -48.54 -4.92 -33.71
N GLN A 253 -49.25 -5.52 -32.74
CA GLN A 253 -49.47 -4.94 -31.41
C GLN A 253 -48.48 -5.52 -30.40
N LEU A 254 -47.97 -4.64 -29.54
CA LEU A 254 -47.05 -4.98 -28.45
C LEU A 254 -47.79 -5.85 -27.42
N ILE A 255 -47.34 -7.08 -27.21
CA ILE A 255 -47.91 -7.96 -26.17
C ILE A 255 -47.38 -7.46 -24.82
N PRO A 256 -48.24 -7.07 -23.84
CA PRO A 256 -47.76 -6.68 -22.53
C PRO A 256 -47.28 -7.95 -21.78
N LYS A 257 -45.96 -8.10 -21.61
CA LYS A 257 -45.38 -9.18 -20.79
C LYS A 257 -45.91 -9.08 -19.35
N SER A 258 -46.34 -10.20 -18.77
CA SER A 258 -46.57 -10.26 -17.32
C SER A 258 -45.22 -10.23 -16.63
N LYS A 259 -44.86 -9.08 -16.04
CA LYS A 259 -43.75 -8.99 -15.09
C LYS A 259 -43.98 -9.97 -13.95
N LYS A 260 -43.30 -11.12 -13.96
CA LYS A 260 -42.76 -11.63 -12.71
C LYS A 260 -41.46 -10.86 -12.55
N ASP A 261 -41.47 -9.81 -11.74
CA ASP A 261 -40.22 -9.15 -11.36
C ASP A 261 -39.33 -10.26 -10.78
N PRO A 262 -38.12 -10.53 -11.33
CA PRO A 262 -37.14 -11.29 -10.59
C PRO A 262 -36.95 -10.52 -9.27
N GLN A 263 -37.13 -11.20 -8.14
CA GLN A 263 -36.88 -10.58 -6.83
C GLN A 263 -35.47 -9.99 -6.91
N ALA A 264 -35.34 -8.68 -6.68
CA ALA A 264 -34.04 -8.03 -6.78
C ALA A 264 -33.06 -8.79 -5.87
N LEU A 265 -31.82 -9.01 -6.33
CA LEU A 265 -30.79 -9.73 -5.57
C LEU A 265 -30.67 -9.22 -4.12
N THR A 266 -30.96 -7.94 -3.91
CA THR A 266 -31.02 -7.23 -2.62
C THR A 266 -32.17 -7.66 -1.69
N GLU A 267 -33.21 -8.32 -2.21
CA GLU A 267 -34.31 -8.90 -1.43
C GLU A 267 -34.03 -10.34 -0.96
N VAL A 268 -33.10 -11.04 -1.64
CA VAL A 268 -32.79 -12.46 -1.40
C VAL A 268 -31.51 -12.64 -0.60
N PHE A 269 -30.48 -11.83 -0.86
CA PHE A 269 -29.17 -11.94 -0.23
C PHE A 269 -28.85 -10.73 0.66
N GLU A 270 -28.03 -10.96 1.68
CA GLU A 270 -27.54 -9.86 2.50
C GLU A 270 -26.56 -8.99 1.70
N TYR A 271 -26.55 -7.68 1.99
CA TYR A 271 -25.70 -6.73 1.27
C TYR A 271 -24.20 -7.08 1.38
N GLU A 272 -23.76 -7.65 2.51
CA GLU A 272 -22.36 -8.07 2.69
C GLU A 272 -21.98 -9.23 1.77
N GLU A 273 -22.89 -10.20 1.57
CA GLU A 273 -22.69 -11.33 0.66
C GLU A 273 -22.65 -10.88 -0.80
N LEU A 274 -23.56 -9.99 -1.20
CA LEU A 274 -23.54 -9.38 -2.53
C LEU A 274 -22.25 -8.59 -2.77
N LYS A 275 -21.74 -7.90 -1.74
CA LYS A 275 -20.48 -7.15 -1.83
C LYS A 275 -19.27 -8.08 -1.93
N GLU A 276 -19.24 -9.19 -1.19
CA GLU A 276 -18.16 -10.18 -1.26
C GLU A 276 -18.08 -10.82 -2.65
N HIS A 277 -19.22 -11.08 -3.28
CA HIS A 277 -19.30 -11.62 -4.63
C HIS A 277 -19.27 -10.58 -5.76
N LEU A 278 -19.10 -9.30 -5.44
CA LEU A 278 -19.08 -8.18 -6.39
C LEU A 278 -20.35 -8.09 -7.26
N LEU A 279 -21.51 -8.32 -6.65
CA LEU A 279 -22.85 -8.39 -7.25
C LEU A 279 -23.80 -7.29 -6.77
N THR A 280 -23.29 -6.21 -6.18
CA THR A 280 -24.13 -5.08 -5.78
C THR A 280 -24.59 -4.27 -7.00
N ASP A 281 -25.64 -3.46 -6.87
CA ASP A 281 -26.12 -2.55 -7.92
C ASP A 281 -25.00 -1.64 -8.46
N LYS A 282 -24.10 -1.19 -7.57
CA LYS A 282 -22.90 -0.42 -7.96
C LYS A 282 -21.93 -1.24 -8.81
N ASP A 283 -21.78 -2.53 -8.51
CA ASP A 283 -20.92 -3.41 -9.29
C ASP A 283 -21.51 -3.69 -10.68
N GLN A 284 -22.84 -3.80 -10.78
CA GLN A 284 -23.54 -3.90 -12.07
C GLN A 284 -23.36 -2.61 -12.90
N GLU A 285 -23.48 -1.43 -12.28
CA GLU A 285 -23.21 -0.15 -12.95
C GLU A 285 -21.77 -0.12 -13.51
N ILE A 286 -20.79 -0.63 -12.74
CA ILE A 286 -19.41 -0.73 -13.19
C ILE A 286 -19.26 -1.66 -14.40
N ARG A 287 -19.97 -2.80 -14.42
CA ARG A 287 -19.93 -3.75 -15.54
C ARG A 287 -20.43 -3.12 -16.84
N ILE A 288 -21.56 -2.42 -16.79
CA ILE A 288 -22.25 -1.88 -17.98
C ILE A 288 -21.58 -0.60 -18.52
N THR A 289 -21.00 0.23 -17.63
CA THR A 289 -20.40 1.51 -18.03
C THR A 289 -19.21 1.35 -18.97
N ASP A 290 -19.20 2.07 -20.11
CA ASP A 290 -18.14 2.05 -21.14
C ASP A 290 -16.90 2.89 -20.76
N VAL A 291 -16.39 2.65 -19.55
CA VAL A 291 -15.18 3.25 -18.98
C VAL A 291 -14.36 2.14 -18.32
N PRO A 292 -13.02 2.12 -18.46
CA PRO A 292 -12.20 1.13 -17.77
C PRO A 292 -12.49 1.02 -16.28
N GLU A 293 -12.59 -0.20 -15.75
CA GLU A 293 -13.01 -0.43 -14.35
C GLU A 293 -12.10 0.32 -13.35
N ARG A 294 -10.78 0.30 -13.57
CA ARG A 294 -9.82 1.05 -12.73
C ARG A 294 -10.06 2.55 -12.74
N PHE A 295 -10.44 3.13 -13.88
CA PHE A 295 -10.79 4.55 -13.95
C PHE A 295 -12.08 4.85 -13.20
N GLN A 296 -13.06 3.97 -13.23
CA GLN A 296 -14.28 4.14 -12.44
C GLN A 296 -13.98 4.16 -10.93
N THR A 297 -13.14 3.24 -10.45
CA THR A 297 -12.71 3.23 -9.04
C THR A 297 -11.86 4.45 -8.67
N LEU A 298 -10.92 4.87 -9.53
CA LEU A 298 -10.08 6.05 -9.26
C LEU A 298 -10.86 7.38 -9.29
N ARG A 299 -11.95 7.42 -10.06
CA ARG A 299 -12.81 8.60 -10.19
C ARG A 299 -13.98 8.59 -9.20
N GLU A 300 -14.04 7.59 -8.32
CA GLU A 300 -15.05 7.52 -7.27
C GLU A 300 -14.97 8.77 -6.39
N GLY A 301 -16.12 9.42 -6.17
CA GLY A 301 -16.21 10.67 -5.41
C GLY A 301 -16.04 11.95 -6.23
N ILE A 302 -15.69 11.88 -7.53
CA ILE A 302 -15.60 13.06 -8.41
C ILE A 302 -16.98 13.34 -9.03
N LYS A 303 -17.57 14.51 -8.75
CA LYS A 303 -18.95 14.82 -9.20
C LYS A 303 -19.05 15.12 -10.71
N LYS A 304 -18.07 15.83 -11.27
CA LYS A 304 -17.99 16.16 -12.71
C LYS A 304 -16.57 15.92 -13.21
N TYR A 305 -16.32 14.72 -13.73
CA TYR A 305 -15.04 14.38 -14.34
C TYR A 305 -14.91 14.92 -15.79
N ASP A 306 -16.00 14.84 -16.57
CA ASP A 306 -16.00 15.35 -17.94
C ASP A 306 -16.10 16.88 -17.96
N LEU A 307 -14.96 17.52 -18.21
CA LEU A 307 -14.81 18.97 -18.28
C LEU A 307 -15.17 19.53 -19.67
N ASP A 308 -15.49 20.82 -19.72
CA ASP A 308 -15.72 21.54 -20.97
C ASP A 308 -14.37 21.83 -21.67
N ASP A 309 -14.34 22.13 -22.98
CA ASP A 309 -13.08 22.21 -23.74
C ASP A 309 -12.06 23.22 -23.20
N GLN A 310 -12.53 24.38 -22.72
CA GLN A 310 -11.64 25.37 -22.10
C GLN A 310 -11.10 24.89 -20.75
N GLU A 311 -11.96 24.28 -19.93
CA GLU A 311 -11.59 23.75 -18.61
C GLU A 311 -10.63 22.56 -18.74
N PHE A 312 -10.81 21.77 -19.80
CA PHE A 312 -9.94 20.67 -20.18
C PHE A 312 -8.56 21.18 -20.65
N ALA A 313 -8.50 22.25 -21.46
CA ALA A 313 -7.24 22.87 -21.84
C ALA A 313 -6.46 23.40 -20.63
N ASP A 314 -7.16 24.00 -19.66
CA ASP A 314 -6.57 24.46 -18.40
C ASP A 314 -5.99 23.27 -17.61
N LYS A 315 -6.70 22.13 -17.58
CA LYS A 315 -6.22 20.87 -16.97
C LYS A 315 -4.94 20.36 -17.64
N GLN A 316 -4.93 20.27 -18.97
CA GLN A 316 -3.76 19.83 -19.74
C GLN A 316 -2.54 20.70 -19.42
N GLN A 317 -2.73 22.02 -19.39
CA GLN A 317 -1.66 22.95 -19.07
C GLN A 317 -1.18 22.79 -17.61
N TRP A 318 -2.08 22.62 -16.65
CA TRP A 318 -1.73 22.45 -15.25
C TRP A 318 -0.94 21.16 -15.00
N VAL A 319 -1.39 20.03 -15.56
CA VAL A 319 -0.69 18.74 -15.41
C VAL A 319 0.70 18.82 -16.05
N ALA A 320 0.79 19.38 -17.26
CA ALA A 320 2.05 19.51 -17.98
C ALA A 320 3.07 20.42 -17.26
N ASP A 321 2.63 21.58 -16.75
CA ASP A 321 3.47 22.50 -15.98
C ASP A 321 3.95 21.87 -14.66
N THR A 322 3.02 21.25 -13.91
CA THR A 322 3.31 20.63 -12.61
C THR A 322 4.33 19.50 -12.78
N PHE A 323 4.07 18.62 -13.74
CA PHE A 323 4.95 17.48 -13.99
C PHE A 323 6.33 17.91 -14.51
N TYR A 324 6.40 18.92 -15.38
CA TYR A 324 7.67 19.47 -15.86
C TYR A 324 8.54 20.01 -14.71
N ASN A 325 7.95 20.74 -13.76
CA ASN A 325 8.67 21.26 -12.60
C ASN A 325 9.19 20.13 -11.70
N GLU A 326 8.41 19.07 -11.53
CA GLU A 326 8.82 17.90 -10.75
C GLU A 326 9.95 17.12 -11.44
N LYS A 327 9.88 16.92 -12.77
CA LYS A 327 10.97 16.30 -13.55
C LYS A 327 12.27 17.10 -13.46
N LEU A 328 12.20 18.42 -13.55
CA LEU A 328 13.38 19.29 -13.41
C LEU A 328 14.04 19.18 -12.03
N ALA A 329 13.27 18.95 -10.97
CA ALA A 329 13.80 18.78 -9.62
C ALA A 329 14.49 17.42 -9.45
N LEU A 330 13.97 16.37 -10.08
CA LEU A 330 14.46 14.99 -9.96
C LEU A 330 15.66 14.70 -10.87
N PHE A 331 15.59 15.13 -12.13
CA PHE A 331 16.55 14.76 -13.16
C PHE A 331 17.43 15.96 -13.54
N GLN A 332 18.73 15.89 -13.19
CA GLN A 332 19.76 16.79 -13.73
C GLN A 332 20.08 16.47 -15.22
N GLU A 333 19.11 15.96 -15.99
CA GLU A 333 19.33 15.55 -17.36
C GLU A 333 19.31 16.72 -18.36
N LYS A 334 20.05 16.52 -19.44
CA LYS A 334 20.28 17.43 -20.57
C LYS A 334 19.00 18.05 -21.12
N GLU A 335 19.14 19.27 -21.66
CA GLU A 335 18.20 20.04 -22.49
C GLU A 335 16.96 19.26 -22.97
N LEU A 336 15.98 19.09 -22.08
CA LEU A 336 14.67 18.57 -22.45
C LEU A 336 13.97 19.67 -23.24
N ASN A 337 13.49 19.35 -24.45
CA ASN A 337 12.72 20.32 -25.21
C ASN A 337 11.37 20.54 -24.51
N LYS A 338 11.27 21.66 -23.78
CA LYS A 338 10.09 22.01 -22.98
C LYS A 338 8.80 21.99 -23.80
N ASP A 339 8.82 22.55 -25.01
CA ASP A 339 7.61 22.64 -25.84
C ASP A 339 7.14 21.26 -26.30
N ALA A 340 8.07 20.40 -26.73
CA ALA A 340 7.75 19.03 -27.13
C ALA A 340 7.21 18.21 -25.94
N PHE A 341 7.81 18.37 -24.75
CA PHE A 341 7.38 17.70 -23.53
C PHE A 341 5.97 18.11 -23.11
N LEU A 342 5.67 19.42 -23.07
CA LEU A 342 4.35 19.90 -22.67
C LEU A 342 3.25 19.42 -23.62
N LYS A 343 3.53 19.38 -24.93
CA LYS A 343 2.62 18.83 -25.94
C LYS A 343 2.40 17.34 -25.77
N ALA A 344 3.45 16.57 -25.49
CA ALA A 344 3.33 15.14 -25.22
C ALA A 344 2.44 14.89 -24.01
N VAL A 345 2.71 15.54 -22.87
CA VAL A 345 1.90 15.39 -21.65
C VAL A 345 0.45 15.78 -21.90
N GLY A 346 0.19 16.90 -22.58
CA GLY A 346 -1.18 17.31 -22.94
C GLY A 346 -1.91 16.26 -23.76
N GLN A 347 -1.23 15.60 -24.71
CA GLN A 347 -1.82 14.51 -25.49
C GLN A 347 -2.09 13.26 -24.65
N ILE A 348 -1.21 12.92 -23.71
CA ILE A 348 -1.46 11.79 -22.78
C ILE A 348 -2.68 12.08 -21.90
N VAL A 349 -2.85 13.31 -21.39
CA VAL A 349 -4.07 13.71 -20.65
C VAL A 349 -5.33 13.57 -21.52
N HIS A 350 -5.23 13.86 -22.82
CA HIS A 350 -6.33 13.65 -23.76
C HIS A 350 -6.72 12.17 -23.87
N PHE A 351 -5.73 11.29 -24.08
CA PHE A 351 -5.97 9.86 -24.14
C PHE A 351 -6.61 9.30 -22.86
N ILE A 352 -6.16 9.75 -21.68
CA ILE A 352 -6.70 9.28 -20.39
C ILE A 352 -8.12 9.80 -20.13
N SER A 353 -8.36 11.10 -20.30
CA SER A 353 -9.61 11.73 -19.86
C SER A 353 -10.72 11.74 -20.90
N ARG A 354 -10.40 11.84 -22.19
CA ARG A 354 -11.40 11.91 -23.28
C ARG A 354 -11.59 10.57 -23.94
N ASP A 355 -10.50 9.90 -24.28
CA ASP A 355 -10.54 8.62 -25.00
C ASP A 355 -10.65 7.42 -24.04
N ASN A 356 -10.53 7.66 -22.72
CA ASN A 356 -10.56 6.63 -21.68
C ASN A 356 -9.59 5.47 -21.96
N LEU A 357 -8.40 5.79 -22.47
CA LEU A 357 -7.32 4.83 -22.70
C LEU A 357 -6.46 4.70 -21.44
N GLU A 358 -6.20 3.46 -21.03
CA GLU A 358 -5.33 3.16 -19.91
C GLU A 358 -3.85 3.24 -20.27
N VAL A 359 -3.00 3.30 -19.24
CA VAL A 359 -1.56 3.48 -19.40
C VAL A 359 -0.92 2.41 -20.30
N PRO A 360 -1.20 1.09 -20.16
CA PRO A 360 -0.59 0.08 -21.04
C PRO A 360 -1.04 0.21 -22.49
N THR A 361 -2.30 0.56 -22.75
CA THR A 361 -2.81 0.79 -24.11
C THR A 361 -2.10 1.97 -24.75
N ILE A 362 -1.91 3.07 -24.01
CA ILE A 362 -1.17 4.24 -24.50
C ILE A 362 0.31 3.88 -24.72
N TRP A 363 0.92 3.14 -23.80
CA TRP A 363 2.34 2.78 -23.85
C TRP A 363 2.66 1.85 -25.03
N ASN A 364 1.83 0.84 -25.27
CA ASN A 364 2.05 -0.15 -26.33
C ASN A 364 1.53 0.32 -27.71
N CYS A 365 0.37 0.98 -27.77
CA CYS A 365 -0.30 1.31 -29.05
C CYS A 365 -0.17 2.79 -29.46
N ARG A 366 0.28 3.68 -28.55
CA ARG A 366 0.43 5.13 -28.80
C ARG A 366 1.83 5.66 -28.46
N LYS A 367 2.83 4.77 -28.48
CA LYS A 367 4.22 5.06 -28.11
C LYS A 367 4.82 6.26 -28.85
N ASP A 368 4.43 6.50 -30.10
CA ASP A 368 4.85 7.66 -30.90
C ASP A 368 4.62 9.02 -30.24
N TYR A 369 3.59 9.14 -29.38
CA TYR A 369 3.29 10.39 -28.66
C TYR A 369 4.16 10.60 -27.41
N THR A 370 4.93 9.59 -27.00
CA THR A 370 5.91 9.66 -25.89
C THR A 370 7.32 10.01 -26.35
N LEU A 371 7.53 10.10 -27.67
CA LEU A 371 8.83 10.32 -28.31
C LEU A 371 8.85 11.69 -29.02
N HIS A 372 10.05 12.29 -29.10
CA HIS A 372 10.30 13.47 -29.90
C HIS A 372 11.35 13.16 -30.97
N THR A 373 10.93 13.16 -32.23
CA THR A 373 11.81 12.98 -33.38
C THR A 373 12.22 14.35 -33.92
N TYR A 374 13.53 14.55 -34.14
CA TYR A 374 14.07 15.73 -34.79
C TYR A 374 15.29 15.38 -35.65
N ARG A 375 15.55 16.16 -36.70
CA ARG A 375 16.73 15.99 -37.55
C ARG A 375 17.84 16.94 -37.12
N GLU A 376 18.99 16.39 -36.71
CA GLU A 376 20.20 17.15 -36.36
C GLU A 376 21.32 16.78 -37.34
N ASN A 377 21.85 17.76 -38.09
CA ASN A 377 22.87 17.54 -39.12
C ASN A 377 22.48 16.52 -40.23
N GLY A 378 21.18 16.39 -40.51
CA GLY A 378 20.67 15.43 -41.50
C GLY A 378 20.55 13.99 -40.97
N GLN A 379 20.86 13.74 -39.69
CA GLN A 379 20.58 12.48 -39.01
C GLN A 379 19.31 12.62 -38.16
N LEU A 380 18.43 11.62 -38.24
CA LEU A 380 17.27 11.53 -37.37
C LEU A 380 17.74 11.20 -35.93
N ARG A 381 17.25 11.95 -34.96
CA ARG A 381 17.41 11.67 -33.53
C ARG A 381 16.06 11.51 -32.89
N VAL A 382 15.92 10.47 -32.09
CA VAL A 382 14.74 10.18 -31.28
C VAL A 382 15.09 10.45 -29.83
N GLN A 383 14.41 11.41 -29.21
CA GLN A 383 14.50 11.69 -27.78
C GLN A 383 13.26 11.13 -27.08
N LYS A 384 13.46 10.22 -26.13
CA LYS A 384 12.39 9.71 -25.27
C LYS A 384 11.97 10.81 -24.28
N LEU A 385 10.73 11.27 -24.34
CA LEU A 385 10.21 12.32 -23.46
C LEU A 385 9.63 11.74 -22.17
N LEU A 386 8.83 10.68 -22.32
CA LEU A 386 8.07 10.03 -21.25
C LEU A 386 8.43 8.55 -21.14
N ASN A 387 8.44 8.03 -19.92
CA ASN A 387 8.49 6.59 -19.63
C ASN A 387 7.15 6.10 -19.05
N GLU A 388 6.97 4.79 -18.89
CA GLU A 388 5.71 4.21 -18.39
C GLU A 388 5.29 4.73 -17.01
N ASN A 389 6.23 4.87 -16.06
CA ASN A 389 5.97 5.49 -14.76
C ASN A 389 5.50 6.96 -14.88
N ASP A 390 5.98 7.70 -15.89
CA ASP A 390 5.55 9.07 -16.15
C ASP A 390 4.07 9.10 -16.57
N LEU A 391 3.57 8.11 -17.32
CA LEU A 391 2.14 8.01 -17.67
C LEU A 391 1.27 7.75 -16.43
N TRP A 392 1.68 6.83 -15.54
CA TRP A 392 0.99 6.58 -14.28
C TRP A 392 1.00 7.81 -13.36
N ARG A 393 2.07 8.59 -13.39
CA ARG A 393 2.13 9.88 -12.67
C ARG A 393 1.20 10.92 -13.26
N ILE A 394 1.07 10.98 -14.58
CA ILE A 394 0.10 11.84 -15.26
C ILE A 394 -1.33 11.46 -14.85
N LEU A 395 -1.64 10.17 -14.74
CA LEU A 395 -2.94 9.71 -14.22
C LEU A 395 -3.20 10.19 -12.79
N GLN A 396 -2.22 10.07 -11.88
CA GLN A 396 -2.36 10.59 -10.50
C GLN A 396 -2.60 12.11 -10.49
N LEU A 397 -1.85 12.87 -11.30
CA LEU A 397 -2.02 14.32 -11.40
C LEU A 397 -3.35 14.73 -12.03
N ASP A 398 -3.87 13.93 -12.97
CA ASP A 398 -5.20 14.16 -13.55
C ASP A 398 -6.29 14.04 -12.48
N ILE A 399 -6.22 13.02 -11.61
CA ILE A 399 -7.14 12.87 -10.47
C ILE A 399 -6.95 14.04 -9.47
N ASP A 400 -5.70 14.36 -9.10
CA ASP A 400 -5.38 15.46 -8.18
C ASP A 400 -5.97 16.83 -8.66
N TYR A 401 -6.03 17.06 -9.98
CA TYR A 401 -6.59 18.29 -10.54
C TYR A 401 -8.09 18.45 -10.26
N HIS A 402 -8.85 17.36 -10.19
CA HIS A 402 -10.30 17.46 -9.98
C HIS A 402 -10.64 18.01 -8.59
N ALA A 403 -9.86 17.67 -7.56
CA ALA A 403 -10.00 18.27 -6.23
C ALA A 403 -9.76 19.79 -6.25
N ILE A 404 -8.80 20.26 -7.06
CA ILE A 404 -8.54 21.70 -7.28
C ILE A 404 -9.72 22.34 -8.01
N TYR A 405 -10.21 21.69 -9.06
CA TYR A 405 -11.32 22.16 -9.87
C TYR A 405 -12.62 22.30 -9.07
N GLU A 406 -13.01 21.28 -8.31
CA GLU A 406 -14.22 21.30 -7.48
C GLU A 406 -14.16 22.43 -6.44
N LYS A 407 -13.01 22.60 -5.79
CA LYS A 407 -12.80 23.70 -4.85
C LYS A 407 -12.86 25.07 -5.53
N LYS A 408 -12.31 25.20 -6.74
CA LYS A 408 -12.38 26.42 -7.55
C LYS A 408 -13.84 26.75 -7.90
N GLN A 409 -14.64 25.75 -8.29
CA GLN A 409 -16.06 25.93 -8.58
C GLN A 409 -16.87 26.28 -7.33
N ALA A 410 -16.57 25.68 -6.18
CA ALA A 410 -17.21 26.03 -4.91
C ALA A 410 -16.96 27.51 -4.54
N ILE A 411 -15.72 27.98 -4.68
CA ILE A 411 -15.36 29.39 -4.44
C ILE A 411 -16.03 30.32 -5.46
N LYS A 412 -16.11 29.91 -6.73
CA LYS A 412 -16.79 30.69 -7.77
C LYS A 412 -18.29 30.85 -7.46
N LYS A 413 -18.98 29.76 -7.09
CA LYS A 413 -20.38 29.80 -6.63
C LYS A 413 -20.57 30.69 -5.41
N MET A 414 -19.63 30.61 -4.45
CA MET A 414 -19.63 31.46 -3.26
C MET A 414 -19.51 32.95 -3.64
N TYR A 415 -18.62 33.30 -4.57
CA TYR A 415 -18.47 34.68 -5.05
C TYR A 415 -19.69 35.17 -5.84
N GLU A 416 -20.25 34.32 -6.72
CA GLU A 416 -21.47 34.62 -7.48
C GLU A 416 -22.70 34.81 -6.60
N SER A 417 -22.70 34.26 -5.37
CA SER A 417 -23.77 34.51 -4.39
C SER A 417 -23.74 35.92 -3.79
N LEU A 418 -22.62 36.64 -3.91
CA LEU A 418 -22.49 38.01 -3.43
C LEU A 418 -23.27 38.99 -4.34
N PRO A 419 -23.61 40.19 -3.86
CA PRO A 419 -24.36 41.17 -4.66
C PRO A 419 -23.67 41.50 -6.00
N ASP A 420 -24.43 41.68 -7.09
CA ASP A 420 -23.89 41.92 -8.45
C ASP A 420 -22.92 43.13 -8.57
N GLU A 421 -22.91 44.05 -7.61
CA GLU A 421 -22.01 45.21 -7.58
C GLU A 421 -20.63 44.93 -6.93
N THR A 422 -20.38 43.73 -6.39
CA THR A 422 -19.06 43.38 -5.83
C THR A 422 -18.03 43.13 -6.92
N LEU A 423 -17.03 44.00 -7.01
CA LEU A 423 -15.83 43.83 -7.83
C LEU A 423 -14.60 43.70 -6.92
N ASP A 424 -14.09 42.49 -6.75
CA ASP A 424 -12.85 42.22 -6.04
C ASP A 424 -11.74 41.83 -7.02
N LEU A 425 -10.75 42.72 -7.17
CA LEU A 425 -9.60 42.50 -8.06
C LEU A 425 -8.70 41.35 -7.57
N ILE A 426 -8.65 41.09 -6.26
CA ILE A 426 -7.87 39.98 -5.70
C ILE A 426 -8.52 38.67 -6.11
N TYR A 427 -9.84 38.55 -6.02
CA TYR A 427 -10.56 37.37 -6.50
C TYR A 427 -10.31 37.13 -8.00
N GLU A 428 -10.52 38.14 -8.84
CA GLU A 428 -10.37 38.04 -10.30
C GLU A 428 -8.96 37.62 -10.75
N ASP A 429 -7.94 38.04 -10.01
CA ASP A 429 -6.54 37.68 -10.26
C ASP A 429 -6.19 36.30 -9.69
N PHE A 430 -6.61 35.99 -8.45
CA PHE A 430 -6.25 34.74 -7.77
C PHE A 430 -6.98 33.53 -8.32
N ILE A 431 -8.26 33.65 -8.67
CA ILE A 431 -9.02 32.51 -9.20
C ILE A 431 -8.43 31.98 -10.52
N LYS A 432 -7.75 32.85 -11.28
CA LYS A 432 -7.05 32.50 -12.53
C LYS A 432 -5.64 31.98 -12.30
N SER A 433 -4.94 32.50 -11.28
CA SER A 433 -3.53 32.19 -11.02
C SER A 433 -3.29 31.07 -10.02
N ALA A 434 -4.27 30.72 -9.18
CA ALA A 434 -4.16 29.67 -8.17
C ALA A 434 -3.97 28.28 -8.82
N LYS A 435 -2.91 27.58 -8.40
CA LYS A 435 -2.53 26.26 -8.91
C LYS A 435 -2.58 25.16 -7.86
N SER A 436 -2.90 25.48 -6.61
CA SER A 436 -2.90 24.52 -5.50
C SER A 436 -4.13 24.65 -4.60
N ILE A 437 -4.45 23.56 -3.90
CA ILE A 437 -5.55 23.51 -2.93
C ILE A 437 -5.34 24.51 -1.79
N SER A 438 -4.09 24.75 -1.37
CA SER A 438 -3.74 25.72 -0.33
C SER A 438 -3.97 27.16 -0.77
N GLU A 439 -3.62 27.52 -2.02
CA GLU A 439 -3.89 28.86 -2.56
C GLU A 439 -5.40 29.13 -2.72
N LEU A 440 -6.16 28.11 -3.12
CA LEU A 440 -7.62 28.20 -3.15
C LEU A 440 -8.20 28.31 -1.74
N GLN A 441 -7.63 27.62 -0.74
CA GLN A 441 -8.04 27.80 0.65
C GLN A 441 -7.78 29.24 1.13
N ASP A 442 -6.61 29.81 0.79
CA ASP A 442 -6.28 31.18 1.15
C ASP A 442 -7.30 32.17 0.56
N LEU A 443 -7.74 31.95 -0.69
CA LEU A 443 -8.78 32.75 -1.34
C LEU A 443 -10.15 32.58 -0.67
N HIS A 444 -10.53 31.34 -0.34
CA HIS A 444 -11.77 31.04 0.38
C HIS A 444 -11.79 31.73 1.75
N ASP A 445 -10.70 31.64 2.52
CA ASP A 445 -10.54 32.27 3.83
C ASP A 445 -10.64 33.80 3.69
N TYR A 446 -10.05 34.37 2.64
CA TYR A 446 -10.14 35.79 2.32
C TYR A 446 -11.57 36.25 2.02
N LEU A 447 -12.29 35.57 1.13
CA LEU A 447 -13.68 35.92 0.83
C LEU A 447 -14.57 35.75 2.06
N SER A 448 -14.38 34.65 2.81
CA SER A 448 -15.13 34.35 4.03
C SER A 448 -14.94 35.43 5.11
N PHE A 449 -13.74 36.00 5.22
CA PHE A 449 -13.43 37.06 6.17
C PHE A 449 -13.94 38.42 5.69
N THR A 450 -13.60 38.81 4.46
CA THR A 450 -13.88 40.13 3.88
C THR A 450 -15.39 40.38 3.71
N TYR A 451 -16.10 39.36 3.24
CA TYR A 451 -17.54 39.38 2.93
C TYR A 451 -18.39 38.60 3.95
N SER A 452 -17.89 38.44 5.18
CA SER A 452 -18.56 37.68 6.25
C SER A 452 -19.98 38.14 6.59
N GLU A 453 -20.34 39.38 6.30
CA GLU A 453 -21.69 39.92 6.54
C GLU A 453 -22.62 39.62 5.36
N GLU A 454 -22.14 39.89 4.15
CA GLU A 454 -22.84 39.66 2.89
C GLU A 454 -23.16 38.17 2.68
N LEU A 455 -22.23 37.28 3.03
CA LEU A 455 -22.42 35.83 2.96
C LEU A 455 -23.43 35.29 3.98
N LYS A 456 -23.62 35.97 5.12
CA LYS A 456 -24.68 35.60 6.07
C LYS A 456 -26.05 35.98 5.57
N ASP A 457 -26.13 37.13 4.91
CA ASP A 457 -27.40 37.65 4.40
C ASP A 457 -27.89 36.81 3.20
N THR A 458 -26.98 36.19 2.45
CA THR A 458 -27.31 35.25 1.36
C THR A 458 -27.71 33.87 1.89
N MET A 459 -27.06 33.38 2.96
CA MET A 459 -27.43 32.14 3.66
C MET A 459 -28.67 32.35 4.55
N ASN A 460 -29.84 32.30 3.94
CA ASN A 460 -31.14 32.53 4.57
C ASN A 460 -31.61 31.38 5.51
N THR A 461 -30.70 30.80 6.30
CA THR A 461 -31.02 29.74 7.27
C THR A 461 -31.44 30.36 8.61
N LYS A 462 -32.64 29.98 9.08
CA LYS A 462 -33.19 30.38 10.40
C LYS A 462 -32.40 29.85 11.59
N GLN A 463 -31.31 29.13 11.38
CA GLN A 463 -30.36 28.74 12.41
C GLN A 463 -29.30 29.85 12.55
N LYS A 464 -29.20 30.47 13.73
CA LYS A 464 -28.09 31.39 14.04
C LYS A 464 -26.79 30.60 14.11
N SER A 465 -26.11 30.42 12.98
CA SER A 465 -24.73 29.96 12.98
C SER A 465 -23.85 31.05 13.60
N HIS A 466 -23.04 30.69 14.59
CA HIS A 466 -22.07 31.60 15.20
C HIS A 466 -20.92 31.80 14.20
N SER A 467 -20.92 32.90 13.45
CA SER A 467 -19.76 33.23 12.59
C SER A 467 -18.51 33.42 13.43
N LYS A 468 -17.44 32.71 13.03
CA LYS A 468 -16.07 32.85 13.55
C LYS A 468 -15.59 34.31 13.52
N TYR A 469 -16.18 35.15 12.67
CA TYR A 469 -15.80 36.56 12.48
C TYR A 469 -16.71 37.59 13.18
N SER A 470 -17.66 37.17 14.02
CA SER A 470 -18.62 38.09 14.68
C SER A 470 -17.97 39.22 15.48
N ILE A 471 -16.81 38.99 16.10
CA ILE A 471 -16.06 40.01 16.83
C ILE A 471 -15.50 41.07 15.86
N PHE A 472 -15.00 40.65 14.71
CA PHE A 472 -14.42 41.53 13.69
C PHE A 472 -15.49 42.37 12.99
N GLU A 473 -16.66 41.79 12.73
CA GLU A 473 -17.84 42.51 12.23
C GLU A 473 -18.26 43.65 13.16
N LYS A 474 -18.30 43.37 14.48
CA LYS A 474 -18.64 44.39 15.49
C LYS A 474 -17.62 45.52 15.52
N ILE A 475 -16.34 45.24 15.27
CA ILE A 475 -15.33 46.29 15.25
C ILE A 475 -15.37 47.07 13.92
N LYS A 476 -15.62 46.42 12.77
CA LYS A 476 -15.82 47.09 11.46
C LYS A 476 -16.95 48.11 11.52
N LYS A 477 -18.01 47.83 12.30
CA LYS A 477 -19.14 48.74 12.58
C LYS A 477 -18.86 49.82 13.64
N SER A 478 -17.74 49.73 14.35
CA SER A 478 -17.35 50.67 15.42
C SER A 478 -16.59 51.89 14.88
N GLU A 479 -16.66 53.02 15.59
CA GLU A 479 -15.83 54.22 15.31
C GLU A 479 -14.31 53.93 15.41
N ILE A 480 -13.91 52.84 16.09
CA ILE A 480 -12.51 52.40 16.24
C ILE A 480 -11.89 51.95 14.90
N TYR A 481 -12.71 51.48 13.94
CA TYR A 481 -12.21 51.09 12.62
C TYR A 481 -11.58 52.27 11.86
N ASN A 482 -11.90 53.52 12.23
CA ASN A 482 -11.23 54.70 11.67
C ASN A 482 -9.73 54.73 11.99
N VAL A 483 -9.29 54.16 13.12
CA VAL A 483 -7.86 54.05 13.45
C VAL A 483 -7.17 53.07 12.50
N VAL A 484 -7.84 51.97 12.14
CA VAL A 484 -7.34 50.99 11.16
C VAL A 484 -7.26 51.62 9.76
N LYS A 485 -8.27 52.39 9.34
CA LYS A 485 -8.23 53.14 8.07
C LYS A 485 -7.08 54.16 7.98
N ASN A 486 -6.64 54.70 9.11
CA ASN A 486 -5.55 55.66 9.19
C ASN A 486 -4.17 55.00 9.36
N MET A 487 -4.05 53.68 9.21
CA MET A 487 -2.77 52.96 9.23
C MET A 487 -1.81 53.40 8.12
N GLY A 488 -2.30 54.08 7.07
CA GLY A 488 -1.46 54.63 6.01
C GLY A 488 -1.12 53.68 4.87
N ILE A 489 -1.39 52.38 5.06
CA ILE A 489 -1.29 51.35 4.04
C ILE A 489 -2.30 50.25 4.35
N ASP A 490 -3.05 49.85 3.33
CA ASP A 490 -4.03 48.77 3.42
C ASP A 490 -3.33 47.41 3.33
N ALA A 491 -3.91 46.36 3.92
CA ALA A 491 -3.34 45.01 3.88
C ALA A 491 -3.13 44.50 2.45
N GLU A 492 -4.01 44.89 1.52
CA GLU A 492 -3.94 44.55 0.10
C GLU A 492 -2.73 45.18 -0.59
N LYS A 493 -2.55 46.50 -0.42
CA LYS A 493 -1.40 47.24 -0.96
C LYS A 493 -0.07 46.74 -0.38
N PHE A 494 -0.07 46.34 0.89
CA PHE A 494 1.09 45.69 1.48
C PHE A 494 1.37 44.33 0.83
N GLY A 495 0.35 43.52 0.59
CA GLY A 495 0.46 42.28 -0.17
C GLY A 495 1.07 42.48 -1.57
N ASP A 496 0.68 43.56 -2.27
CA ASP A 496 1.25 43.93 -3.57
C ASP A 496 2.74 44.32 -3.47
N ASN A 497 3.11 45.11 -2.46
CA ASN A 497 4.51 45.48 -2.22
C ASN A 497 5.37 44.23 -1.96
N VAL A 498 4.85 43.30 -1.16
CA VAL A 498 5.55 42.04 -0.83
C VAL A 498 5.66 41.13 -2.05
N ALA A 499 4.60 41.01 -2.85
CA ALA A 499 4.61 40.21 -4.08
C ALA A 499 5.58 40.78 -5.13
N ALA A 500 5.67 42.11 -5.25
CA ALA A 500 6.61 42.78 -6.13
C ALA A 500 8.05 42.85 -5.58
N ASN A 501 8.26 42.46 -4.32
CA ASN A 501 9.53 42.55 -3.61
C ASN A 501 10.12 43.98 -3.59
N THR A 502 9.25 44.99 -3.62
CA THR A 502 9.59 46.41 -3.62
C THR A 502 8.41 47.25 -3.16
N GLN A 503 8.66 48.43 -2.59
CA GLN A 503 7.61 49.34 -2.14
C GLN A 503 7.02 50.11 -3.32
N ILE A 504 6.01 49.55 -3.99
CA ILE A 504 5.26 50.21 -5.07
C ILE A 504 4.32 51.27 -4.47
N PHE A 505 3.65 50.91 -3.37
CA PHE A 505 2.76 51.77 -2.62
C PHE A 505 3.47 52.28 -1.37
N LEU A 506 3.67 53.60 -1.32
CA LEU A 506 4.25 54.29 -0.18
C LEU A 506 3.27 54.30 1.01
N THR A 507 3.83 54.37 2.21
CA THR A 507 3.05 54.40 3.45
C THR A 507 2.94 55.83 3.97
N ASP A 508 1.71 56.34 4.05
CA ASP A 508 1.42 57.70 4.47
C ASP A 508 1.06 57.77 5.97
N ASP A 509 1.81 58.52 6.76
CA ASP A 509 1.52 58.67 8.19
C ASP A 509 0.42 59.71 8.45
N TYR A 510 -0.51 59.38 9.34
CA TYR A 510 -1.53 60.33 9.79
C TYR A 510 -0.93 61.39 10.72
N ILE A 511 -1.50 62.60 10.71
CA ILE A 511 -0.98 63.77 11.44
C ILE A 511 -0.96 63.55 12.97
N LYS A 512 -1.94 62.81 13.50
CA LYS A 512 -2.04 62.46 14.93
C LYS A 512 -1.43 61.09 15.21
N SER A 513 -0.91 60.90 16.42
CA SER A 513 -0.41 59.59 16.86
C SER A 513 -1.56 58.57 17.04
N PRO A 514 -1.29 57.26 16.95
CA PRO A 514 -2.31 56.23 17.17
C PRO A 514 -2.98 56.32 18.55
N GLN A 515 -2.20 56.70 19.57
CA GLN A 515 -2.66 56.81 20.96
C GLN A 515 -3.65 57.98 21.13
N GLU A 516 -3.41 59.11 20.44
CA GLU A 516 -4.32 60.26 20.46
C GLU A 516 -5.64 59.96 19.73
N LEU A 517 -5.58 59.25 18.59
CA LEU A 517 -6.79 58.83 17.86
C LEU A 517 -7.65 57.85 18.64
N ILE A 518 -7.03 56.94 19.39
CA ILE A 518 -7.75 56.00 20.26
C ILE A 518 -8.43 56.75 21.41
N LYS A 519 -7.74 57.72 22.04
CA LYS A 519 -8.33 58.59 23.07
C LYS A 519 -9.56 59.35 22.59
N GLU A 520 -9.56 59.78 21.32
CA GLU A 520 -10.69 60.50 20.71
C GLU A 520 -11.86 59.58 20.35
N THR A 521 -11.63 58.28 20.13
CA THR A 521 -12.65 57.31 19.68
C THR A 521 -13.27 56.49 20.82
N VAL A 522 -12.60 56.37 21.97
CA VAL A 522 -13.12 55.66 23.15
C VAL A 522 -14.27 56.45 23.79
N ARG A 523 -15.45 55.84 23.91
CA ARG A 523 -16.63 56.43 24.58
C ARG A 523 -17.08 55.60 25.79
N PRO A 524 -17.54 56.23 26.89
CA PRO A 524 -18.11 55.52 28.03
C PRO A 524 -19.37 54.75 27.61
N ARG A 525 -19.47 53.46 28.00
CA ARG A 525 -20.53 52.49 27.62
C ARG A 525 -20.44 51.90 26.19
N SER A 526 -19.32 52.07 25.50
CA SER A 526 -18.99 51.27 24.30
C SER A 526 -18.46 49.88 24.70
N TYR A 527 -18.50 48.91 23.79
CA TYR A 527 -17.86 47.59 23.96
C TYR A 527 -16.34 47.70 24.16
N PHE A 528 -15.76 48.83 23.73
CA PHE A 528 -14.34 49.18 23.89
C PHE A 528 -14.25 50.42 24.79
N ASP A 529 -14.31 50.17 26.10
CA ASP A 529 -14.43 51.18 27.16
C ASP A 529 -13.09 51.73 27.66
N THR A 530 -11.98 51.06 27.33
CA THR A 530 -10.63 51.37 27.78
C THR A 530 -9.67 51.53 26.59
N GLU A 531 -8.69 52.43 26.73
CA GLU A 531 -7.67 52.68 25.71
C GLU A 531 -6.90 51.40 25.34
N GLU A 532 -6.60 50.56 26.32
CA GLU A 532 -5.89 49.28 26.12
C GLU A 532 -6.71 48.27 25.32
N LYS A 533 -7.99 48.07 25.65
CA LYS A 533 -8.88 47.16 24.89
C LYS A 533 -9.11 47.67 23.47
N ALA A 534 -9.26 48.98 23.29
CA ALA A 534 -9.41 49.59 21.96
C ALA A 534 -8.14 49.41 21.12
N MET A 535 -6.95 49.66 21.70
CA MET A 535 -5.66 49.42 21.05
C MET A 535 -5.46 47.95 20.68
N HIS A 536 -5.79 47.03 21.60
CA HIS A 536 -5.72 45.59 21.34
C HIS A 536 -6.67 45.16 20.21
N ALA A 537 -7.89 45.72 20.16
CA ALA A 537 -8.84 45.46 19.08
C ALA A 537 -8.32 45.95 17.72
N VAL A 538 -7.72 47.14 17.65
CA VAL A 538 -7.09 47.68 16.43
C VAL A 538 -5.96 46.76 15.96
N LYS A 539 -5.07 46.35 16.87
CA LYS A 539 -3.97 45.42 16.55
C LYS A 539 -4.49 44.10 16.00
N ARG A 540 -5.48 43.51 16.67
CA ARG A 540 -6.06 42.21 16.32
C ARG A 540 -6.74 42.21 14.94
N ILE A 541 -7.46 43.28 14.58
CA ILE A 541 -8.10 43.38 13.25
C ILE A 541 -7.07 43.52 12.15
N PHE A 542 -6.13 44.46 12.32
CA PHE A 542 -5.15 44.72 11.26
C PHE A 542 -4.21 43.51 11.10
N SER A 543 -3.84 42.83 12.19
CA SER A 543 -3.11 41.57 12.10
C SER A 543 -3.92 40.47 11.40
N GLU A 544 -5.23 40.40 11.64
CA GLU A 544 -6.10 39.41 10.98
C GLU A 544 -6.20 39.70 9.47
N GLN A 545 -6.41 40.96 9.08
CA GLN A 545 -6.41 41.41 7.67
C GLN A 545 -5.11 41.06 6.95
N LEU A 546 -3.97 41.23 7.61
CA LEU A 546 -2.67 40.80 7.07
C LEU A 546 -2.60 39.27 6.97
N SER A 547 -3.04 38.53 7.99
CA SER A 547 -2.98 37.06 8.03
C SER A 547 -3.88 36.35 7.00
N VAL A 548 -4.91 37.04 6.54
CA VAL A 548 -5.87 36.50 5.56
C VAL A 548 -5.48 36.88 4.12
N ASN A 549 -4.56 37.83 3.93
CA ASN A 549 -4.17 38.29 2.61
C ASN A 549 -3.52 37.16 1.76
N PRO A 550 -4.10 36.77 0.61
CA PRO A 550 -3.58 35.66 -0.20
C PRO A 550 -2.19 35.92 -0.79
N LYS A 551 -1.87 37.16 -1.19
CA LYS A 551 -0.56 37.54 -1.76
C LYS A 551 0.56 37.38 -0.73
N LEU A 552 0.31 37.82 0.50
CA LEU A 552 1.25 37.67 1.60
C LEU A 552 1.48 36.19 1.93
N ARG A 553 0.41 35.40 2.06
CA ARG A 553 0.50 33.95 2.33
C ARG A 553 1.26 33.21 1.23
N ALA A 554 0.95 33.47 -0.03
CA ALA A 554 1.64 32.88 -1.17
C ALA A 554 3.15 33.18 -1.17
N GLN A 555 3.55 34.41 -0.88
CA GLN A 555 4.98 34.78 -0.83
C GLN A 555 5.71 34.13 0.34
N ILE A 556 5.07 34.05 1.52
CA ILE A 556 5.63 33.35 2.68
C ILE A 556 5.78 31.86 2.37
N ARG A 557 4.75 31.21 1.82
CA ARG A 557 4.79 29.81 1.38
C ARG A 557 5.93 29.55 0.40
N LYS A 558 6.06 30.36 -0.65
CA LYS A 558 7.16 30.27 -1.63
C LYS A 558 8.55 30.40 -1.00
N THR A 559 8.68 31.24 0.03
CA THR A 559 9.93 31.41 0.77
C THR A 559 10.26 30.17 1.60
N PHE A 560 9.27 29.61 2.30
CA PHE A 560 9.43 28.38 3.08
C PHE A 560 9.71 27.17 2.18
N GLU A 561 9.00 26.99 1.08
CA GLU A 561 9.25 25.86 0.17
C GLU A 561 10.70 25.81 -0.33
N LYS A 562 11.31 26.98 -0.57
CA LYS A 562 12.67 27.09 -1.10
C LYS A 562 13.77 27.06 -0.04
N TYR A 563 13.51 27.58 1.16
CA TYR A 563 14.55 27.82 2.18
C TYR A 563 14.23 27.24 3.57
N ALA A 564 13.12 26.50 3.71
CA ALA A 564 12.82 25.80 4.95
C ALA A 564 13.85 24.71 5.21
N ILE A 565 14.13 24.55 6.49
CA ILE A 565 14.91 23.47 7.06
C ILE A 565 14.00 22.65 7.99
N ILE A 566 14.26 21.35 8.02
CA ILE A 566 13.59 20.40 8.90
C ILE A 566 14.59 19.95 9.96
N ASP A 567 14.21 20.18 11.21
CA ASP A 567 14.94 19.79 12.41
C ASP A 567 14.12 18.79 13.22
N ILE A 568 14.81 17.95 13.98
CA ILE A 568 14.20 16.96 14.87
C ILE A 568 14.43 17.34 16.33
N ASP A 569 13.34 17.54 17.06
CA ASP A 569 13.35 17.71 18.50
C ASP A 569 12.97 16.38 19.17
N LEU A 570 13.88 15.83 19.99
CA LEU A 570 13.66 14.57 20.72
C LEU A 570 12.73 14.76 21.91
N THR A 571 11.72 13.89 22.03
CA THR A 571 10.89 13.80 23.23
C THR A 571 11.60 12.97 24.31
N GLU A 572 11.14 13.07 25.57
CA GLU A 572 11.66 12.24 26.66
C GLU A 572 11.46 10.73 26.38
N LYS A 573 10.36 10.36 25.69
CA LYS A 573 10.13 8.98 25.24
C LYS A 573 11.15 8.56 24.19
N GLY A 574 11.40 9.41 23.18
CA GLY A 574 12.34 9.12 22.10
C GLY A 574 13.78 8.93 22.57
N LYS A 575 14.23 9.71 23.57
CA LYS A 575 15.57 9.56 24.14
C LYS A 575 15.83 8.14 24.66
N THR A 576 14.86 7.56 25.35
CA THR A 576 14.96 6.22 25.95
C THR A 576 14.69 5.08 24.96
N LYS A 577 13.76 5.26 24.01
CA LYS A 577 13.34 4.21 23.07
C LYS A 577 14.23 4.11 21.82
N ILE A 578 14.77 5.22 21.33
CA ILE A 578 15.66 5.23 20.16
C ILE A 578 17.07 4.87 20.62
N THR A 579 17.36 3.58 20.60
CA THR A 579 18.69 3.02 20.81
C THR A 579 19.48 3.00 19.49
N ASN A 580 20.79 2.73 19.55
CA ASN A 580 21.64 2.65 18.34
C ASN A 580 21.23 1.53 17.37
N SER A 581 20.42 0.56 17.81
CA SER A 581 19.86 -0.52 16.99
C SER A 581 18.46 -0.22 16.46
N SER A 582 17.85 0.91 16.85
CA SER A 582 16.52 1.33 16.41
C SER A 582 16.53 1.75 14.94
N PRO A 583 15.44 1.54 14.19
CA PRO A 583 15.32 2.02 12.80
C PRO A 583 15.36 3.55 12.66
N TYR A 584 15.22 4.30 13.76
CA TYR A 584 15.23 5.76 13.80
C TYR A 584 16.57 6.35 14.27
N ALA A 585 17.58 5.49 14.50
CA ALA A 585 18.86 5.91 15.06
C ALA A 585 19.66 6.83 14.12
N ASP A 586 19.45 6.70 12.80
CA ASP A 586 20.15 7.45 11.76
C ASP A 586 19.70 8.92 11.64
N PHE A 587 18.55 9.29 12.21
CA PHE A 587 18.06 10.67 12.25
C PHE A 587 17.78 11.18 13.67
N LYS A 588 18.14 10.43 14.72
CA LYS A 588 17.88 10.79 16.13
C LYS A 588 18.20 12.26 16.46
N TYR A 589 19.28 12.81 15.90
CA TYR A 589 19.70 14.22 16.07
C TYR A 589 19.82 14.95 14.73
N ALA A 590 18.96 14.66 13.75
CA ALA A 590 19.01 15.31 12.44
C ALA A 590 18.61 16.79 12.53
N ILE A 591 19.42 17.66 11.92
CA ILE A 591 19.19 19.11 11.84
C ILE A 591 19.49 19.63 10.43
N ASN A 592 19.01 20.83 10.11
CA ASN A 592 19.25 21.56 8.87
C ASN A 592 18.96 20.75 7.59
N ARG A 593 17.96 19.85 7.62
CA ARG A 593 17.59 19.05 6.43
C ARG A 593 16.80 19.91 5.45
N ASN A 594 17.19 19.89 4.19
CA ASN A 594 16.50 20.66 3.14
C ASN A 594 15.23 19.91 2.69
N THR A 595 14.13 20.62 2.44
CA THR A 595 12.90 20.08 1.85
C THR A 595 13.17 19.27 0.59
N ASN A 596 14.03 19.77 -0.31
CA ASN A 596 14.37 19.07 -1.56
C ASN A 596 15.21 17.79 -1.34
N SER A 597 15.88 17.64 -0.19
CA SER A 597 16.69 16.45 0.06
C SER A 597 15.84 15.18 0.23
N PHE A 598 14.59 15.33 0.68
CA PHE A 598 13.65 14.22 0.85
C PHE A 598 13.12 13.67 -0.48
N MET A 599 13.28 14.39 -1.59
CA MET A 599 12.97 13.84 -2.92
C MET A 599 13.90 12.68 -3.30
N TYR A 600 15.15 12.69 -2.82
CA TYR A 600 16.14 11.64 -3.09
C TYR A 600 16.19 10.56 -1.99
N GLN A 601 15.54 10.82 -0.85
CA GLN A 601 15.45 9.91 0.29
C GLN A 601 14.03 10.01 0.88
N PRO A 602 13.01 9.53 0.16
CA PRO A 602 11.62 9.69 0.57
C PRO A 602 11.29 8.91 1.85
N ASP A 603 11.92 7.75 2.03
CA ASP A 603 11.79 6.92 3.24
C ASP A 603 12.13 7.71 4.51
N LEU A 604 13.13 8.59 4.45
CA LEU A 604 13.65 9.29 5.61
C LEU A 604 12.58 10.17 6.25
N PHE A 605 11.86 10.95 5.45
CA PHE A 605 10.82 11.84 5.97
C PHE A 605 9.62 11.06 6.51
N LEU A 606 9.22 9.99 5.82
CA LEU A 606 8.12 9.14 6.26
C LEU A 606 8.44 8.41 7.57
N ARG A 607 9.70 7.97 7.76
CA ARG A 607 10.16 7.42 9.05
C ARG A 607 10.18 8.47 10.15
N MET A 608 10.50 9.73 9.84
CA MET A 608 10.38 10.82 10.80
C MET A 608 8.92 11.02 11.23
N LEU A 609 7.97 10.96 10.29
CA LEU A 609 6.53 11.10 10.57
C LEU A 609 5.99 9.92 11.40
N GLU A 610 6.44 8.69 11.12
CA GLU A 610 6.12 7.53 11.93
C GLU A 610 6.68 7.67 13.36
N ALA A 611 7.94 8.10 13.50
CA ALA A 611 8.53 8.35 14.81
C ALA A 611 7.80 9.48 15.57
N GLU A 612 7.23 10.46 14.86
CA GLU A 612 6.39 11.51 15.44
C GLU A 612 5.01 11.01 15.86
N SER A 613 4.36 10.14 15.08
CA SER A 613 3.08 9.52 15.46
C SER A 613 3.23 8.62 16.70
N LEU A 614 4.38 7.96 16.85
CA LEU A 614 4.76 7.21 18.05
C LEU A 614 5.16 8.11 19.24
N GLY A 615 5.26 9.43 19.02
CA GLY A 615 5.62 10.42 20.03
C GLY A 615 7.09 10.36 20.47
N TYR A 616 7.99 9.85 19.63
CA TYR A 616 9.44 9.80 19.89
C TYR A 616 10.16 11.09 19.50
N VAL A 617 9.69 11.76 18.45
CA VAL A 617 10.29 12.99 17.92
C VAL A 617 9.20 13.99 17.57
N ASN A 618 9.55 15.27 17.56
CA ASN A 618 8.74 16.34 17.00
C ASN A 618 9.45 16.92 15.79
N ILE A 619 8.76 17.00 14.65
CA ILE A 619 9.34 17.54 13.42
C ILE A 619 9.11 19.05 13.37
N LYS A 620 10.19 19.82 13.38
CA LYS A 620 10.15 21.27 13.33
C LYS A 620 10.56 21.78 11.95
N VAL A 621 9.63 22.45 11.27
CA VAL A 621 9.88 23.13 10.00
C VAL A 621 10.11 24.62 10.28
N SER A 622 11.28 25.14 9.93
CA SER A 622 11.64 26.54 10.20
C SER A 622 12.52 27.14 9.10
N LEU A 623 12.71 28.45 9.10
CA LEU A 623 13.69 29.10 8.24
C LEU A 623 15.06 29.13 8.94
N LYS A 624 16.13 29.01 8.15
CA LYS A 624 17.50 29.11 8.68
C LYS A 624 17.81 30.47 9.30
N SER A 625 17.17 31.55 8.82
CA SER A 625 17.23 32.88 9.42
C SER A 625 16.30 32.97 10.62
N ALA A 626 16.76 33.64 11.69
CA ALA A 626 15.90 33.95 12.83
C ALA A 626 14.63 34.72 12.40
N PHE A 627 13.57 34.57 13.20
CA PHE A 627 12.27 35.18 12.93
C PHE A 627 12.34 36.72 12.88
N ASP A 628 13.10 37.36 13.77
CA ASP A 628 13.18 38.82 13.83
C ASP A 628 13.75 39.47 12.55
N PRO A 629 14.88 39.01 11.97
CA PRO A 629 15.32 39.47 10.65
C PRO A 629 14.28 39.32 9.54
N PHE A 630 13.50 38.24 9.56
CA PHE A 630 12.46 37.99 8.57
C PHE A 630 11.31 39.01 8.71
N VAL A 631 10.83 39.25 9.93
CA VAL A 631 9.85 40.30 10.23
C VAL A 631 10.39 41.67 9.82
N SER A 632 11.64 41.98 10.16
CA SER A 632 12.29 43.24 9.80
C SER A 632 12.40 43.42 8.29
N HIS A 633 12.70 42.36 7.53
CA HIS A 633 12.76 42.43 6.08
C HIS A 633 11.37 42.73 5.49
N LEU A 634 10.33 41.99 5.88
CA LEU A 634 8.97 42.25 5.40
C LEU A 634 8.44 43.62 5.83
N PHE A 635 8.85 44.09 7.01
CA PHE A 635 8.46 45.41 7.51
C PHE A 635 8.98 46.56 6.64
N THR A 636 10.12 46.39 5.93
CA THR A 636 10.62 47.42 5.01
C THR A 636 9.65 47.76 3.89
N PHE A 637 8.72 46.87 3.56
CA PHE A 637 7.68 47.10 2.55
C PHE A 637 6.43 47.83 3.09
N MET A 638 6.39 48.10 4.41
CA MET A 638 5.29 48.77 5.13
C MET A 638 5.75 50.00 5.94
N SER A 639 7.07 50.22 6.03
CA SER A 639 7.62 51.33 6.82
C SER A 639 7.42 52.66 6.11
N SER A 640 7.14 53.71 6.88
CA SER A 640 7.21 55.09 6.41
C SER A 640 8.62 55.66 6.59
N ASP A 641 9.04 56.54 5.68
CA ASP A 641 10.34 57.26 5.74
C ASP A 641 10.34 58.43 6.74
N GLY A 642 9.23 58.62 7.48
CA GLY A 642 9.07 59.72 8.42
C GLY A 642 9.96 59.58 9.65
N THR A 643 10.68 60.65 10.02
CA THR A 643 11.56 60.71 11.21
C THR A 643 10.90 61.35 12.42
N SER A 644 9.59 61.65 12.35
CA SER A 644 8.86 62.27 13.45
C SER A 644 8.52 61.27 14.56
N ASP A 645 8.27 61.75 15.78
CA ASP A 645 7.81 60.91 16.89
C ASP A 645 6.46 60.24 16.56
N VAL A 646 5.60 60.90 15.79
CA VAL A 646 4.31 60.37 15.29
C VAL A 646 4.54 59.23 14.30
N SER A 647 5.46 59.41 13.34
CA SER A 647 5.87 58.38 12.37
C SER A 647 6.46 57.15 13.06
N THR A 648 7.26 57.37 14.11
CA THR A 648 7.83 56.29 14.93
C THR A 648 6.72 55.50 15.63
N ALA A 649 5.76 56.18 16.24
CA ALA A 649 4.63 55.53 16.90
C ALA A 649 3.74 54.72 15.93
N TRP A 650 3.52 55.20 14.71
CA TRP A 650 2.82 54.45 13.65
C TRP A 650 3.61 53.23 13.18
N ASN A 651 4.91 53.39 12.94
CA ASN A 651 5.79 52.29 12.53
C ASN A 651 5.88 51.20 13.62
N ASP A 652 5.95 51.57 14.89
CA ASP A 652 5.93 50.63 16.01
C ASP A 652 4.61 49.84 16.07
N LEU A 653 3.47 50.51 15.87
CA LEU A 653 2.17 49.85 15.81
C LEU A 653 2.09 48.87 14.63
N ARG A 654 2.49 49.30 13.42
CA ARG A 654 2.53 48.46 12.22
C ARG A 654 3.42 47.23 12.41
N LYS A 655 4.62 47.41 12.98
CA LYS A 655 5.55 46.31 13.25
C LYS A 655 4.96 45.30 14.24
N GLN A 656 4.29 45.78 15.29
CA GLN A 656 3.59 44.89 16.24
C GLN A 656 2.46 44.10 15.57
N CYS A 657 1.63 44.76 14.74
CA CYS A 657 0.59 44.07 13.98
C CYS A 657 1.15 43.03 13.01
N LEU A 658 2.22 43.36 12.28
CA LEU A 658 2.90 42.43 11.38
C LEU A 658 3.48 41.23 12.13
N THR A 659 4.09 41.47 13.30
CA THR A 659 4.64 40.41 14.16
C THR A 659 3.52 39.45 14.62
N LEU A 660 2.38 39.99 15.07
CA LEU A 660 1.21 39.19 15.46
C LEU A 660 0.67 38.38 14.29
N ALA A 661 0.58 38.97 13.09
CA ALA A 661 0.15 38.26 11.89
C ALA A 661 1.10 37.12 11.51
N LEU A 662 2.42 37.37 11.54
CA LEU A 662 3.44 36.38 11.19
C LEU A 662 3.53 35.25 12.22
N ASN A 663 3.30 35.51 13.50
CA ASN A 663 3.22 34.46 14.54
C ASN A 663 2.08 33.47 14.27
N LYS A 664 0.99 33.92 13.62
CA LYS A 664 -0.13 33.06 13.20
C LYS A 664 0.16 32.37 11.86
N LEU A 665 0.72 33.10 10.89
CA LEU A 665 0.96 32.61 9.53
C LEU A 665 2.09 31.58 9.43
N VAL A 666 3.21 31.79 10.13
CA VAL A 666 4.39 30.94 9.98
C VAL A 666 4.11 29.49 10.38
N PRO A 667 3.45 29.18 11.52
CA PRO A 667 3.11 27.80 11.87
C PRO A 667 2.18 27.14 10.85
N MET A 668 1.20 27.87 10.32
CA MET A 668 0.28 27.37 9.29
C MET A 668 1.03 27.03 8.00
N VAL A 669 1.90 27.91 7.51
CA VAL A 669 2.73 27.65 6.32
C VAL A 669 3.74 26.53 6.56
N ALA A 670 4.29 26.42 7.77
CA ALA A 670 5.18 25.32 8.14
C ALA A 670 4.46 23.97 8.05
N LEU A 671 3.18 23.90 8.44
CA LEU A 671 2.33 22.72 8.28
C LEU A 671 2.04 22.43 6.81
N ASP A 672 1.68 23.44 6.00
CA ASP A 672 1.50 23.29 4.55
C ASP A 672 2.74 22.66 3.88
N VAL A 673 3.93 23.17 4.22
CA VAL A 673 5.19 22.64 3.66
C VAL A 673 5.47 21.23 4.15
N LYS A 674 5.19 20.93 5.42
CA LYS A 674 5.32 19.58 5.97
C LYS A 674 4.43 18.59 5.22
N GLU A 675 3.17 18.95 4.97
CA GLU A 675 2.22 18.11 4.23
C GLU A 675 2.63 17.95 2.77
N LYS A 676 3.07 19.02 2.11
CA LYS A 676 3.60 18.93 0.74
C LYS A 676 4.81 18.00 0.62
N VAL A 677 5.74 18.06 1.58
CA VAL A 677 6.88 17.13 1.63
C VAL A 677 6.41 15.70 1.90
N ARG A 678 5.38 15.51 2.73
CA ARG A 678 4.76 14.20 2.95
C ARG A 678 4.19 13.62 1.65
N THR A 679 3.29 14.33 0.98
CA THR A 679 2.66 13.86 -0.27
C THR A 679 3.71 13.57 -1.35
N THR A 680 4.74 14.42 -1.46
CA THR A 680 5.85 14.21 -2.39
C THR A 680 6.63 12.94 -2.03
N SER A 681 6.94 12.73 -0.76
CA SER A 681 7.69 11.55 -0.29
C SER A 681 6.88 10.26 -0.47
N GLU A 682 5.57 10.29 -0.18
CA GLU A 682 4.67 9.16 -0.42
C GLU A 682 4.64 8.80 -1.92
N ARG A 683 4.55 9.79 -2.80
CA ARG A 683 4.57 9.58 -4.25
C ARG A 683 5.91 9.03 -4.74
N MET A 684 7.04 9.54 -4.24
CA MET A 684 8.36 8.99 -4.62
C MET A 684 8.52 7.55 -4.15
N LEU A 685 8.13 7.25 -2.90
CA LEU A 685 8.18 5.88 -2.37
C LEU A 685 7.26 4.94 -3.15
N PHE A 686 6.09 5.41 -3.60
CA PHE A 686 5.19 4.65 -4.48
C PHE A 686 5.92 4.17 -5.75
N PHE A 687 6.64 5.06 -6.43
CA PHE A 687 7.40 4.69 -7.64
C PHE A 687 8.64 3.85 -7.33
N GLU A 688 9.31 4.04 -6.18
CA GLU A 688 10.40 3.15 -5.75
C GLU A 688 9.91 1.72 -5.47
N ILE A 689 8.74 1.56 -4.85
CA ILE A 689 8.10 0.25 -4.66
C ILE A 689 7.81 -0.38 -6.02
N ARG A 690 7.28 0.42 -6.96
CA ARG A 690 7.03 -0.04 -8.31
C ARG A 690 8.29 -0.56 -9.00
N ASP A 691 9.34 0.25 -9.05
CA ASP A 691 10.58 -0.14 -9.72
C ASP A 691 11.23 -1.39 -9.10
N ASN A 692 11.14 -1.56 -7.78
CA ASN A 692 11.63 -2.76 -7.09
C ASN A 692 10.80 -4.00 -7.41
N PHE A 693 9.47 -3.85 -7.48
CA PHE A 693 8.58 -4.97 -7.80
C PHE A 693 8.65 -5.36 -9.28
N MET A 694 8.84 -4.40 -10.18
CA MET A 694 9.02 -4.64 -11.61
C MET A 694 10.11 -5.67 -11.87
N ASN A 695 11.24 -5.61 -11.15
CA ASN A 695 12.33 -6.59 -11.31
C ASN A 695 11.96 -8.03 -10.88
N LYS A 696 10.97 -8.19 -9.99
CA LYS A 696 10.47 -9.51 -9.59
C LYS A 696 9.46 -10.06 -10.60
N VAL A 697 8.65 -9.19 -11.19
CA VAL A 697 7.52 -9.58 -12.06
C VAL A 697 7.92 -9.69 -13.54
N ASP A 698 8.82 -8.82 -14.00
CA ASP A 698 9.39 -8.80 -15.36
C ASP A 698 10.42 -9.93 -15.54
N GLN A 699 9.92 -11.16 -15.51
CA GLN A 699 10.69 -12.38 -15.70
C GLN A 699 9.94 -13.33 -16.62
N ALA A 700 10.61 -13.74 -17.70
CA ALA A 700 10.18 -14.80 -18.59
C ALA A 700 10.22 -16.16 -17.88
N PRO A 701 9.44 -17.16 -18.35
CA PRO A 701 9.59 -18.55 -17.96
C PRO A 701 11.05 -18.99 -18.07
N PHE A 702 11.52 -19.78 -17.10
CA PHE A 702 12.90 -20.28 -17.15
C PHE A 702 13.03 -21.28 -18.30
N HIS A 703 14.01 -21.06 -19.19
CA HIS A 703 14.37 -22.06 -20.18
C HIS A 703 15.89 -22.25 -20.21
N PRO A 704 16.41 -23.51 -20.19
CA PRO A 704 17.85 -23.77 -20.19
C PRO A 704 18.56 -23.31 -21.47
N ILE A 705 17.81 -23.23 -22.57
CA ILE A 705 18.31 -22.88 -23.90
C ILE A 705 17.88 -21.45 -24.23
N PRO A 706 18.82 -20.50 -24.41
CA PRO A 706 18.48 -19.10 -24.64
C PRO A 706 17.66 -18.82 -25.90
N SER A 707 17.71 -19.67 -26.92
CA SER A 707 16.93 -19.50 -28.15
C SER A 707 15.45 -19.85 -28.01
N GLN A 708 15.09 -20.62 -26.97
CA GLN A 708 13.70 -20.99 -26.65
C GLN A 708 13.16 -20.13 -25.49
N LYS A 709 13.61 -18.87 -25.41
CA LYS A 709 13.14 -17.94 -24.40
C LYS A 709 11.62 -17.75 -24.54
N GLY A 710 10.88 -17.90 -23.44
CA GLY A 710 9.43 -17.72 -23.41
C GLY A 710 8.63 -19.02 -23.44
N THR A 711 9.24 -20.15 -23.80
CA THR A 711 8.56 -21.45 -23.71
C THR A 711 8.50 -21.92 -22.26
N VAL A 712 7.37 -22.54 -21.88
CA VAL A 712 7.17 -23.06 -20.54
C VAL A 712 8.00 -24.33 -20.36
N PRO A 713 8.80 -24.49 -19.29
CA PRO A 713 9.59 -25.69 -19.09
C PRO A 713 8.84 -26.81 -18.35
N ARG A 714 9.33 -28.06 -18.49
CA ARG A 714 8.99 -29.16 -17.57
C ARG A 714 9.80 -29.08 -16.30
N VAL A 715 9.13 -28.93 -15.17
CA VAL A 715 9.78 -28.61 -13.89
C VAL A 715 9.71 -29.81 -12.94
N LEU A 716 10.87 -30.21 -12.40
CA LEU A 716 10.94 -31.10 -11.23
C LEU A 716 11.28 -30.28 -9.99
N ALA A 717 10.26 -29.93 -9.20
CA ALA A 717 10.42 -29.17 -7.96
C ALA A 717 10.69 -30.10 -6.77
N VAL A 718 11.73 -29.80 -5.98
CA VAL A 718 12.19 -30.64 -4.87
C VAL A 718 12.40 -29.82 -3.60
N SER A 719 11.86 -30.29 -2.48
CA SER A 719 12.04 -29.69 -1.15
C SER A 719 12.35 -30.75 -0.09
N ASN A 720 13.13 -30.37 0.93
CA ASN A 720 13.37 -31.18 2.12
C ASN A 720 12.46 -30.81 3.32
N GLY A 721 11.43 -29.98 3.09
CA GLY A 721 10.50 -29.49 4.12
C GLY A 721 11.22 -28.77 5.25
N ASP A 722 10.84 -29.09 6.50
CA ASP A 722 11.45 -28.58 7.74
C ASP A 722 12.98 -28.82 7.85
N GLY A 723 13.56 -29.65 7.00
CA GLY A 723 14.98 -30.00 7.00
C GLY A 723 15.46 -30.67 8.29
N LYS A 724 14.55 -31.21 9.11
CA LYS A 724 14.90 -32.09 10.23
C LYS A 724 15.39 -33.43 9.67
N LYS A 725 16.13 -34.19 10.47
CA LYS A 725 16.67 -35.50 10.03
C LYS A 725 15.59 -36.50 9.62
N ASP A 726 14.40 -36.36 10.17
CA ASP A 726 13.25 -37.23 9.91
C ASP A 726 12.29 -36.65 8.84
N SER A 727 12.61 -35.48 8.29
CA SER A 727 11.82 -34.88 7.21
C SER A 727 12.11 -35.59 5.90
N ALA A 728 11.06 -36.15 5.29
CA ALA A 728 11.12 -36.74 3.97
C ALA A 728 11.39 -35.66 2.90
N VAL A 729 12.18 -36.02 1.88
CA VAL A 729 12.31 -35.19 0.68
C VAL A 729 11.09 -35.43 -0.21
N LEU A 730 10.53 -34.38 -0.78
CA LEU A 730 9.36 -34.47 -1.66
C LEU A 730 9.69 -33.85 -3.02
N ALA A 731 9.30 -34.54 -4.09
CA ALA A 731 9.44 -34.07 -5.47
C ALA A 731 8.08 -34.02 -6.19
N ILE A 732 7.83 -32.94 -6.92
CA ILE A 732 6.67 -32.72 -7.80
C ILE A 732 7.19 -32.53 -9.23
N ALA A 733 6.66 -33.31 -10.16
CA ALA A 733 6.94 -33.20 -11.58
C ALA A 733 5.73 -32.53 -12.27
N MET A 734 5.97 -31.35 -12.85
CA MET A 734 4.97 -30.49 -13.48
C MET A 734 5.26 -30.33 -14.96
N ASP A 735 4.26 -30.64 -15.80
CA ASP A 735 4.38 -30.61 -17.26
C ASP A 735 4.12 -29.22 -17.85
N TYR A 736 4.29 -29.08 -19.17
CA TYR A 736 4.17 -27.82 -19.92
C TYR A 736 2.85 -27.05 -19.71
N ASP A 737 1.77 -27.79 -19.50
CA ASP A 737 0.41 -27.28 -19.27
C ASP A 737 0.14 -26.89 -17.81
N GLY A 738 1.13 -27.04 -16.93
CA GLY A 738 1.00 -26.83 -15.49
C GLY A 738 0.35 -28.01 -14.75
N ALA A 739 0.04 -29.11 -15.44
CA ALA A 739 -0.51 -30.30 -14.79
C ALA A 739 0.56 -31.07 -14.02
N ILE A 740 0.14 -31.73 -12.93
CA ILE A 740 1.02 -32.56 -12.11
C ILE A 740 1.09 -33.96 -12.72
N ALA A 741 2.20 -34.27 -13.38
CA ALA A 741 2.44 -35.58 -13.99
C ALA A 741 2.75 -36.66 -12.93
N GLU A 742 3.58 -36.34 -11.94
CA GLU A 742 3.97 -37.28 -10.90
C GLU A 742 4.34 -36.57 -9.58
N HIS A 743 4.09 -37.23 -8.46
CA HIS A 743 4.59 -36.82 -7.15
C HIS A 743 5.28 -37.98 -6.45
N LEU A 744 6.44 -37.74 -5.83
CA LEU A 744 7.20 -38.76 -5.12
C LEU A 744 7.69 -38.26 -3.77
N LYS A 745 7.44 -39.05 -2.73
CA LYS A 745 7.99 -38.84 -1.39
C LYS A 745 9.12 -39.83 -1.15
N PHE A 746 10.27 -39.31 -0.73
CA PHE A 746 11.45 -40.08 -0.37
C PHE A 746 11.54 -40.18 1.16
N ASP A 747 11.30 -41.37 1.70
CA ASP A 747 11.50 -41.64 3.13
C ASP A 747 12.98 -41.94 3.44
N GLU A 748 13.81 -42.22 2.42
CA GLU A 748 15.25 -42.44 2.55
C GLU A 748 16.03 -41.13 2.79
N ASN A 749 17.21 -41.24 3.41
CA ASN A 749 18.10 -40.09 3.50
C ASN A 749 18.67 -39.78 2.10
N PHE A 750 18.76 -38.49 1.74
CA PHE A 750 19.34 -38.08 0.45
C PHE A 750 20.80 -38.53 0.24
N LYS A 751 21.49 -38.93 1.31
CA LYS A 751 22.84 -39.51 1.24
C LYS A 751 22.86 -40.99 0.83
N ASP A 752 21.72 -41.68 0.91
CA ASP A 752 21.64 -43.11 0.64
C ASP A 752 21.66 -43.38 -0.88
N SER A 753 22.18 -44.55 -1.26
CA SER A 753 22.21 -44.96 -2.68
C SER A 753 20.82 -45.30 -3.22
N GLU A 754 19.87 -45.66 -2.35
CA GLU A 754 18.49 -45.94 -2.74
C GLU A 754 17.75 -44.67 -3.18
N PHE A 755 17.99 -43.54 -2.50
CA PHE A 755 17.50 -42.22 -2.93
C PHE A 755 17.98 -41.89 -4.35
N GLU A 756 19.27 -42.08 -4.63
CA GLU A 756 19.83 -41.83 -5.97
C GLU A 756 19.15 -42.67 -7.04
N LYS A 757 18.93 -43.97 -6.79
CA LYS A 757 18.23 -44.85 -7.75
C LYS A 757 16.80 -44.39 -8.03
N LYS A 758 16.04 -44.06 -6.98
CA LYS A 758 14.64 -43.59 -7.13
C LYS A 758 14.58 -42.24 -7.84
N PHE A 759 15.47 -41.31 -7.48
CA PHE A 759 15.54 -39.98 -8.08
C PHE A 759 15.93 -40.06 -9.56
N THR A 760 16.95 -40.85 -9.92
CA THR A 760 17.35 -41.06 -11.31
C THR A 760 16.25 -41.75 -12.11
N ALA A 761 15.51 -42.70 -11.52
CA ALA A 761 14.37 -43.33 -12.20
C ALA A 761 13.25 -42.31 -12.49
N LEU A 762 12.94 -41.43 -11.54
CA LEU A 762 11.98 -40.35 -11.71
C LEU A 762 12.43 -39.38 -12.82
N ALA A 763 13.67 -38.90 -12.74
CA ALA A 763 14.23 -37.97 -13.72
C ALA A 763 14.30 -38.56 -15.14
N ASN A 764 14.62 -39.85 -15.29
CA ASN A 764 14.66 -40.49 -16.61
C ASN A 764 13.26 -40.76 -17.18
N ARG A 765 12.25 -41.01 -16.34
CA ARG A 765 10.86 -41.21 -16.79
C ARG A 765 10.21 -39.88 -17.15
N PHE A 766 10.36 -38.87 -16.29
CA PHE A 766 9.75 -37.57 -16.48
C PHE A 766 10.54 -36.71 -17.47
N LYS A 767 11.86 -36.85 -17.58
CA LYS A 767 12.72 -35.98 -18.43
C LYS A 767 12.50 -34.48 -18.15
N PRO A 768 12.85 -33.99 -16.95
CA PRO A 768 12.71 -32.57 -16.63
C PRO A 768 13.70 -31.72 -17.42
N GLU A 769 13.28 -30.53 -17.80
CA GLU A 769 14.15 -29.51 -18.39
C GLU A 769 14.86 -28.69 -17.32
N VAL A 770 14.28 -28.61 -16.12
CA VAL A 770 14.85 -27.92 -14.96
C VAL A 770 14.50 -28.64 -13.66
N ILE A 771 15.46 -28.68 -12.74
CA ILE A 771 15.25 -29.15 -11.36
C ILE A 771 15.31 -27.94 -10.43
N ALA A 772 14.17 -27.61 -9.84
CA ALA A 772 13.98 -26.46 -8.97
C ALA A 772 14.05 -26.88 -7.50
N LEU A 773 14.90 -26.24 -6.71
CA LEU A 773 15.00 -26.48 -5.27
C LEU A 773 14.61 -25.24 -4.48
N SER A 774 13.84 -25.44 -3.42
CA SER A 774 13.63 -24.41 -2.42
C SER A 774 13.31 -25.01 -1.05
N GLY A 775 13.44 -24.22 0.01
CA GLY A 775 13.27 -24.69 1.38
C GLY A 775 13.54 -23.62 2.43
N TYR A 776 13.47 -24.02 3.69
CA TYR A 776 13.46 -23.11 4.84
C TYR A 776 14.79 -22.95 5.57
N ASN A 777 15.81 -23.73 5.20
CA ASN A 777 17.03 -23.86 5.98
C ASN A 777 18.24 -24.26 5.16
N VAL A 778 19.42 -24.08 5.76
CA VAL A 778 20.73 -24.37 5.17
C VAL A 778 20.92 -25.86 4.78
N ASN A 779 20.15 -26.81 5.34
CA ASN A 779 20.28 -28.22 4.97
C ASN A 779 19.91 -28.47 3.50
N LEU A 780 19.11 -27.59 2.89
CA LEU A 780 18.84 -27.63 1.45
C LEU A 780 20.13 -27.56 0.62
N SER A 781 21.16 -26.83 1.09
CA SER A 781 22.44 -26.74 0.38
C SER A 781 23.16 -28.09 0.24
N HIS A 782 22.94 -29.00 1.19
CA HIS A 782 23.46 -30.36 1.11
C HIS A 782 22.68 -31.22 0.11
N LEU A 783 21.35 -31.04 0.06
CA LEU A 783 20.50 -31.73 -0.91
C LEU A 783 20.82 -31.25 -2.34
N HIS A 784 20.95 -29.94 -2.54
CA HIS A 784 21.30 -29.32 -3.82
C HIS A 784 22.62 -29.89 -4.38
N LYS A 785 23.69 -29.88 -3.58
CA LYS A 785 24.99 -30.47 -3.98
C LYS A 785 24.87 -31.95 -4.34
N ARG A 786 24.07 -32.70 -3.57
CA ARG A 786 23.86 -34.13 -3.83
C ARG A 786 23.08 -34.37 -5.12
N ILE A 787 22.04 -33.58 -5.41
CA ILE A 787 21.28 -33.68 -6.65
C ILE A 787 22.15 -33.27 -7.85
N GLN A 788 22.95 -32.22 -7.73
CA GLN A 788 23.93 -31.84 -8.75
C GLN A 788 24.92 -32.97 -9.06
N GLU A 789 25.43 -33.66 -8.04
CA GLU A 789 26.28 -34.84 -8.23
C GLU A 789 25.55 -35.98 -8.94
N ILE A 790 24.28 -36.23 -8.59
CA ILE A 790 23.45 -37.28 -9.22
C ILE A 790 23.22 -36.97 -10.71
N VAL A 791 22.85 -35.74 -11.05
CA VAL A 791 22.62 -35.30 -12.43
C VAL A 791 23.91 -35.47 -13.26
N LYS A 792 25.04 -35.01 -12.72
CA LYS A 792 26.34 -35.09 -13.40
C LYS A 792 26.84 -36.52 -13.58
N ASN A 793 26.73 -37.36 -12.54
CA ASN A 793 27.22 -38.74 -12.58
C ASN A 793 26.39 -39.61 -13.52
N ASN A 794 25.07 -39.37 -13.60
CA ASN A 794 24.15 -40.13 -14.43
C ASN A 794 23.94 -39.52 -15.83
N ARG A 795 24.55 -38.36 -16.13
CA ARG A 795 24.45 -37.63 -17.41
C ARG A 795 22.99 -37.39 -17.82
N ILE A 796 22.21 -36.85 -16.89
CA ILE A 796 20.83 -36.45 -17.17
C ILE A 796 20.88 -35.14 -17.97
N THR A 797 20.40 -35.18 -19.21
CA THR A 797 20.47 -34.07 -20.17
C THR A 797 19.09 -33.67 -20.64
N VAL A 798 18.95 -32.40 -21.04
CA VAL A 798 17.76 -31.87 -21.69
C VAL A 798 17.71 -32.39 -23.13
N GLU A 799 16.54 -32.87 -23.57
CA GLU A 799 16.31 -33.23 -24.96
C GLU A 799 15.98 -31.94 -25.73
N VAL A 800 16.73 -31.65 -26.80
CA VAL A 800 16.49 -30.48 -27.65
C VAL A 800 15.79 -30.96 -28.91
N GLU A 801 14.48 -30.78 -28.96
CA GLU A 801 13.67 -31.00 -30.15
C GLU A 801 13.54 -29.67 -30.91
N ASP A 802 13.64 -29.70 -32.24
CA ASP A 802 13.27 -28.59 -33.11
C ASP A 802 11.74 -28.55 -33.30
N ASP A 803 11.22 -27.50 -33.96
CA ASP A 803 9.78 -27.29 -34.15
C ASP A 803 9.09 -28.43 -34.94
N GLU A 804 9.87 -29.31 -35.59
CA GLU A 804 9.38 -30.51 -36.30
C GLU A 804 9.53 -31.80 -35.46
N GLY A 805 9.98 -31.70 -34.20
CA GLY A 805 10.17 -32.83 -33.28
C GLY A 805 11.43 -33.67 -33.56
N TYR A 806 12.38 -33.16 -34.34
CA TYR A 806 13.66 -33.78 -34.62
C TYR A 806 14.75 -33.22 -33.71
N GLN A 807 15.71 -34.07 -33.32
CA GLN A 807 16.93 -33.58 -32.67
C GLN A 807 17.93 -33.18 -33.75
N PRO A 808 18.33 -31.90 -33.86
CA PRO A 808 19.29 -31.49 -34.88
C PRO A 808 20.63 -32.22 -34.68
N GLU A 809 21.15 -32.89 -35.72
CA GLU A 809 22.42 -33.59 -35.63
C GLU A 809 23.56 -32.62 -35.26
N GLY A 810 24.11 -32.76 -34.04
CA GLY A 810 25.24 -31.97 -33.57
C GLY A 810 24.94 -30.93 -32.49
N THR A 811 23.70 -30.85 -31.97
CA THR A 811 23.40 -30.04 -30.78
C THR A 811 24.11 -30.61 -29.55
N PRO A 812 24.84 -29.77 -28.78
CA PRO A 812 25.49 -30.21 -27.55
C PRO A 812 24.42 -30.56 -26.51
N ALA A 813 24.47 -31.77 -25.96
CA ALA A 813 23.60 -32.18 -24.86
C ALA A 813 23.82 -31.26 -23.65
N VAL A 814 22.80 -30.52 -23.26
CA VAL A 814 22.83 -29.60 -22.11
C VAL A 814 22.50 -30.40 -20.84
N GLU A 815 23.38 -30.37 -19.84
CA GLU A 815 23.08 -30.97 -18.52
C GLU A 815 21.89 -30.26 -17.88
N VAL A 816 20.94 -31.00 -17.30
CA VAL A 816 19.75 -30.41 -16.66
C VAL A 816 20.18 -29.46 -15.53
N PRO A 817 19.81 -28.16 -15.57
CA PRO A 817 20.16 -27.22 -14.53
C PRO A 817 19.46 -27.55 -13.21
N VAL A 818 20.22 -27.44 -12.12
CA VAL A 818 19.75 -27.61 -10.74
C VAL A 818 19.91 -26.27 -10.02
N MET A 819 18.80 -25.58 -9.80
CA MET A 819 18.79 -24.18 -9.34
C MET A 819 17.97 -23.97 -8.07
N TYR A 820 18.31 -22.91 -7.33
CA TYR A 820 17.48 -22.41 -6.25
C TYR A 820 16.42 -21.47 -6.80
N VAL A 821 15.21 -21.55 -6.25
CA VAL A 821 14.07 -20.72 -6.64
C VAL A 821 13.56 -19.93 -5.43
N PRO A 822 13.19 -18.64 -5.60
CA PRO A 822 12.52 -17.87 -4.56
C PRO A 822 11.29 -18.61 -4.01
N ASN A 823 11.03 -18.49 -2.71
CA ASN A 823 9.91 -19.17 -2.06
C ASN A 823 8.85 -18.24 -1.47
N GLU A 824 8.95 -16.92 -1.67
CA GLU A 824 8.03 -15.96 -1.07
C GLU A 824 6.57 -16.19 -1.46
N THR A 825 6.29 -16.53 -2.73
CA THR A 825 4.94 -16.86 -3.22
C THR A 825 4.48 -18.22 -2.70
N ALA A 826 5.34 -19.25 -2.83
CA ALA A 826 5.04 -20.61 -2.40
C ALA A 826 4.72 -20.73 -0.90
N ARG A 827 5.36 -19.90 -0.06
CA ARG A 827 5.11 -19.83 1.39
C ARG A 827 3.75 -19.26 1.75
N LEU A 828 3.25 -18.31 0.96
CA LEU A 828 1.90 -17.78 1.13
C LEU A 828 0.87 -18.75 0.55
N PHE A 829 1.21 -19.44 -0.54
CA PHE A 829 0.35 -20.41 -1.18
C PHE A 829 0.12 -21.67 -0.33
N GLU A 830 1.14 -22.26 0.29
CA GLU A 830 1.07 -23.58 0.93
C GLU A 830 -0.01 -23.72 2.04
N HIS A 831 -0.41 -22.59 2.64
CA HIS A 831 -1.43 -22.49 3.69
C HIS A 831 -2.68 -21.71 3.25
N SER A 832 -2.78 -21.33 1.99
CA SER A 832 -3.89 -20.53 1.47
C SER A 832 -5.15 -21.38 1.28
N THR A 833 -6.33 -20.75 1.40
CA THR A 833 -7.63 -21.35 1.08
C THR A 833 -7.66 -21.91 -0.33
N ARG A 834 -7.06 -21.17 -1.28
CA ARG A 834 -6.90 -21.59 -2.67
C ARG A 834 -6.13 -22.91 -2.80
N ALA A 835 -5.01 -23.07 -2.10
CA ALA A 835 -4.24 -24.32 -2.16
C ALA A 835 -5.00 -25.50 -1.54
N GLU A 836 -5.87 -25.25 -0.57
CA GLU A 836 -6.78 -26.27 -0.03
C GLU A 836 -7.87 -26.64 -1.04
N GLN A 837 -8.44 -25.67 -1.75
CA GLN A 837 -9.43 -25.90 -2.80
C GLN A 837 -8.83 -26.66 -4.00
N GLU A 838 -7.67 -26.23 -4.51
CA GLU A 838 -7.02 -26.85 -5.66
C GLU A 838 -6.40 -28.23 -5.34
N PHE A 839 -5.84 -28.41 -4.13
CA PHE A 839 -5.02 -29.57 -3.78
C PHE A 839 -5.27 -30.11 -2.36
N SER A 840 -6.54 -30.30 -1.98
CA SER A 840 -6.94 -30.83 -0.66
C SER A 840 -6.30 -32.18 -0.30
N ASP A 841 -6.00 -33.03 -1.29
CA ASP A 841 -5.40 -34.35 -1.09
C ASP A 841 -3.87 -34.31 -0.89
N LYS A 842 -3.23 -33.13 -1.05
CA LYS A 842 -1.77 -32.98 -0.98
C LYS A 842 -1.29 -32.43 0.36
N PRO A 843 -0.16 -32.92 0.90
CA PRO A 843 0.45 -32.34 2.09
C PRO A 843 1.01 -30.94 1.81
N VAL A 844 1.17 -30.13 2.87
CA VAL A 844 1.69 -28.74 2.79
C VAL A 844 3.00 -28.65 1.98
N VAL A 845 3.97 -29.54 2.22
CA VAL A 845 5.25 -29.53 1.49
C VAL A 845 5.07 -29.82 -0.01
N ALA A 846 4.05 -30.59 -0.40
CA ALA A 846 3.72 -30.78 -1.83
C ALA A 846 3.11 -29.51 -2.43
N LYS A 847 2.20 -28.85 -1.71
CA LYS A 847 1.64 -27.54 -2.10
C LYS A 847 2.74 -26.49 -2.28
N PHE A 848 3.72 -26.49 -1.38
CA PHE A 848 4.93 -25.68 -1.51
C PHE A 848 5.72 -25.99 -2.79
N CYS A 849 6.01 -27.26 -3.08
CA CYS A 849 6.70 -27.65 -4.32
C CYS A 849 5.91 -27.29 -5.59
N ILE A 850 4.57 -27.35 -5.55
CA ILE A 850 3.70 -26.92 -6.64
C ILE A 850 3.87 -25.42 -6.90
N GLY A 851 3.84 -24.58 -5.85
CA GLY A 851 4.09 -23.14 -5.99
C GLY A 851 5.49 -22.82 -6.54
N ILE A 852 6.51 -23.58 -6.13
CA ILE A 852 7.86 -23.45 -6.70
C ILE A 852 7.90 -23.83 -8.19
N ALA A 853 7.21 -24.91 -8.59
CA ALA A 853 7.14 -25.31 -9.98
C ALA A 853 6.42 -24.27 -10.84
N ARG A 854 5.26 -23.76 -10.37
CA ARG A 854 4.51 -22.69 -11.04
C ARG A 854 5.32 -21.41 -11.15
N TYR A 855 6.12 -21.05 -10.13
CA TYR A 855 6.98 -19.86 -10.20
C TYR A 855 8.02 -19.97 -11.32
N VAL A 856 8.60 -21.15 -11.53
CA VAL A 856 9.56 -21.38 -12.63
C VAL A 856 8.89 -21.27 -14.00
N GLN A 857 7.63 -21.69 -14.10
CA GLN A 857 6.83 -21.58 -15.32
C GLN A 857 6.34 -20.15 -15.58
N SER A 858 5.90 -19.43 -14.57
CA SER A 858 5.48 -18.03 -14.69
C SER A 858 5.53 -17.30 -13.34
N PRO A 859 6.59 -16.52 -13.07
CA PRO A 859 6.67 -15.69 -11.88
C PRO A 859 5.50 -14.70 -11.79
N LEU A 860 5.12 -14.10 -12.91
CA LEU A 860 4.01 -13.14 -13.04
C LEU A 860 2.70 -13.69 -12.46
N LEU A 861 2.29 -14.88 -12.93
CA LEU A 861 1.03 -15.50 -12.53
C LEU A 861 1.03 -15.88 -11.05
N GLU A 862 2.17 -16.35 -10.53
CA GLU A 862 2.29 -16.68 -9.10
C GLU A 862 2.16 -15.46 -8.19
N TYR A 863 2.62 -14.28 -8.63
CA TYR A 863 2.39 -13.04 -7.86
C TYR A 863 0.93 -12.56 -7.96
N MET A 864 0.33 -12.54 -9.16
CA MET A 864 -1.08 -12.14 -9.36
C MET A 864 -2.04 -13.02 -8.55
N SER A 865 -1.73 -14.31 -8.54
CA SER A 865 -2.42 -15.38 -7.83
C SER A 865 -2.57 -15.21 -6.32
N LEU A 866 -1.77 -14.35 -5.69
CA LEU A 866 -1.82 -14.15 -4.24
C LEU A 866 -2.99 -13.29 -3.78
N GLY A 867 -3.63 -12.53 -4.68
CA GLY A 867 -4.67 -11.58 -4.32
C GLY A 867 -4.17 -10.58 -3.28
N ASP A 868 -4.96 -10.34 -2.24
CA ASP A 868 -4.63 -9.37 -1.18
C ASP A 868 -3.39 -9.75 -0.35
N ALA A 869 -3.01 -11.04 -0.31
CA ALA A 869 -1.82 -11.47 0.41
C ALA A 869 -0.51 -10.91 -0.19
N ILE A 870 -0.56 -10.32 -1.39
CA ILE A 870 0.60 -9.71 -2.05
C ILE A 870 1.23 -8.57 -1.23
N THR A 871 0.43 -7.84 -0.45
CA THR A 871 0.92 -6.73 0.41
C THR A 871 1.85 -7.22 1.53
N SER A 872 1.79 -8.52 1.85
CA SER A 872 2.65 -9.18 2.85
C SER A 872 4.05 -9.53 2.31
N ILE A 873 4.24 -9.53 0.99
CA ILE A 873 5.57 -9.73 0.40
C ILE A 873 6.42 -8.49 0.65
N SER A 874 7.65 -8.70 1.14
CA SER A 874 8.60 -7.61 1.35
C SER A 874 9.23 -7.20 0.01
N ILE A 875 8.58 -6.25 -0.66
CA ILE A 875 9.05 -5.62 -1.90
C ILE A 875 10.06 -4.52 -1.57
N HIS A 876 9.72 -3.68 -0.60
CA HIS A 876 10.56 -2.58 -0.14
C HIS A 876 10.58 -2.54 1.40
N LYS A 877 11.75 -2.25 1.96
CA LYS A 877 11.98 -2.21 3.42
C LYS A 877 11.00 -1.29 4.17
N HIS A 878 10.52 -0.26 3.50
CA HIS A 878 9.68 0.79 4.06
C HIS A 878 8.31 0.90 3.38
N GLN A 879 7.84 -0.16 2.72
CA GLN A 879 6.54 -0.14 2.02
C GLN A 879 5.38 0.21 2.97
N ASN A 880 5.42 -0.28 4.21
CA ASN A 880 4.39 -0.06 5.23
C ASN A 880 4.29 1.39 5.74
N LEU A 881 5.17 2.29 5.28
CA LEU A 881 5.03 3.72 5.53
C LEU A 881 3.96 4.37 4.63
N LEU A 882 3.54 3.68 3.56
CA LEU A 882 2.40 4.08 2.76
C LEU A 882 1.12 3.42 3.30
N PRO A 883 -0.05 4.08 3.12
CA PRO A 883 -1.34 3.42 3.27
C PRO A 883 -1.45 2.16 2.41
N GLU A 884 -2.09 1.11 2.92
CA GLU A 884 -2.20 -0.19 2.26
C GLU A 884 -2.81 -0.09 0.86
N GLU A 885 -3.85 0.75 0.68
CA GLU A 885 -4.48 1.02 -0.62
C GLU A 885 -3.48 1.55 -1.66
N LYS A 886 -2.55 2.43 -1.25
CA LYS A 886 -1.51 2.95 -2.16
C LYS A 886 -0.49 1.87 -2.53
N ILE A 887 -0.19 0.95 -1.61
CA ILE A 887 0.71 -0.19 -1.88
C ILE A 887 0.04 -1.13 -2.87
N LYS A 888 -1.23 -1.49 -2.64
CA LYS A 888 -2.02 -2.33 -3.53
C LYS A 888 -2.11 -1.70 -4.93
N PHE A 889 -2.42 -0.40 -5.01
CA PHE A 889 -2.44 0.31 -6.29
C PHE A 889 -1.06 0.29 -6.99
N ALA A 890 0.04 0.43 -6.25
CA ALA A 890 1.40 0.35 -6.83
C ALA A 890 1.65 -1.03 -7.44
N ILE A 891 1.28 -2.09 -6.73
CA ILE A 891 1.45 -3.48 -7.15
C ILE A 891 0.54 -3.80 -8.34
N ASP A 892 -0.75 -3.50 -8.25
CA ASP A 892 -1.74 -3.74 -9.30
C ASP A 892 -1.36 -3.03 -10.60
N SER A 893 -0.87 -1.79 -10.51
CA SER A 893 -0.42 -1.06 -11.70
C SER A 893 0.74 -1.74 -12.45
N ILE A 894 1.60 -2.50 -11.75
CA ILE A 894 2.66 -3.30 -12.38
C ILE A 894 2.11 -4.59 -12.97
N PHE A 895 1.17 -5.24 -12.27
CA PHE A 895 0.49 -6.39 -12.85
C PHE A 895 -0.18 -6.00 -14.16
N VAL A 896 -0.78 -4.82 -14.23
CA VAL A 896 -1.38 -4.28 -15.44
C VAL A 896 -0.35 -4.03 -16.54
N ASP A 897 0.77 -3.36 -16.23
CA ASP A 897 1.86 -3.11 -17.20
C ASP A 897 2.41 -4.43 -17.76
N VAL A 898 2.76 -5.39 -16.91
CA VAL A 898 3.39 -6.66 -17.33
C VAL A 898 2.39 -7.65 -17.93
N ALA A 899 1.14 -7.72 -17.45
CA ALA A 899 0.09 -8.54 -18.07
C ALA A 899 -0.14 -8.12 -19.52
N CYS A 900 -0.25 -6.81 -19.76
CA CYS A 900 -0.45 -6.26 -21.09
C CYS A 900 0.78 -6.43 -21.98
N LEU A 901 2.00 -6.38 -21.43
CA LEU A 901 3.22 -6.68 -22.17
C LEU A 901 3.25 -8.14 -22.67
N VAL A 902 2.90 -9.08 -21.79
CA VAL A 902 2.94 -10.52 -22.10
C VAL A 902 1.80 -10.92 -23.02
N GLY A 903 0.59 -10.42 -22.74
CA GLY A 903 -0.66 -10.87 -23.34
C GLY A 903 -1.26 -12.07 -22.62
N VAL A 904 -2.53 -12.33 -22.90
CA VAL A 904 -3.30 -13.44 -22.34
C VAL A 904 -3.89 -14.28 -23.47
N LYS A 905 -3.56 -15.57 -23.47
CA LYS A 905 -4.22 -16.57 -24.32
C LYS A 905 -5.63 -16.81 -23.82
N ILE A 906 -6.60 -16.10 -24.41
CA ILE A 906 -7.95 -15.99 -23.84
C ILE A 906 -8.65 -17.35 -23.72
N ASN A 907 -8.53 -18.20 -24.73
CA ASN A 907 -9.15 -19.54 -24.75
C ASN A 907 -8.52 -20.50 -23.71
N ASP A 908 -7.23 -20.36 -23.39
CA ASP A 908 -6.60 -21.11 -22.31
C ASP A 908 -7.02 -20.57 -20.94
N ALA A 909 -7.15 -19.25 -20.83
CA ALA A 909 -7.58 -18.58 -19.62
C ALA A 909 -9.02 -18.94 -19.24
N ILE A 910 -9.94 -19.08 -20.20
CA ILE A 910 -11.31 -19.53 -19.94
C ILE A 910 -11.34 -20.97 -19.40
N ARG A 911 -10.48 -21.86 -19.91
CA ARG A 911 -10.42 -23.26 -19.47
C ARG A 911 -9.76 -23.47 -18.10
N SER A 912 -8.99 -22.48 -17.61
CA SER A 912 -8.18 -22.61 -16.41
C SER A 912 -8.35 -21.41 -15.49
N GLN A 913 -8.96 -21.63 -14.33
CA GLN A 913 -9.12 -20.61 -13.29
C GLN A 913 -7.79 -19.99 -12.85
N TYR A 914 -6.69 -20.74 -12.89
CA TYR A 914 -5.37 -20.21 -12.54
C TYR A 914 -4.89 -19.17 -13.57
N LEU A 915 -5.16 -19.39 -14.86
CA LEU A 915 -4.78 -18.49 -15.95
C LEU A 915 -5.74 -17.29 -16.06
N SER A 916 -7.03 -17.48 -15.73
CA SER A 916 -8.05 -16.43 -15.80
C SER A 916 -7.77 -15.24 -14.87
N VAL A 917 -6.99 -15.44 -13.80
CA VAL A 917 -6.55 -14.37 -12.89
C VAL A 917 -5.86 -13.23 -13.65
N ALA A 918 -5.15 -13.51 -14.75
CA ALA A 918 -4.49 -12.47 -15.53
C ALA A 918 -5.47 -11.51 -16.23
N ILE A 919 -6.71 -11.96 -16.53
CA ILE A 919 -7.70 -11.19 -17.30
C ILE A 919 -8.09 -9.89 -16.57
N GLN A 920 -8.20 -9.93 -15.24
CA GLN A 920 -8.56 -8.74 -14.45
C GLN A 920 -7.49 -7.63 -14.52
N TYR A 921 -6.27 -7.97 -14.89
CA TYR A 921 -5.15 -7.03 -15.03
C TYR A 921 -4.95 -6.54 -16.47
N ILE A 922 -5.78 -6.97 -17.42
CA ILE A 922 -5.74 -6.43 -18.78
C ILE A 922 -6.34 -5.02 -18.80
N ALA A 923 -5.76 -4.13 -19.60
CA ALA A 923 -6.24 -2.76 -19.79
C ALA A 923 -7.73 -2.74 -20.17
N GLY A 924 -8.52 -1.85 -19.57
CA GLY A 924 -9.97 -1.79 -19.70
C GLY A 924 -10.72 -2.64 -18.68
N LEU A 925 -10.15 -3.76 -18.25
CA LEU A 925 -10.81 -4.72 -17.37
C LEU A 925 -10.42 -4.51 -15.90
N GLY A 926 -11.25 -5.03 -15.00
CA GLY A 926 -10.95 -5.24 -13.58
C GLY A 926 -11.65 -6.52 -13.13
N PRO A 927 -11.69 -6.83 -11.82
CA PRO A 927 -12.28 -8.08 -11.34
C PRO A 927 -13.73 -8.28 -11.79
N ARG A 928 -14.55 -7.21 -11.82
CA ARG A 928 -15.97 -7.28 -12.18
C ARG A 928 -16.15 -7.52 -13.68
N LYS A 929 -15.48 -6.71 -14.50
CA LYS A 929 -15.56 -6.82 -15.97
C LYS A 929 -14.91 -8.11 -16.48
N ALA A 930 -13.83 -8.58 -15.85
CA ALA A 930 -13.19 -9.85 -16.20
C ALA A 930 -14.11 -11.04 -15.92
N SER A 931 -14.77 -11.08 -14.76
CA SER A 931 -15.74 -12.13 -14.45
C SER A 931 -16.92 -12.12 -15.43
N SER A 932 -17.39 -10.93 -15.82
CA SER A 932 -18.46 -10.80 -16.83
C SER A 932 -18.02 -11.29 -18.21
N LEU A 933 -16.79 -10.97 -18.62
CA LEU A 933 -16.23 -11.38 -19.90
C LEU A 933 -16.06 -12.91 -19.97
N ILE A 934 -15.52 -13.53 -18.92
CA ILE A 934 -15.36 -14.99 -18.86
C ILE A 934 -16.72 -15.68 -19.01
N ARG A 935 -17.71 -15.25 -18.22
CA ARG A 935 -19.09 -15.80 -18.28
C ARG A 935 -19.73 -15.59 -19.64
N GLY A 936 -19.58 -14.41 -20.24
CA GLY A 936 -20.11 -14.11 -21.57
C GLY A 936 -19.47 -14.98 -22.66
N ILE A 937 -18.20 -15.35 -22.55
CA ILE A 937 -17.58 -16.27 -23.50
C ILE A 937 -18.05 -17.71 -23.24
N GLU A 938 -18.20 -18.11 -21.98
CA GLU A 938 -18.75 -19.42 -21.60
C GLU A 938 -20.18 -19.62 -22.15
N SER A 939 -21.05 -18.61 -22.05
CA SER A 939 -22.40 -18.65 -22.63
C SER A 939 -22.38 -18.72 -24.16
N ASN A 940 -21.37 -18.11 -24.80
CA ASN A 940 -21.25 -18.04 -26.26
C ASN A 940 -20.44 -19.23 -26.85
N GLY A 941 -20.46 -20.38 -26.18
CA GLY A 941 -19.81 -21.61 -26.66
C GLY A 941 -18.38 -21.84 -26.17
N GLY A 942 -17.89 -21.01 -25.24
CA GLY A 942 -16.63 -21.20 -24.51
C GLY A 942 -15.35 -21.00 -25.30
N ILE A 943 -15.43 -20.52 -26.55
CA ILE A 943 -14.28 -20.30 -27.43
C ILE A 943 -14.46 -18.99 -28.19
N LEU A 944 -13.43 -18.16 -28.20
CA LEU A 944 -13.35 -16.95 -29.02
C LEU A 944 -12.51 -17.24 -30.28
N ILE A 945 -13.05 -16.92 -31.47
CA ILE A 945 -12.38 -17.17 -32.76
C ILE A 945 -11.68 -15.91 -33.27
N ARG A 946 -12.35 -14.75 -33.20
CA ARG A 946 -11.79 -13.45 -33.59
C ARG A 946 -11.85 -12.45 -32.45
N ARG A 947 -10.93 -11.48 -32.44
CA ARG A 947 -11.00 -10.35 -31.51
C ARG A 947 -12.26 -9.51 -31.74
N ASP A 948 -12.70 -9.34 -32.98
CA ASP A 948 -13.91 -8.56 -33.32
C ASP A 948 -15.18 -9.12 -32.65
N ASP A 949 -15.22 -10.43 -32.37
CA ASP A 949 -16.32 -11.09 -31.67
C ASP A 949 -16.52 -10.54 -30.25
N LEU A 950 -15.47 -9.97 -29.63
CA LEU A 950 -15.58 -9.28 -28.34
C LEU A 950 -16.55 -8.11 -28.38
N VAL A 951 -16.74 -7.48 -29.54
CA VAL A 951 -17.69 -6.37 -29.72
C VAL A 951 -18.95 -6.84 -30.43
N LEU A 952 -18.81 -7.68 -31.47
CA LEU A 952 -19.95 -8.15 -32.26
C LEU A 952 -20.94 -8.99 -31.43
N ASN A 953 -20.44 -9.76 -30.47
CA ASN A 953 -21.27 -10.59 -29.59
C ASN A 953 -21.64 -9.88 -28.28
N GLY A 954 -21.46 -8.56 -28.17
CA GLY A 954 -21.84 -7.79 -26.97
C GLY A 954 -21.01 -8.06 -25.71
N LEU A 955 -19.89 -8.78 -25.81
CA LEU A 955 -19.07 -9.17 -24.65
C LEU A 955 -18.35 -7.97 -24.01
N THR A 956 -17.99 -6.96 -24.81
CA THR A 956 -17.32 -5.74 -24.39
C THR A 956 -17.89 -4.53 -25.11
N THR A 957 -17.84 -3.38 -24.45
CA THR A 957 -18.20 -2.09 -25.03
C THR A 957 -17.03 -1.51 -25.84
N LYS A 958 -17.30 -0.48 -26.65
CA LYS A 958 -16.33 0.08 -27.58
C LYS A 958 -15.03 0.55 -26.91
N ASN A 959 -15.09 1.35 -25.85
CA ASN A 959 -13.86 1.85 -25.22
C ASN A 959 -13.11 0.73 -24.51
N ILE A 960 -13.81 -0.25 -23.94
CA ILE A 960 -13.19 -1.42 -23.32
C ILE A 960 -12.46 -2.27 -24.36
N PHE A 961 -13.08 -2.53 -25.52
CA PHE A 961 -12.44 -3.22 -26.63
C PHE A 961 -11.16 -2.51 -27.11
N MET A 962 -11.21 -1.20 -27.30
CA MET A 962 -10.03 -0.40 -27.67
C MET A 962 -8.90 -0.49 -26.63
N ASN A 963 -9.22 -0.78 -25.37
CA ASN A 963 -8.20 -0.97 -24.34
C ASN A 963 -7.67 -2.42 -24.31
N CYS A 964 -8.54 -3.43 -24.34
CA CYS A 964 -8.16 -4.81 -24.05
C CYS A 964 -7.75 -5.63 -25.29
N ALA A 965 -8.30 -5.34 -26.47
CA ALA A 965 -8.13 -6.16 -27.67
C ALA A 965 -6.67 -6.51 -28.03
N PRO A 966 -5.68 -5.58 -28.05
CA PRO A 966 -4.32 -5.92 -28.45
C PRO A 966 -3.62 -6.89 -27.49
N PHE A 967 -4.17 -7.12 -26.29
CA PHE A 967 -3.56 -7.94 -25.24
C PHE A 967 -4.15 -9.34 -25.13
N PHE A 968 -5.20 -9.64 -25.91
CA PHE A 968 -5.73 -11.00 -26.01
C PHE A 968 -5.13 -11.73 -27.20
N GLU A 969 -4.35 -12.76 -26.94
CA GLU A 969 -3.81 -13.63 -27.98
C GLU A 969 -4.84 -14.70 -28.34
N ILE A 970 -5.16 -14.80 -29.63
CA ILE A 970 -5.91 -15.92 -30.20
C ILE A 970 -4.93 -16.65 -31.15
N PRO A 971 -4.41 -17.82 -30.75
CA PRO A 971 -3.43 -18.53 -31.56
C PRO A 971 -3.99 -18.89 -32.94
N SER A 972 -3.20 -18.64 -33.99
CA SER A 972 -3.56 -19.03 -35.36
C SER A 972 -3.52 -20.56 -35.49
N PRO A 973 -4.51 -21.19 -36.14
CA PRO A 973 -4.42 -22.60 -36.49
C PRO A 973 -3.34 -22.83 -37.56
N ASP A 974 -2.83 -24.06 -37.66
CA ASP A 974 -1.80 -24.50 -38.62
C ASP A 974 -2.21 -24.35 -40.10
N ARG A 975 -3.48 -24.00 -40.37
CA ARG A 975 -4.02 -23.76 -41.70
C ARG A 975 -4.76 -22.44 -41.71
N TYR A 976 -4.56 -21.68 -42.77
CA TYR A 976 -5.28 -20.43 -43.00
C TYR A 976 -6.76 -20.73 -43.29
N ASP A 977 -7.61 -20.68 -42.26
CA ASP A 977 -9.04 -20.71 -42.44
C ASP A 977 -9.56 -19.30 -42.80
N LYS A 978 -10.61 -19.20 -43.62
CA LYS A 978 -11.22 -17.91 -43.96
C LYS A 978 -11.84 -17.22 -42.75
N ASP A 979 -12.25 -18.00 -41.77
CA ASP A 979 -12.92 -17.52 -40.58
C ASP A 979 -11.93 -17.08 -39.47
N VAL A 980 -10.61 -17.15 -39.71
CA VAL A 980 -9.58 -16.74 -38.74
C VAL A 980 -8.84 -15.49 -39.21
N GLU A 981 -8.64 -14.55 -38.29
CA GLU A 981 -7.79 -13.38 -38.51
C GLU A 981 -6.38 -13.66 -37.98
N LEU A 982 -5.39 -13.75 -38.87
CA LEU A 982 -4.01 -14.11 -38.51
C LEU A 982 -3.35 -13.06 -37.60
N LEU A 983 -3.77 -11.81 -37.71
CA LEU A 983 -3.25 -10.72 -36.89
C LEU A 983 -3.69 -10.80 -35.43
N ASP A 984 -4.72 -11.60 -35.09
CA ASP A 984 -5.15 -11.83 -33.70
C ASP A 984 -4.12 -12.64 -32.88
N ALA A 985 -3.19 -13.30 -33.57
CA ALA A 985 -2.02 -13.95 -32.98
C ALA A 985 -0.83 -13.00 -32.82
N THR A 986 -1.03 -11.67 -32.87
CA THR A 986 0.03 -10.65 -32.70
C THR A 986 -0.38 -9.56 -31.73
N ARG A 987 0.57 -8.75 -31.23
CA ARG A 987 0.27 -7.55 -30.40
C ARG A 987 -0.23 -6.35 -31.20
N ILE A 988 -0.40 -6.50 -32.52
CA ILE A 988 -0.91 -5.43 -33.37
C ILE A 988 -2.34 -5.11 -32.93
N HIS A 989 -2.64 -3.83 -32.74
CA HIS A 989 -3.98 -3.40 -32.38
C HIS A 989 -4.92 -3.53 -33.60
N PRO A 990 -6.18 -3.99 -33.44
CA PRO A 990 -7.16 -4.06 -34.54
C PRO A 990 -7.32 -2.81 -35.41
N GLU A 991 -7.09 -1.60 -34.88
CA GLU A 991 -7.14 -0.36 -35.65
C GLU A 991 -6.00 -0.20 -36.67
N ASP A 992 -4.89 -0.91 -36.44
CA ASP A 992 -3.68 -0.88 -37.26
C ASP A 992 -3.60 -2.13 -38.17
N TYR A 993 -4.63 -2.99 -38.20
CA TYR A 993 -4.66 -4.17 -39.08
C TYR A 993 -4.56 -3.80 -40.56
N GLU A 994 -5.27 -2.76 -40.98
CA GLU A 994 -5.19 -2.30 -42.37
C GLU A 994 -3.79 -1.77 -42.73
N LEU A 995 -3.12 -1.15 -41.75
CA LEU A 995 -1.74 -0.71 -41.90
C LEU A 995 -0.78 -1.90 -42.04
N ALA A 996 -0.97 -2.96 -41.23
CA ALA A 996 -0.19 -4.19 -41.31
C ALA A 996 -0.40 -4.92 -42.65
N ARG A 997 -1.65 -5.06 -43.11
CA ARG A 997 -1.96 -5.64 -44.44
C ARG A 997 -1.31 -4.84 -45.58
N LYS A 998 -1.31 -3.51 -45.47
CA LYS A 998 -0.65 -2.65 -46.46
C LYS A 998 0.87 -2.80 -46.44
N MET A 999 1.49 -2.87 -45.26
CA MET A 999 2.93 -3.15 -45.15
C MET A 999 3.30 -4.51 -45.75
N ALA A 1000 2.48 -5.54 -45.50
CA ALA A 1000 2.67 -6.86 -46.10
C ALA A 1000 2.54 -6.83 -47.63
N ALA A 1001 1.55 -6.11 -48.17
CA ALA A 1001 1.37 -5.94 -49.61
C ALA A 1001 2.55 -5.21 -50.26
N ASP A 1002 3.01 -4.12 -49.65
CA ASP A 1002 4.15 -3.33 -50.13
C ASP A 1002 5.46 -4.16 -50.09
N ALA A 1003 5.66 -5.00 -49.07
CA ALA A 1003 6.81 -5.90 -48.99
C ALA A 1003 6.80 -7.01 -50.05
N LEU A 1004 5.61 -7.37 -50.53
CA LEU A 1004 5.42 -8.35 -51.61
C LEU A 1004 5.38 -7.70 -53.01
N ASP A 1005 5.60 -6.38 -53.11
CA ASP A 1005 5.47 -5.59 -54.34
C ASP A 1005 4.09 -5.78 -55.05
N LEU A 1006 3.03 -6.03 -54.27
CA LEU A 1006 1.68 -6.24 -54.81
C LEU A 1006 1.04 -4.90 -55.21
N THR A 1007 0.36 -4.90 -56.36
CA THR A 1007 -0.50 -3.77 -56.75
C THR A 1007 -1.83 -3.79 -55.98
N GLU A 1008 -2.52 -2.65 -55.91
CA GLU A 1008 -3.84 -2.56 -55.24
C GLU A 1008 -4.89 -3.50 -55.84
N GLU A 1009 -4.81 -3.79 -57.14
CA GLU A 1009 -5.70 -4.77 -57.81
C GLU A 1009 -5.38 -6.20 -57.35
N GLU A 1010 -4.09 -6.56 -57.29
CA GLU A 1010 -3.65 -7.88 -56.80
C GLU A 1010 -3.94 -8.06 -55.30
N LYS A 1011 -3.79 -7.01 -54.49
CA LYS A 1011 -4.14 -7.02 -53.07
C LYS A 1011 -5.60 -7.41 -52.86
N GLN A 1012 -6.53 -6.80 -53.59
CA GLN A 1012 -7.96 -7.08 -53.48
C GLN A 1012 -8.35 -8.49 -53.93
N GLU A 1013 -7.61 -9.08 -54.88
CA GLU A 1013 -7.80 -10.47 -55.29
C GLU A 1013 -7.31 -11.43 -54.19
N ILE A 1014 -6.13 -11.17 -53.62
CA ILE A 1014 -5.50 -12.01 -52.59
C ILE A 1014 -6.25 -11.91 -51.25
N ASP A 1015 -6.80 -10.75 -50.89
CA ASP A 1015 -7.60 -10.57 -49.67
C ASP A 1015 -8.88 -11.46 -49.66
N GLN A 1016 -9.29 -12.03 -50.80
CA GLN A 1016 -10.42 -12.98 -50.89
C GLN A 1016 -9.98 -14.46 -50.77
N GLU A 1017 -8.68 -14.72 -50.85
CA GLU A 1017 -8.06 -16.03 -50.66
C GLU A 1017 -7.96 -16.40 -49.16
N GLU A 1018 -7.69 -17.67 -48.88
CA GLU A 1018 -7.47 -18.17 -47.51
C GLU A 1018 -6.17 -17.55 -46.93
N GLY A 1019 -6.27 -16.89 -45.77
CA GLY A 1019 -5.15 -16.21 -45.11
C GLY A 1019 -4.81 -14.81 -45.63
N GLY A 1020 -5.41 -14.38 -46.74
CA GLY A 1020 -5.23 -13.04 -47.30
C GLY A 1020 -3.76 -12.70 -47.60
N VAL A 1021 -3.46 -11.40 -47.63
CA VAL A 1021 -2.10 -10.89 -47.92
C VAL A 1021 -1.09 -11.31 -46.86
N VAL A 1022 -1.51 -11.44 -45.60
CA VAL A 1022 -0.64 -11.82 -44.47
C VAL A 1022 -0.21 -13.28 -44.57
N GLY A 1023 -1.14 -14.20 -44.89
CA GLY A 1023 -0.81 -15.61 -45.13
C GLY A 1023 0.16 -15.78 -46.30
N LYS A 1024 -0.03 -15.00 -47.38
CA LYS A 1024 0.91 -14.99 -48.51
C LYS A 1024 2.31 -14.48 -48.13
N LEU A 1025 2.40 -13.51 -47.23
CA LEU A 1025 3.70 -13.04 -46.70
C LEU A 1025 4.42 -14.14 -45.91
N PHE A 1026 3.69 -14.88 -45.08
CA PHE A 1026 4.24 -16.02 -44.35
C PHE A 1026 4.74 -17.12 -45.30
N ASP A 1027 4.03 -17.37 -46.40
CA ASP A 1027 4.41 -18.37 -47.39
C ASP A 1027 5.62 -17.97 -48.25
N GLU A 1028 5.71 -16.69 -48.67
CA GLU A 1028 6.76 -16.21 -49.57
C GLU A 1028 8.06 -15.78 -48.87
N GLY A 1029 8.03 -15.62 -47.55
CA GLY A 1029 9.18 -15.28 -46.73
C GLY A 1029 9.06 -13.90 -46.07
N ILE A 1030 9.06 -13.92 -44.75
CA ILE A 1030 8.92 -12.76 -43.85
C ILE A 1030 10.11 -11.79 -43.97
N ASP A 1031 11.30 -12.29 -44.36
CA ASP A 1031 12.53 -11.49 -44.52
C ASP A 1031 12.36 -10.29 -45.47
N LYS A 1032 11.39 -10.33 -46.39
CA LYS A 1032 11.08 -9.22 -47.31
C LYS A 1032 10.69 -7.93 -46.57
N LEU A 1033 10.16 -8.05 -45.34
CA LEU A 1033 9.86 -6.89 -44.49
C LEU A 1033 11.11 -6.07 -44.14
N ASP A 1034 12.31 -6.66 -44.20
CA ASP A 1034 13.57 -5.93 -43.95
C ASP A 1034 13.95 -4.97 -45.09
N GLU A 1035 13.41 -5.17 -46.28
CA GLU A 1035 13.69 -4.32 -47.44
C GLU A 1035 12.88 -3.00 -47.41
N LEU A 1036 11.84 -2.92 -46.57
CA LEU A 1036 10.99 -1.74 -46.44
C LEU A 1036 11.72 -0.55 -45.78
N LEU A 1037 11.66 0.60 -46.44
CA LEU A 1037 12.15 1.88 -45.89
C LEU A 1037 11.09 2.54 -44.99
N LEU A 1038 10.99 2.05 -43.74
CA LEU A 1038 10.00 2.53 -42.77
C LEU A 1038 10.05 4.04 -42.48
N GLU A 1039 11.23 4.67 -42.56
CA GLU A 1039 11.35 6.13 -42.36
C GLU A 1039 10.57 6.92 -43.42
N GLY A 1040 10.68 6.53 -44.70
CA GLY A 1040 9.95 7.18 -45.79
C GLY A 1040 8.45 6.96 -45.66
N TYR A 1041 8.04 5.78 -45.19
CA TYR A 1041 6.63 5.45 -44.94
C TYR A 1041 6.06 6.28 -43.79
N ALA A 1042 6.80 6.40 -42.68
CA ALA A 1042 6.42 7.22 -41.54
C ALA A 1042 6.30 8.71 -41.91
N ASP A 1043 7.23 9.25 -42.71
CA ASP A 1043 7.18 10.64 -43.17
C ASP A 1043 5.90 10.90 -44.01
N GLN A 1044 5.48 9.97 -44.86
CA GLN A 1044 4.22 10.07 -45.62
C GLN A 1044 2.97 10.01 -44.75
N LEU A 1045 2.96 9.17 -43.72
CA LEU A 1045 1.84 9.10 -42.76
C LEU A 1045 1.75 10.37 -41.92
N GLU A 1046 2.90 10.94 -41.52
CA GLU A 1046 2.96 12.19 -40.77
C GLU A 1046 2.45 13.38 -41.59
N GLU A 1047 2.68 13.41 -42.90
CA GLU A 1047 2.08 14.42 -43.81
C GLU A 1047 0.54 14.37 -43.81
N HIS A 1048 -0.04 13.19 -43.60
CA HIS A 1048 -1.49 12.99 -43.45
C HIS A 1048 -1.99 13.13 -42.00
N GLY A 1049 -1.10 13.48 -41.06
CA GLY A 1049 -1.45 13.73 -39.65
C GLY A 1049 -1.35 12.52 -38.72
N HIS A 1050 -0.86 11.37 -39.19
CA HIS A 1050 -0.73 10.15 -38.40
C HIS A 1050 0.73 9.93 -37.96
N ARG A 1051 0.98 9.89 -36.65
CA ARG A 1051 2.31 9.59 -36.08
C ARG A 1051 2.36 8.11 -35.70
N LYS A 1052 2.99 7.30 -36.54
CA LYS A 1052 3.01 5.83 -36.42
C LYS A 1052 4.40 5.24 -36.64
N ARG A 1053 5.48 5.99 -36.40
CA ARG A 1053 6.86 5.54 -36.70
C ARG A 1053 7.24 4.34 -35.83
N SER A 1054 7.04 4.42 -34.51
CA SER A 1054 7.27 3.30 -33.60
C SER A 1054 6.25 2.18 -33.82
N THR A 1055 5.01 2.50 -34.21
CA THR A 1055 3.99 1.49 -34.54
C THR A 1055 4.40 0.64 -35.75
N LEU A 1056 4.98 1.24 -36.80
CA LEU A 1056 5.46 0.49 -37.97
C LEU A 1056 6.60 -0.48 -37.61
N GLU A 1057 7.51 -0.06 -36.74
CA GLU A 1057 8.58 -0.94 -36.22
C GLU A 1057 7.98 -2.11 -35.44
N MET A 1058 7.00 -1.85 -34.56
CA MET A 1058 6.30 -2.89 -33.81
C MET A 1058 5.54 -3.86 -34.73
N ILE A 1059 4.81 -3.36 -35.74
CA ILE A 1059 4.11 -4.21 -36.71
C ILE A 1059 5.10 -5.13 -37.43
N LYS A 1060 6.25 -4.58 -37.85
CA LYS A 1060 7.28 -5.37 -38.51
C LYS A 1060 7.81 -6.48 -37.59
N GLU A 1061 8.14 -6.15 -36.34
CA GLU A 1061 8.67 -7.10 -35.35
C GLU A 1061 7.64 -8.20 -35.04
N GLU A 1062 6.36 -7.84 -34.88
CA GLU A 1062 5.28 -8.79 -34.60
C GLU A 1062 4.92 -9.68 -35.79
N LEU A 1063 4.98 -9.17 -37.03
CA LEU A 1063 4.86 -10.01 -38.22
C LEU A 1063 6.06 -10.94 -38.40
N GLN A 1064 7.21 -10.60 -37.83
CA GLN A 1064 8.41 -11.44 -37.85
C GLN A 1064 8.35 -12.57 -36.82
N ASN A 1065 8.09 -12.20 -35.56
CA ASN A 1065 7.96 -13.12 -34.45
C ASN A 1065 6.69 -12.78 -33.67
N SER A 1066 5.59 -13.46 -34.00
CA SER A 1066 4.31 -13.31 -33.33
C SER A 1066 4.45 -13.50 -31.82
N TYR A 1067 4.02 -12.52 -31.04
CA TYR A 1067 4.01 -12.59 -29.57
C TYR A 1067 5.36 -12.97 -28.91
N GLU A 1068 6.49 -12.52 -29.48
CA GLU A 1068 7.82 -12.81 -28.90
C GLU A 1068 7.91 -12.45 -27.40
N GLU A 1069 8.69 -13.20 -26.62
CA GLU A 1069 8.89 -12.97 -25.19
C GLU A 1069 9.76 -11.73 -24.93
N LEU A 1070 9.11 -10.62 -24.57
CA LEU A 1070 9.75 -9.32 -24.33
C LEU A 1070 10.31 -9.16 -22.91
N ARG A 1071 9.91 -9.98 -21.93
CA ARG A 1071 10.39 -9.85 -20.53
C ARG A 1071 11.86 -10.16 -20.40
N LYS A 1072 12.47 -9.78 -19.27
CA LYS A 1072 13.85 -10.21 -18.96
C LYS A 1072 13.93 -11.72 -18.77
N SER A 1073 15.10 -12.29 -19.00
CA SER A 1073 15.35 -13.69 -18.66
C SER A 1073 15.13 -13.94 -17.17
N PHE A 1074 14.67 -15.14 -16.84
CA PHE A 1074 14.46 -15.59 -15.46
C PHE A 1074 15.68 -15.31 -14.56
N HIS A 1075 15.45 -14.73 -13.39
CA HIS A 1075 16.49 -14.37 -12.42
C HIS A 1075 16.96 -15.61 -11.65
N ILE A 1076 18.19 -16.02 -11.92
CA ILE A 1076 18.83 -17.11 -11.16
C ILE A 1076 19.44 -16.51 -9.90
N LEU A 1077 19.02 -17.02 -8.74
CA LEU A 1077 19.49 -16.54 -7.44
C LEU A 1077 21.01 -16.60 -7.31
N THR A 1078 21.59 -15.47 -6.96
CA THR A 1078 23.01 -15.32 -6.61
C THR A 1078 23.31 -15.96 -5.26
N SER A 1079 24.58 -16.30 -5.00
CA SER A 1079 24.97 -16.96 -3.74
C SER A 1079 24.60 -16.18 -2.49
N ASP A 1080 24.60 -14.84 -2.54
CA ASP A 1080 24.16 -14.00 -1.44
C ASP A 1080 22.64 -13.97 -1.26
N GLU A 1081 21.87 -14.04 -2.34
CA GLU A 1081 20.42 -14.19 -2.25
C GLU A 1081 20.02 -15.58 -1.75
N VAL A 1082 20.68 -16.65 -2.19
CA VAL A 1082 20.47 -18.00 -1.65
C VAL A 1082 20.87 -18.05 -0.17
N PHE A 1083 21.95 -17.35 0.22
CA PHE A 1083 22.32 -17.19 1.61
C PHE A 1083 21.20 -16.52 2.41
N HIS A 1084 20.65 -15.42 1.91
CA HIS A 1084 19.53 -14.73 2.52
C HIS A 1084 18.27 -15.60 2.62
N LEU A 1085 17.91 -16.30 1.54
CA LEU A 1085 16.75 -17.19 1.45
C LEU A 1085 16.76 -18.28 2.54
N LEU A 1086 17.92 -18.89 2.81
CA LEU A 1086 18.03 -20.04 3.71
C LEU A 1086 18.41 -19.68 5.16
N THR A 1087 18.88 -18.45 5.41
CA THR A 1087 19.31 -18.00 6.74
C THR A 1087 18.47 -16.85 7.31
N ASN A 1088 17.71 -16.15 6.46
CA ASN A 1088 17.09 -14.85 6.72
C ASN A 1088 18.08 -13.75 7.13
N GLU A 1089 19.38 -13.95 6.95
CA GLU A 1089 20.42 -12.94 7.21
C GLU A 1089 20.74 -12.18 5.91
N SER A 1090 20.75 -10.85 5.98
CA SER A 1090 21.06 -9.94 4.89
C SER A 1090 22.48 -9.36 5.03
N LYS A 1091 22.98 -8.68 4.00
CA LYS A 1091 24.26 -7.94 4.08
C LYS A 1091 24.26 -6.85 5.17
N GLU A 1092 23.09 -6.36 5.60
CA GLU A 1092 22.99 -5.39 6.69
C GLU A 1092 23.10 -6.03 8.08
N THR A 1093 22.67 -7.29 8.22
CA THR A 1093 22.56 -8.02 9.50
C THR A 1093 23.71 -8.98 9.76
N PHE A 1094 24.35 -9.49 8.69
CA PHE A 1094 25.51 -10.37 8.79
C PHE A 1094 26.60 -9.96 7.78
N GLN A 1095 27.46 -9.02 8.19
CA GLN A 1095 28.61 -8.57 7.40
C GLN A 1095 29.91 -8.54 8.22
N ARG A 1096 31.04 -8.36 7.52
CA ARG A 1096 32.35 -8.19 8.14
C ARG A 1096 32.34 -7.04 9.15
N GLY A 1097 32.85 -7.32 10.35
CA GLY A 1097 32.90 -6.39 11.47
C GLY A 1097 31.66 -6.41 12.37
N MET A 1098 30.64 -7.22 12.07
CA MET A 1098 29.50 -7.37 12.96
C MET A 1098 29.77 -8.30 14.12
N LEU A 1099 29.20 -7.97 15.27
CA LEU A 1099 29.26 -8.79 16.47
C LEU A 1099 28.09 -9.78 16.48
N VAL A 1100 28.41 -11.08 16.41
CA VAL A 1100 27.41 -12.16 16.30
C VAL A 1100 27.60 -13.16 17.44
N THR A 1101 26.48 -13.74 17.88
CA THR A 1101 26.49 -14.80 18.90
C THR A 1101 26.53 -16.17 18.23
N THR A 1102 27.49 -17.00 18.64
CA THR A 1102 27.71 -18.35 18.11
C THR A 1102 27.70 -19.37 19.25
N ILE A 1103 27.02 -20.49 19.03
CA ILE A 1103 27.00 -21.62 19.97
C ILE A 1103 28.10 -22.60 19.59
N ILE A 1104 29.01 -22.89 20.51
CA ILE A 1104 30.14 -23.78 20.26
C ILE A 1104 29.65 -25.23 20.12
N GLN A 1105 29.95 -25.86 18.99
CA GLN A 1105 29.62 -27.28 18.75
C GLN A 1105 30.82 -28.21 18.97
N ARG A 1106 32.02 -27.78 18.57
CA ARG A 1106 33.23 -28.59 18.68
C ARG A 1106 34.44 -27.71 18.98
N ILE A 1107 35.28 -28.18 19.89
CA ILE A 1107 36.50 -27.49 20.31
C ILE A 1107 37.69 -28.37 19.98
N ASP A 1108 38.68 -27.80 19.32
CA ASP A 1108 40.03 -28.34 19.17
C ASP A 1108 41.02 -27.27 19.70
N ASN A 1109 42.24 -27.67 20.06
CA ASN A 1109 43.26 -26.68 20.44
C ASN A 1109 43.74 -25.82 19.26
N ARG A 1110 43.43 -26.24 18.02
CA ARG A 1110 43.72 -25.49 16.79
C ARG A 1110 42.59 -24.56 16.35
N PHE A 1111 41.34 -24.86 16.68
CA PHE A 1111 40.18 -24.09 16.23
C PHE A 1111 38.94 -24.37 17.10
N ILE A 1112 37.98 -23.47 17.08
CA ILE A 1112 36.63 -23.68 17.63
C ILE A 1112 35.64 -23.65 16.47
N MET A 1113 34.77 -24.66 16.37
CA MET A 1113 33.64 -24.64 15.45
C MET A 1113 32.36 -24.41 16.24
N GLY A 1114 31.52 -23.54 15.71
CA GLY A 1114 30.20 -23.27 16.25
C GLY A 1114 29.18 -23.04 15.15
N ASN A 1115 27.94 -22.83 15.56
CA ASN A 1115 26.85 -22.49 14.65
C ASN A 1115 26.16 -21.23 15.17
N THR A 1116 25.75 -20.34 14.27
CA THR A 1116 24.82 -19.26 14.64
C THR A 1116 23.42 -19.82 14.87
N GLN A 1117 22.51 -19.00 15.40
CA GLN A 1117 21.10 -19.35 15.50
C GLN A 1117 20.46 -19.53 14.11
N SER A 1118 20.94 -18.76 13.13
CA SER A 1118 20.53 -18.78 11.72
C SER A 1118 21.13 -19.94 10.91
N GLY A 1119 21.83 -20.88 11.56
CA GLY A 1119 22.34 -22.09 10.92
C GLY A 1119 23.66 -21.93 10.14
N ILE A 1120 24.38 -20.82 10.32
CA ILE A 1120 25.65 -20.52 9.64
C ILE A 1120 26.81 -21.16 10.40
N LEU A 1121 27.60 -21.97 9.70
CA LEU A 1121 28.72 -22.68 10.30
C LEU A 1121 29.91 -21.74 10.51
N CYS A 1122 30.25 -21.50 11.78
CA CYS A 1122 31.30 -20.58 12.17
C CYS A 1122 32.59 -21.31 12.50
N ASN A 1123 33.70 -20.82 11.95
CA ASN A 1123 35.04 -21.31 12.24
C ASN A 1123 35.87 -20.22 12.93
N LEU A 1124 36.42 -20.53 14.10
CA LEU A 1124 37.35 -19.67 14.82
C LEU A 1124 38.72 -20.34 14.84
N GLN A 1125 39.62 -19.88 13.97
CA GLN A 1125 41.02 -20.32 13.95
C GLN A 1125 41.75 -19.84 15.22
N ARG A 1126 42.72 -20.61 15.72
CA ARG A 1126 43.52 -20.23 16.91
C ARG A 1126 44.12 -18.82 16.81
N SER A 1127 44.55 -18.41 15.62
CA SER A 1127 45.10 -17.07 15.35
C SER A 1127 44.11 -15.92 15.59
N ASN A 1128 42.80 -16.19 15.51
CA ASN A 1128 41.74 -15.21 15.75
C ASN A 1128 41.15 -15.33 17.16
N ILE A 1129 41.70 -16.19 18.03
CA ILE A 1129 41.24 -16.37 19.41
C ILE A 1129 42.32 -15.95 20.40
N VAL A 1130 43.55 -16.39 20.15
CA VAL A 1130 44.68 -16.20 21.06
C VAL A 1130 45.53 -15.03 20.56
N PRO A 1131 45.71 -13.97 21.36
CA PRO A 1131 46.61 -12.87 21.02
C PRO A 1131 48.04 -13.36 20.76
N TYR A 1132 48.76 -12.66 19.89
CA TYR A 1132 50.13 -13.02 19.54
C TYR A 1132 51.04 -13.02 20.78
N GLY A 1133 51.69 -14.15 21.06
CA GLY A 1133 52.60 -14.32 22.19
C GLY A 1133 52.00 -14.96 23.45
N GLU A 1134 50.69 -15.23 23.48
CA GLU A 1134 50.04 -15.95 24.57
C GLU A 1134 49.81 -17.43 24.23
N ASP A 1135 49.88 -18.33 25.23
CA ASP A 1135 49.63 -19.77 25.04
C ASP A 1135 48.38 -20.21 25.82
N TRP A 1136 47.22 -20.12 25.17
CA TRP A 1136 45.94 -20.56 25.75
C TRP A 1136 45.61 -22.00 25.35
N ASN A 1137 45.15 -22.80 26.31
CA ASN A 1137 44.48 -24.07 26.04
C ASN A 1137 42.98 -23.81 25.81
N LEU A 1138 42.51 -23.96 24.57
CA LEU A 1138 41.14 -23.61 24.19
C LEU A 1138 40.12 -24.53 24.87
N MET A 1139 40.43 -25.81 25.02
CA MET A 1139 39.57 -26.79 25.70
C MET A 1139 39.40 -26.53 27.21
N ALA A 1140 40.34 -25.82 27.83
CA ALA A 1140 40.22 -25.44 29.24
C ALA A 1140 39.38 -24.17 29.44
N LYS A 1141 39.32 -23.30 28.42
CA LYS A 1141 38.71 -21.97 28.52
C LYS A 1141 37.27 -21.94 28.01
N TYR A 1142 36.94 -22.79 27.05
CA TYR A 1142 35.61 -22.85 26.44
C TYR A 1142 35.00 -24.24 26.61
N GLN A 1143 33.67 -24.30 26.62
CA GLN A 1143 32.92 -25.55 26.72
C GLN A 1143 31.98 -25.72 25.52
N THR A 1144 31.78 -26.97 25.11
CA THR A 1144 30.77 -27.29 24.09
C THR A 1144 29.38 -26.90 24.58
N GLY A 1145 28.60 -26.25 23.73
CA GLY A 1145 27.28 -25.69 24.06
C GLY A 1145 27.31 -24.25 24.60
N GLN A 1146 28.48 -23.69 24.90
CA GLN A 1146 28.59 -22.31 25.36
C GLN A 1146 28.29 -21.33 24.21
N ALA A 1147 27.47 -20.31 24.48
CA ALA A 1147 27.27 -19.18 23.58
C ALA A 1147 28.40 -18.14 23.78
N ILE A 1148 29.02 -17.73 22.68
CA ILE A 1148 30.10 -16.73 22.66
C ILE A 1148 29.75 -15.61 21.68
N GLN A 1149 30.12 -14.38 22.04
CA GLN A 1149 30.06 -13.24 21.12
C GLN A 1149 31.40 -13.10 20.40
N ALA A 1150 31.36 -13.09 19.06
CA ALA A 1150 32.54 -12.98 18.23
C ALA A 1150 32.29 -12.02 17.06
N ALA A 1151 33.37 -11.38 16.58
CA ALA A 1151 33.32 -10.47 15.45
C ALA A 1151 33.47 -11.24 14.12
N VAL A 1152 32.61 -10.96 13.15
CA VAL A 1152 32.68 -11.56 11.81
C VAL A 1152 33.88 -11.01 11.04
N LYS A 1153 34.77 -11.88 10.55
CA LYS A 1153 35.98 -11.49 9.80
C LYS A 1153 35.82 -11.64 8.30
N SER A 1154 35.27 -12.77 7.85
CA SER A 1154 34.96 -13.06 6.45
C SER A 1154 33.81 -14.05 6.35
N ILE A 1155 33.09 -13.99 5.24
CA ILE A 1155 31.90 -14.81 4.98
C ILE A 1155 32.09 -15.49 3.62
N ASP A 1156 31.78 -16.77 3.57
CA ASP A 1156 31.69 -17.58 2.36
C ASP A 1156 30.21 -17.96 2.16
N TYR A 1157 29.57 -17.27 1.23
CA TYR A 1157 28.14 -17.41 0.93
C TYR A 1157 27.81 -18.76 0.28
N ASP A 1158 28.70 -19.32 -0.55
CA ASP A 1158 28.47 -20.59 -1.28
C ASP A 1158 28.44 -21.81 -0.35
N THR A 1159 29.20 -21.75 0.73
CA THR A 1159 29.33 -22.87 1.69
C THR A 1159 28.62 -22.62 3.01
N PHE A 1160 27.95 -21.47 3.17
CA PHE A 1160 27.30 -21.04 4.42
C PHE A 1160 28.26 -21.05 5.60
N ARG A 1161 29.48 -20.56 5.39
CA ARG A 1161 30.56 -20.55 6.39
C ARG A 1161 31.02 -19.13 6.72
N ALA A 1162 31.31 -18.88 7.98
CA ALA A 1162 31.88 -17.61 8.42
C ALA A 1162 33.13 -17.82 9.28
N GLU A 1163 34.16 -17.01 9.06
CA GLU A 1163 35.29 -16.94 9.99
C GLU A 1163 35.03 -15.84 11.02
N LEU A 1164 35.15 -16.19 12.31
CA LEU A 1164 34.96 -15.24 13.40
C LEU A 1164 36.26 -15.00 14.19
N SER A 1165 36.27 -13.91 14.96
CA SER A 1165 37.36 -13.49 15.83
C SER A 1165 36.90 -13.15 17.25
N LEU A 1166 37.69 -13.57 18.23
CA LEU A 1166 37.55 -13.26 19.65
C LEU A 1166 38.69 -12.35 20.15
N LEU A 1167 39.52 -11.82 19.24
CA LEU A 1167 40.57 -10.87 19.60
C LEU A 1167 39.96 -9.57 20.14
N LYS A 1168 40.59 -9.00 21.17
CA LYS A 1168 40.11 -7.75 21.80
C LYS A 1168 40.02 -6.59 20.81
N ASP A 1169 41.00 -6.45 19.92
CA ASP A 1169 41.03 -5.39 18.92
C ASP A 1169 39.84 -5.51 17.95
N ASP A 1170 39.56 -6.73 17.49
CA ASP A 1170 38.43 -7.00 16.58
C ASP A 1170 37.09 -6.78 17.27
N LEU A 1171 36.94 -7.21 18.53
CA LEU A 1171 35.73 -6.98 19.32
C LEU A 1171 35.51 -5.49 19.61
N SER A 1172 36.57 -4.73 19.84
CA SER A 1172 36.46 -3.28 20.09
C SER A 1172 36.10 -2.47 18.85
N ASN A 1173 36.51 -2.95 17.67
CA ASN A 1173 36.17 -2.34 16.38
C ASN A 1173 34.86 -2.89 15.79
N ALA A 1174 34.32 -3.97 16.37
CA ALA A 1174 33.08 -4.58 15.92
C ALA A 1174 31.89 -3.69 16.28
N PHE A 1175 30.90 -3.64 15.39
CA PHE A 1175 29.68 -2.86 15.58
C PHE A 1175 28.46 -3.79 15.76
N THR A 1176 27.53 -3.35 16.58
CA THR A 1176 26.29 -4.06 16.96
C THR A 1176 25.09 -3.67 16.09
N GLY A 1177 25.27 -2.87 15.02
CA GLY A 1177 24.19 -2.43 14.14
C GLY A 1177 24.67 -1.59 12.96
N LYS A 1178 23.73 -1.06 12.16
CA LYS A 1178 24.04 -0.28 10.95
C LYS A 1178 24.98 0.89 11.29
N LYS A 1179 26.06 1.04 10.51
CA LYS A 1179 26.99 2.17 10.69
C LYS A 1179 26.26 3.46 10.32
N ILE A 1180 25.95 4.29 11.31
CA ILE A 1180 25.27 5.56 11.10
C ILE A 1180 26.28 6.58 10.59
N GLU A 1181 26.06 7.08 9.37
CA GLU A 1181 26.87 8.17 8.81
C GLU A 1181 26.41 9.51 9.37
N LYS A 1182 27.24 10.11 10.22
CA LYS A 1182 26.95 11.39 10.87
C LYS A 1182 27.68 12.52 10.14
N PHE A 1183 26.93 13.34 9.42
CA PHE A 1183 27.48 14.46 8.66
C PHE A 1183 27.52 15.75 9.49
N LYS A 1184 28.66 16.45 9.46
CA LYS A 1184 28.83 17.75 10.13
C LYS A 1184 27.85 18.78 9.54
N GLY A 1185 27.02 19.38 10.39
CA GLY A 1185 26.02 20.37 10.02
C GLY A 1185 24.62 19.80 9.76
N LEU A 1186 24.49 18.49 9.53
CA LEU A 1186 23.22 17.77 9.39
C LEU A 1186 22.88 16.90 10.61
N TRP A 1187 23.77 16.89 11.60
CA TRP A 1187 23.67 16.15 12.85
C TRP A 1187 24.08 17.04 14.01
N ASP A 1188 23.26 17.06 15.07
CA ASP A 1188 23.55 17.78 16.30
C ASP A 1188 24.44 16.93 17.24
N PHE A 1189 25.76 17.08 17.07
CA PHE A 1189 26.75 16.44 17.93
C PHE A 1189 26.73 16.96 19.37
N GLU A 1190 26.28 18.20 19.60
CA GLU A 1190 26.25 18.79 20.93
C GLU A 1190 25.06 18.27 21.75
N ALA A 1191 23.89 18.14 21.13
CA ALA A 1191 22.75 17.46 21.73
C ALA A 1191 23.07 15.99 22.05
N GLU A 1192 23.68 15.27 21.10
CA GLU A 1192 24.09 13.88 21.32
C GLU A 1192 25.05 13.74 22.51
N GLN A 1193 26.08 14.58 22.59
CA GLN A 1193 27.03 14.53 23.71
C GLN A 1193 26.38 14.86 25.05
N ARG A 1194 25.44 15.82 25.08
CA ARG A 1194 24.70 16.17 26.30
C ARG A 1194 23.83 15.01 26.79
N ASP A 1195 23.12 14.34 25.88
CA ASP A 1195 22.24 13.23 26.25
C ASP A 1195 23.06 12.00 26.69
N ILE A 1196 24.17 11.67 26.00
CA ILE A 1196 25.11 10.63 26.45
C ILE A 1196 25.66 10.94 27.85
N GLN A 1197 26.05 12.19 28.12
CA GLN A 1197 26.54 12.56 29.45
C GLN A 1197 25.47 12.42 30.53
N LYS A 1198 24.21 12.76 30.23
CA LYS A 1198 23.08 12.58 31.14
C LYS A 1198 22.81 11.09 31.41
N GLU A 1199 22.83 10.25 30.38
CA GLU A 1199 22.69 8.80 30.52
C GLU A 1199 23.81 8.21 31.38
N LEU A 1200 25.07 8.57 31.11
CA LEU A 1200 26.21 8.13 31.93
C LEU A 1200 26.13 8.62 33.38
N GLN A 1201 25.57 9.80 33.62
CA GLN A 1201 25.32 10.30 34.99
C GLN A 1201 24.20 9.50 35.67
N ALA A 1202 23.11 9.20 34.96
CA ALA A 1202 22.02 8.37 35.47
C ALA A 1202 22.50 6.94 35.80
N ASP A 1203 23.29 6.32 34.93
CA ASP A 1203 23.87 4.99 35.14
C ASP A 1203 24.81 4.96 36.36
N LYS A 1204 25.61 6.01 36.56
CA LYS A 1204 26.45 6.16 37.77
C LYS A 1204 25.61 6.31 39.04
N VAL A 1205 24.46 6.96 38.97
CA VAL A 1205 23.55 7.10 40.12
C VAL A 1205 22.84 5.78 40.44
N ASP A 1206 22.47 4.98 39.44
CA ASP A 1206 21.78 3.71 39.65
C ASP A 1206 22.71 2.56 40.03
N THR A 1207 23.94 2.52 39.51
CA THR A 1207 24.98 1.59 39.98
C THR A 1207 25.35 1.85 41.46
N ASN A 1208 25.32 3.12 41.90
CA ASN A 1208 25.52 3.46 43.31
C ASN A 1208 24.38 3.00 44.25
N LYS A 1209 23.19 2.64 43.74
CA LYS A 1209 22.06 2.16 44.56
C LYS A 1209 22.03 0.64 44.76
N LYS A 1210 22.59 -0.15 43.84
CA LYS A 1210 22.59 -1.63 43.92
C LYS A 1210 23.93 -2.14 44.43
N ARG A 1211 24.15 -2.05 45.74
CA ARG A 1211 25.38 -2.57 46.38
C ARG A 1211 25.32 -4.10 46.45
N ILE A 1212 26.32 -4.81 45.94
CA ILE A 1212 26.34 -6.28 46.00
C ILE A 1212 27.15 -6.71 47.22
N LEU A 1213 26.47 -7.06 48.32
CA LEU A 1213 27.10 -7.55 49.55
C LEU A 1213 26.65 -8.98 49.82
N LYS A 1214 27.59 -9.94 49.82
CA LYS A 1214 27.32 -11.35 50.09
C LYS A 1214 27.10 -11.57 51.59
N HIS A 1215 25.93 -11.20 52.10
CA HIS A 1215 25.52 -11.45 53.48
C HIS A 1215 24.06 -11.94 53.53
N PRO A 1216 23.71 -12.96 54.34
CA PRO A 1216 22.38 -13.58 54.34
C PRO A 1216 21.22 -12.61 54.63
N TYR A 1217 21.49 -11.59 55.45
CA TYR A 1217 20.51 -10.58 55.86
C TYR A 1217 20.61 -9.27 55.08
N PHE A 1218 21.46 -9.20 54.05
CA PHE A 1218 21.60 -8.02 53.22
C PHE A 1218 20.62 -8.04 52.05
N ARG A 1219 19.87 -6.95 51.86
CA ARG A 1219 18.96 -6.74 50.73
C ARG A 1219 19.09 -5.32 50.20
N ASN A 1220 19.10 -5.16 48.88
CA ASN A 1220 19.06 -3.84 48.23
C ASN A 1220 17.63 -3.29 48.27
N MET A 1221 17.27 -2.63 49.36
CA MET A 1221 15.94 -2.07 49.61
C MET A 1221 16.08 -0.67 50.22
N ASN A 1222 15.15 0.24 49.93
CA ASN A 1222 15.11 1.56 50.56
C ASN A 1222 14.53 1.48 52.00
N ALA A 1223 14.53 2.59 52.75
CA ALA A 1223 14.05 2.61 54.13
C ALA A 1223 12.60 2.15 54.26
N LYS A 1224 11.71 2.68 53.40
CA LYS A 1224 10.28 2.37 53.40
C LYS A 1224 10.01 0.90 53.06
N GLN A 1225 10.65 0.39 52.01
CA GLN A 1225 10.59 -1.02 51.64
C GLN A 1225 11.09 -1.94 52.76
N ALA A 1226 12.12 -1.52 53.52
CA ALA A 1226 12.61 -2.28 54.66
C ALA A 1226 11.64 -2.29 55.84
N GLU A 1227 10.95 -1.18 56.10
CA GLU A 1227 9.86 -1.10 57.09
C GLU A 1227 8.69 -2.00 56.68
N ASP A 1228 8.24 -1.92 55.43
CA ASP A 1228 7.16 -2.76 54.89
C ASP A 1228 7.54 -4.25 54.96
N TYR A 1229 8.79 -4.58 54.62
CA TYR A 1229 9.31 -5.94 54.72
C TYR A 1229 9.34 -6.46 56.16
N LEU A 1230 9.67 -5.61 57.13
CA LEU A 1230 9.71 -5.97 58.55
C LEU A 1230 8.35 -5.88 59.23
N ALA A 1231 7.36 -5.20 58.64
CA ALA A 1231 6.05 -5.00 59.25
C ALA A 1231 5.37 -6.34 59.60
N SER A 1232 5.44 -7.33 58.70
CA SER A 1232 4.88 -8.67 58.89
C SER A 1232 5.74 -9.62 59.75
N LYS A 1233 6.91 -9.17 60.21
CA LYS A 1233 7.90 -9.99 60.92
C LYS A 1233 7.82 -9.83 62.44
N THR A 1234 8.48 -10.75 63.16
CA THR A 1234 8.48 -10.75 64.63
C THR A 1234 9.37 -9.64 65.20
N ASN A 1235 9.05 -9.15 66.41
CA ASN A 1235 9.86 -8.14 67.10
C ASN A 1235 11.30 -8.68 67.31
N GLY A 1236 12.30 -7.88 66.95
CA GLY A 1236 13.71 -8.25 66.96
C GLY A 1236 14.28 -8.69 65.60
N GLU A 1237 13.45 -8.91 64.58
CA GLU A 1237 13.94 -9.18 63.23
C GLU A 1237 14.55 -7.93 62.57
N PHE A 1238 15.61 -8.14 61.79
CA PHE A 1238 16.35 -7.07 61.14
C PHE A 1238 16.71 -7.39 59.69
N VAL A 1239 16.94 -6.33 58.92
CA VAL A 1239 17.47 -6.38 57.56
C VAL A 1239 18.60 -5.37 57.42
N ILE A 1240 19.67 -5.77 56.76
CA ILE A 1240 20.78 -4.89 56.41
C ILE A 1240 20.51 -4.36 55.00
N ARG A 1241 20.57 -3.05 54.83
CA ARG A 1241 20.37 -2.38 53.54
C ARG A 1241 21.45 -1.33 53.30
N PRO A 1242 21.65 -0.88 52.05
CA PRO A 1242 22.45 0.31 51.78
C PRO A 1242 21.95 1.51 52.60
N SER A 1243 22.88 2.29 53.15
CA SER A 1243 22.54 3.53 53.82
C SER A 1243 22.39 4.66 52.80
N SER A 1244 21.41 5.54 53.00
CA SER A 1244 21.28 6.77 52.21
C SER A 1244 22.37 7.80 52.51
N LYS A 1245 23.15 7.60 53.57
CA LYS A 1245 24.20 8.53 54.01
C LYS A 1245 25.52 8.41 53.23
N GLY A 1246 25.67 7.38 52.39
CA GLY A 1246 26.83 7.25 51.51
C GLY A 1246 27.32 5.80 51.33
N VAL A 1247 28.25 5.61 50.40
CA VAL A 1247 28.77 4.29 49.97
C VAL A 1247 29.49 3.54 51.11
N ASN A 1248 30.06 4.27 52.08
CA ASN A 1248 30.77 3.70 53.23
C ASN A 1248 29.84 3.43 54.43
N HIS A 1249 28.52 3.54 54.24
CA HIS A 1249 27.53 3.33 55.29
C HIS A 1249 26.57 2.20 54.92
N LEU A 1250 26.22 1.39 55.91
CA LEU A 1250 25.12 0.42 55.86
C LEU A 1250 24.09 0.80 56.92
N THR A 1251 22.84 0.47 56.70
CA THR A 1251 21.80 0.66 57.72
C THR A 1251 21.21 -0.69 58.10
N ILE A 1252 21.27 -1.02 59.38
CA ILE A 1252 20.54 -2.14 59.95
C ILE A 1252 19.20 -1.61 60.41
N THR A 1253 18.14 -1.99 59.71
CA THR A 1253 16.77 -1.68 60.13
C THR A 1253 16.25 -2.88 60.90
N TRP A 1254 15.80 -2.68 62.13
CA TRP A 1254 15.23 -3.75 62.94
C TRP A 1254 13.93 -3.32 63.61
N LYS A 1255 13.00 -4.27 63.77
CA LYS A 1255 11.68 -4.03 64.34
C LYS A 1255 11.75 -4.09 65.86
N ILE A 1256 11.47 -2.97 66.53
CA ILE A 1256 11.39 -2.90 68.00
C ILE A 1256 10.00 -3.34 68.45
N ASP A 1257 8.96 -2.79 67.81
CA ASP A 1257 7.56 -3.11 68.08
C ASP A 1257 6.69 -2.88 66.83
N ASN A 1258 5.39 -3.17 66.92
CA ASN A 1258 4.45 -2.90 65.84
C ASN A 1258 4.46 -1.41 65.45
N HIS A 1259 4.76 -1.13 64.17
CA HIS A 1259 4.97 0.21 63.61
C HIS A 1259 6.12 1.02 64.23
N LEU A 1260 7.04 0.37 64.94
CA LEU A 1260 8.23 0.99 65.51
C LEU A 1260 9.50 0.29 65.01
N PHE A 1261 10.20 0.95 64.09
CA PHE A 1261 11.46 0.49 63.53
C PHE A 1261 12.60 1.40 63.95
N GLN A 1262 13.77 0.82 64.20
CA GLN A 1262 14.98 1.57 64.43
C GLN A 1262 15.97 1.31 63.30
N HIS A 1263 16.57 2.40 62.81
CA HIS A 1263 17.56 2.38 61.74
C HIS A 1263 18.93 2.69 62.34
N ILE A 1264 19.74 1.66 62.52
CA ILE A 1264 21.09 1.78 63.06
C ILE A 1264 22.05 1.99 61.89
N ASP A 1265 22.74 3.13 61.90
CA ASP A 1265 23.75 3.46 60.91
C ASP A 1265 25.08 2.77 61.28
N VAL A 1266 25.64 2.05 60.32
CA VAL A 1266 26.88 1.29 60.46
C VAL A 1266 27.90 1.89 59.51
N ILE A 1267 28.94 2.50 60.08
CA ILE A 1267 30.03 3.12 59.32
C ILE A 1267 31.10 2.06 59.06
N GLU A 1268 31.43 1.81 57.80
CA GLU A 1268 32.52 0.92 57.40
C GLU A 1268 33.80 1.74 57.21
N SER A 1269 34.68 1.76 58.21
CA SER A 1269 35.84 2.67 58.25
C SER A 1269 37.13 2.18 57.59
N ASP A 1270 37.21 0.95 57.06
CA ASP A 1270 38.49 0.37 56.57
C ASP A 1270 38.38 -0.51 55.29
N LYS A 1271 37.35 -0.31 54.45
CA LYS A 1271 37.26 -0.99 53.14
C LYS A 1271 37.72 -0.07 52.01
N THR A 1272 38.76 -0.48 51.30
CA THR A 1272 39.04 0.06 49.95
C THR A 1272 37.87 -0.33 49.05
N ASN A 1273 37.25 0.65 48.39
CA ASN A 1273 36.13 0.40 47.50
C ASN A 1273 36.56 -0.50 46.33
N ASP A 1274 36.19 -1.79 46.37
CA ASP A 1274 36.33 -2.77 45.27
C ASP A 1274 35.40 -2.46 44.06
N ILE A 1275 35.10 -1.18 43.80
CA ILE A 1275 34.24 -0.73 42.69
C ILE A 1275 35.09 -0.09 41.56
N GLN A 1276 36.42 -0.12 41.66
CA GLN A 1276 37.32 0.20 40.55
C GLN A 1276 38.17 -1.02 40.19
N SER A 1277 37.57 -1.99 39.48
CA SER A 1277 38.30 -2.98 38.67
C SER A 1277 37.45 -3.41 37.49
#